data_AF-G1SNS1-F1
#
_entry.id   AF-G1SNS1-F1
#
_cell.length_a   1.000
_cell.length_b   1.000
_cell.length_c   1.000
_cell.angle_alpha   90.00
_cell.angle_beta   90.00
_cell.angle_gamma   90.00
#
_symmetry.space_group_name_H-M   'P 1'
#
loop_
_entity.id
_entity.type
_entity.pdbx_description
1 polymer ?
#
loop_
_entity_poly.entity_id
_entity_poly.type
_entity_poly.pdbx_seq_one_letter_code
_entity_poly.pdbx_strand_id
1 'polypeptide(L)'
;MATMESWDQKKHRKKHSGPKAEKKKKRHLQDLQLGDEEDARKRNPRAFAVQSAVRMARSFHRTQDLKTKKHHIPVVDRTPLEPPPIVVVVMGPPKVGKSTLIQCLIRNFTRQKLTEIRGPVTIVSGKKRRLTIIECGCDINMMIDLAKVADLVLMLIDASFGFEMETFEFLNICQVHGFPKIMGVLTHLDSFKHNKQLKKTKKRLKHRFWTEVYPGAKLFYLSGMVHGEYQNQEIHNLGRFITVMKFRPLTWQTSHPYLLADRMEDLTNPEDIRTNVKCDRKVSLYGYLRGAHLKNKSQVHMPGVGDFGVSDVSFLPDPCALPEQQKKRCLNEKEKLVYAPLSGVGGVLYDKDAVYVDLGGSHGFQAPEEAGPTQELVQSLISTHSTIDAKMASSRVTLFSDSKPLGSEDIDNQGLWMPKEEKQMDVKTGRVRRKAIFGDEDESGESDDEDDGEMSEDDIDDEEVEEEGDADMAEKCMTVRGVKRQKLEELDEDSEVDVPAFADSDDDLERSSGDEEAEEADESSDDEDSAAGGERSVSDPKAVGEGGKVGLAAASHASDHLNLGKSLPTKNVALTTADSGHCTAEEAFGSEDESEEGSSLSSQEEGSESEEVPRGKLAEPSQAGRRWTPGSENLASETSDIEDLLKEEEEYTEEKSYSTETSGALKWKEDLSRKAAEAFLRQQQAAPNLRKLIYGTVTEDNEEEEGDPREELGGLFRVSQPDRGCKHKADSLDCSRFPVEAPHDWDLEEVMNSIRDCFVTGKWEEDKDAAKILAEDEELYGDFEDLETGDVHKGKSGPDTQIEDVAEEKEELDPSAEETAKKKHLDKKRKLKELFDAEYDEGESTYFDDLKGEMQKQAQLNRAEFEDQDDEARVQYEGFRPGMYVRIELENVPCEFVLNFDPHYPVILGGLGNSEGNVGYVQMRLKKHRWYKKILKSRDPIIFSVGWRRFQTIPLYYIEDHNGRQRLLKYTPQHMHCGATFWGPITPQGTGFLAVQSVSGVMPDFRIAATGVVLDLDKSIKIVKKLKLTGFPYKIFKNTSFIKGMFNSALEVAKFEGAVIRTVSGIRGQIKKALRAPEGAFRASFEDKLLMSDIVFMRTWYPVSIPAFYNPVTSLLKPLGEKDTWSGMRTTGQLRLAQGIKLKPNKDSLYKPILRQRKHFNSLHIPKALQKALPFKNKPKTQAKAGKVPKDRVRPAVIREPHERKIRALLDALSTVHSQKMRKAKEQRHLHNKEHLRAKQKEEEEKLKRQKDLRKKLFRMQGQKEKRNQKSSLKGAGSN
;
A
#
# COMPACT_ATOMS: atom_id res chain seq x y z
N MET A 1 -18.87 10.38 -87.71
CA MET A 1 -19.60 9.24 -88.31
C MET A 1 -20.45 8.60 -87.22
N ALA A 2 -21.53 7.91 -87.58
CA ALA A 2 -22.50 7.37 -86.62
C ALA A 2 -22.64 5.85 -86.77
N THR A 3 -22.75 5.16 -85.63
CA THR A 3 -23.46 3.90 -85.40
C THR A 3 -23.89 3.97 -83.93
N MET A 4 -25.17 4.12 -83.58
CA MET A 4 -26.34 3.25 -83.83
C MET A 4 -26.48 2.16 -82.75
N GLU A 5 -27.73 1.87 -82.36
CA GLU A 5 -28.07 1.37 -81.03
C GLU A 5 -28.01 -0.15 -80.88
N SER A 6 -27.85 -0.60 -79.64
CA SER A 6 -28.28 -1.93 -79.20
C SER A 6 -28.94 -1.84 -77.82
N TRP A 7 -30.26 -2.04 -77.75
CA TRP A 7 -30.99 -2.17 -76.48
C TRP A 7 -30.84 -3.60 -75.95
N ASP A 8 -29.90 -3.82 -75.05
CA ASP A 8 -29.72 -5.14 -74.43
C ASP A 8 -30.86 -5.41 -73.42
N GLN A 9 -31.66 -6.46 -73.70
CA GLN A 9 -32.88 -6.74 -72.94
C GLN A 9 -32.56 -7.19 -71.51
N LYS A 10 -33.31 -6.67 -70.52
CA LYS A 10 -33.20 -7.09 -69.10
C LYS A 10 -33.51 -8.59 -68.95
N LYS A 11 -32.49 -9.43 -68.92
CA LYS A 11 -32.60 -10.89 -68.69
C LYS A 11 -33.37 -11.17 -67.39
N HIS A 12 -34.55 -11.76 -67.52
CA HIS A 12 -35.38 -12.11 -66.38
C HIS A 12 -34.67 -13.17 -65.52
N ARG A 13 -34.46 -12.86 -64.23
CA ARG A 13 -33.83 -13.76 -63.27
C ARG A 13 -34.74 -14.97 -63.01
N LYS A 14 -34.29 -16.17 -63.41
CA LYS A 14 -35.01 -17.43 -63.12
C LYS A 14 -35.28 -17.54 -61.61
N LYS A 15 -36.46 -18.06 -61.23
CA LYS A 15 -36.85 -18.29 -59.84
C LYS A 15 -36.01 -19.44 -59.23
N HIS A 16 -34.85 -19.11 -58.67
CA HIS A 16 -34.15 -20.03 -57.77
C HIS A 16 -34.97 -20.23 -56.50
N SER A 17 -35.09 -21.48 -56.04
CA SER A 17 -35.73 -21.83 -54.79
C SER A 17 -34.95 -21.24 -53.61
N GLY A 18 -35.54 -20.27 -52.90
CA GLY A 18 -34.87 -19.62 -51.78
C GLY A 18 -34.65 -20.57 -50.57
N PRO A 19 -33.87 -20.15 -49.54
CA PRO A 19 -33.44 -21.02 -48.43
C PRO A 19 -34.56 -21.70 -47.60
N LYS A 20 -35.82 -21.32 -47.78
CA LYS A 20 -36.98 -22.06 -47.23
C LYS A 20 -37.14 -23.46 -47.86
N ALA A 21 -36.77 -23.64 -49.13
CA ALA A 21 -36.86 -24.94 -49.81
C ALA A 21 -35.79 -25.91 -49.32
N GLU A 22 -34.54 -25.44 -49.17
CA GLU A 22 -33.45 -26.21 -48.57
C GLU A 22 -33.78 -26.59 -47.12
N LYS A 23 -34.37 -25.69 -46.33
CA LYS A 23 -34.88 -26.02 -44.99
C LYS A 23 -36.03 -27.03 -44.99
N LYS A 24 -36.86 -27.10 -46.04
CA LYS A 24 -37.84 -28.19 -46.20
C LYS A 24 -37.16 -29.52 -46.54
N LYS A 25 -36.19 -29.54 -47.46
CA LYS A 25 -35.40 -30.75 -47.75
C LYS A 25 -34.64 -31.26 -46.53
N LYS A 26 -34.01 -30.36 -45.75
CA LYS A 26 -33.30 -30.74 -44.52
C LYS A 26 -34.22 -31.25 -43.41
N ARG A 27 -35.47 -30.78 -43.32
CA ARG A 27 -36.48 -31.39 -42.41
C ARG A 27 -36.88 -32.79 -42.86
N HIS A 28 -37.17 -32.97 -44.15
CA HIS A 28 -37.48 -34.29 -44.71
C HIS A 28 -36.33 -35.32 -44.56
N LEU A 29 -35.09 -34.86 -44.42
CA LEU A 29 -33.93 -35.68 -44.06
C LEU A 29 -33.80 -35.94 -42.54
N GLN A 30 -34.36 -35.10 -41.68
CA GLN A 30 -34.46 -35.36 -40.23
C GLN A 30 -35.57 -36.37 -39.92
N ASP A 31 -36.65 -36.37 -40.71
CA ASP A 31 -37.78 -37.32 -40.59
C ASP A 31 -37.40 -38.77 -41.01
N LEU A 32 -36.15 -39.03 -41.42
CA LEU A 32 -35.65 -40.31 -41.94
C LEU A 32 -34.60 -41.02 -41.05
N GLN A 33 -34.29 -40.47 -39.86
CA GLN A 33 -33.58 -41.13 -38.75
C GLN A 33 -32.39 -42.04 -39.13
N LEU A 34 -31.36 -41.45 -39.72
CA LEU A 34 -29.99 -42.01 -39.81
C LEU A 34 -29.02 -41.13 -39.00
N GLY A 35 -28.21 -41.76 -38.15
CA GLY A 35 -27.16 -41.12 -37.34
C GLY A 35 -25.83 -40.93 -38.10
N ASP A 36 -24.80 -40.27 -37.54
CA ASP A 36 -24.65 -39.67 -36.20
C ASP A 36 -23.71 -38.42 -36.21
N GLU A 37 -23.20 -38.01 -35.03
CA GLU A 37 -21.97 -37.18 -34.84
C GLU A 37 -21.94 -35.66 -35.13
N GLU A 38 -23.02 -34.87 -34.96
CA GLU A 38 -22.92 -33.39 -34.85
C GLU A 38 -23.88 -32.74 -33.80
N ASP A 39 -23.96 -33.29 -32.58
CA ASP A 39 -24.94 -32.84 -31.57
C ASP A 39 -24.86 -31.36 -31.15
N ALA A 40 -23.67 -30.76 -31.17
CA ALA A 40 -23.49 -29.33 -30.93
C ALA A 40 -24.29 -28.43 -31.91
N ARG A 41 -24.68 -28.94 -33.09
CA ARG A 41 -25.52 -28.22 -34.06
C ARG A 41 -27.01 -28.53 -33.98
N LYS A 42 -27.44 -29.52 -33.19
CA LYS A 42 -28.87 -29.87 -33.03
C LYS A 42 -29.64 -28.87 -32.14
N ARG A 43 -28.97 -28.18 -31.20
CA ARG A 43 -29.58 -27.11 -30.37
C ARG A 43 -29.94 -25.89 -31.22
N ASN A 44 -31.25 -25.66 -31.45
CA ASN A 44 -31.77 -24.52 -32.21
C ASN A 44 -31.40 -23.17 -31.54
N PRO A 45 -30.53 -22.32 -32.12
CA PRO A 45 -30.11 -21.08 -31.48
C PRO A 45 -31.21 -20.03 -31.33
N ARG A 46 -32.38 -20.23 -31.98
CA ARG A 46 -33.58 -19.40 -31.78
C ARG A 46 -34.46 -19.85 -30.61
N ALA A 47 -34.29 -21.08 -30.11
CA ALA A 47 -34.98 -21.53 -28.90
C ALA A 47 -34.30 -20.97 -27.64
N PHE A 48 -32.96 -20.90 -27.67
CA PHE A 48 -32.14 -20.26 -26.64
C PHE A 48 -31.95 -18.75 -26.87
N ALA A 49 -32.84 -18.11 -27.66
CA ALA A 49 -32.80 -16.67 -27.87
C ALA A 49 -33.46 -15.93 -26.70
N VAL A 50 -32.74 -14.95 -26.16
CA VAL A 50 -33.16 -14.21 -24.96
C VAL A 50 -34.32 -13.26 -25.27
N GLN A 51 -35.36 -13.28 -24.42
CA GLN A 51 -36.57 -12.45 -24.56
C GLN A 51 -36.29 -10.95 -24.73
N SER A 52 -35.20 -10.43 -24.14
CA SER A 52 -34.72 -9.06 -24.38
C SER A 52 -33.20 -9.00 -24.40
N ALA A 53 -32.63 -8.94 -25.61
CA ALA A 53 -31.19 -8.73 -25.81
C ALA A 53 -30.70 -7.40 -25.19
N VAL A 54 -31.52 -6.35 -25.20
CA VAL A 54 -31.15 -5.04 -24.60
C VAL A 54 -31.10 -5.12 -23.08
N ARG A 55 -32.06 -5.81 -22.42
CA ARG A 55 -32.03 -6.01 -20.96
C ARG A 55 -30.84 -6.89 -20.56
N MET A 56 -30.56 -7.96 -21.31
CA MET A 56 -29.37 -8.78 -21.07
C MET A 56 -28.08 -7.99 -21.27
N ALA A 57 -27.91 -7.23 -22.36
CA ALA A 57 -26.71 -6.44 -22.60
C ALA A 57 -26.46 -5.40 -21.51
N ARG A 58 -27.51 -4.70 -21.04
CA ARG A 58 -27.42 -3.79 -19.88
C ARG A 58 -27.02 -4.52 -18.60
N SER A 59 -27.57 -5.72 -18.35
CA SER A 59 -27.21 -6.54 -17.18
C SER A 59 -25.77 -7.03 -17.26
N PHE A 60 -25.35 -7.57 -18.41
CA PHE A 60 -24.02 -8.10 -18.69
C PHE A 60 -22.93 -7.01 -18.60
N HIS A 61 -23.17 -5.83 -19.16
CA HIS A 61 -22.27 -4.70 -18.95
C HIS A 61 -22.24 -4.27 -17.48
N ARG A 62 -23.37 -4.24 -16.76
CA ARG A 62 -23.39 -3.95 -15.31
C ARG A 62 -22.63 -4.99 -14.49
N THR A 63 -22.71 -6.28 -14.82
CA THR A 63 -21.97 -7.34 -14.10
C THR A 63 -20.48 -7.32 -14.43
N GLN A 64 -20.09 -7.05 -15.69
CA GLN A 64 -18.69 -6.80 -16.06
C GLN A 64 -18.14 -5.55 -15.37
N ASP A 65 -18.90 -4.46 -15.30
CA ASP A 65 -18.57 -3.24 -14.56
C ASP A 65 -18.41 -3.49 -13.06
N LEU A 66 -19.10 -4.48 -12.50
CA LEU A 66 -18.98 -4.85 -11.09
C LEU A 66 -17.84 -5.84 -10.85
N LYS A 67 -17.58 -6.82 -11.74
CA LYS A 67 -16.38 -7.68 -11.68
C LYS A 67 -15.10 -6.84 -11.81
N THR A 68 -15.03 -5.94 -12.80
CA THR A 68 -13.88 -5.04 -13.00
C THR A 68 -13.64 -4.07 -11.85
N LYS A 69 -14.69 -3.63 -11.11
CA LYS A 69 -14.55 -2.84 -9.88
C LYS A 69 -14.17 -3.65 -8.64
N LYS A 70 -14.28 -4.98 -8.68
CA LYS A 70 -13.80 -5.89 -7.61
C LYS A 70 -12.30 -6.21 -7.77
N HIS A 71 -11.81 -6.38 -9.00
CA HIS A 71 -10.39 -6.66 -9.24
C HIS A 71 -9.51 -5.52 -8.70
N HIS A 72 -8.47 -5.90 -7.96
CA HIS A 72 -7.48 -4.99 -7.39
C HIS A 72 -6.10 -5.64 -7.47
N ILE A 73 -5.04 -4.92 -7.10
CA ILE A 73 -3.73 -5.54 -6.93
C ILE A 73 -3.81 -6.46 -5.71
N PRO A 74 -3.58 -7.78 -5.84
CA PRO A 74 -3.53 -8.67 -4.69
C PRO A 74 -2.34 -8.29 -3.80
N VAL A 75 -2.54 -8.35 -2.49
CA VAL A 75 -1.52 -8.01 -1.48
C VAL A 75 -1.52 -9.13 -0.45
N VAL A 76 -0.34 -9.60 -0.06
CA VAL A 76 -0.20 -10.64 0.97
C VAL A 76 -0.81 -10.12 2.27
N ASP A 77 -1.87 -10.78 2.73
CA ASP A 77 -2.38 -10.54 4.08
C ASP A 77 -1.51 -11.34 5.06
N ARG A 78 -0.85 -10.63 5.97
CA ARG A 78 0.06 -11.19 6.98
C ARG A 78 -0.58 -11.17 8.37
N THR A 79 -1.92 -11.09 8.45
CA THR A 79 -2.60 -11.16 9.73
C THR A 79 -2.45 -12.56 10.37
N PRO A 80 -2.02 -12.62 11.65
CA PRO A 80 -1.93 -13.86 12.42
C PRO A 80 -3.33 -14.35 12.85
N LEU A 81 -3.40 -15.54 13.45
CA LEU A 81 -4.63 -16.07 14.05
C LEU A 81 -5.19 -15.13 15.14
N GLU A 82 -4.30 -14.67 16.04
CA GLU A 82 -4.61 -13.68 17.08
C GLU A 82 -4.26 -12.26 16.62
N PRO A 83 -5.19 -11.47 16.05
CA PRO A 83 -4.85 -10.16 15.50
C PRO A 83 -4.35 -9.19 16.59
N PRO A 84 -3.29 -8.41 16.35
CA PRO A 84 -2.92 -7.31 17.25
C PRO A 84 -4.04 -6.27 17.33
N PRO A 85 -4.12 -5.47 18.41
CA PRO A 85 -5.17 -4.49 18.55
C PRO A 85 -5.09 -3.38 17.50
N ILE A 86 -6.23 -3.15 16.83
CA ILE A 86 -6.38 -2.21 15.72
C ILE A 86 -6.14 -0.78 16.22
N VAL A 87 -5.24 -0.02 15.58
CA VAL A 87 -4.89 1.32 16.05
C VAL A 87 -5.90 2.36 15.54
N VAL A 88 -6.61 2.97 16.48
CA VAL A 88 -7.64 4.00 16.28
C VAL A 88 -7.07 5.35 16.72
N VAL A 89 -6.61 6.14 15.75
CA VAL A 89 -6.06 7.49 16.02
C VAL A 89 -7.17 8.53 15.99
N VAL A 90 -7.32 9.26 17.09
CA VAL A 90 -8.27 10.37 17.23
C VAL A 90 -7.55 11.67 16.92
N MET A 91 -7.80 12.21 15.72
CA MET A 91 -7.11 13.39 15.19
C MET A 91 -8.10 14.52 14.93
N GLY A 92 -7.73 15.71 15.38
CA GLY A 92 -8.47 16.94 15.12
C GLY A 92 -7.74 18.16 15.67
N PRO A 93 -8.23 19.37 15.34
CA PRO A 93 -7.64 20.63 15.78
C PRO A 93 -7.64 20.80 17.31
N PRO A 94 -6.91 21.78 17.86
CA PRO A 94 -6.92 22.03 19.30
C PRO A 94 -8.34 22.37 19.79
N LYS A 95 -8.71 21.89 20.98
CA LYS A 95 -10.00 22.15 21.65
C LYS A 95 -11.28 21.59 20.97
N VAL A 96 -11.15 20.71 19.97
CA VAL A 96 -12.30 20.13 19.23
C VAL A 96 -13.09 19.02 19.98
N GLY A 97 -12.61 18.58 21.15
CA GLY A 97 -13.22 17.48 21.94
C GLY A 97 -12.60 16.08 21.71
N LYS A 98 -11.27 15.99 21.55
CA LYS A 98 -10.56 14.71 21.32
C LYS A 98 -10.62 13.78 22.54
N SER A 99 -10.10 14.23 23.68
CA SER A 99 -10.04 13.46 24.92
C SER A 99 -11.44 13.09 25.45
N THR A 100 -12.40 14.02 25.37
CA THR A 100 -13.80 13.75 25.74
C THR A 100 -14.45 12.69 24.86
N LEU A 101 -14.16 12.64 23.55
CA LEU A 101 -14.63 11.55 22.68
C LEU A 101 -14.02 10.20 23.08
N ILE A 102 -12.73 10.16 23.45
CA ILE A 102 -12.05 8.93 23.87
C ILE A 102 -12.65 8.42 25.20
N GLN A 103 -12.83 9.29 26.20
CA GLN A 103 -13.54 8.98 27.46
C GLN A 103 -14.94 8.40 27.19
N CYS A 104 -15.70 9.04 26.30
CA CYS A 104 -17.03 8.60 25.90
C CYS A 104 -17.02 7.21 25.22
N LEU A 105 -16.08 6.96 24.29
CA LEU A 105 -15.95 5.68 23.59
C LEU A 105 -15.56 4.55 24.54
N ILE A 106 -14.59 4.78 25.43
CA ILE A 106 -14.15 3.79 26.43
C ILE A 106 -15.31 3.46 27.36
N ARG A 107 -15.99 4.47 27.93
CA ARG A 107 -17.18 4.27 28.77
C ARG A 107 -18.30 3.51 28.05
N ASN A 108 -18.50 3.75 26.75
CA ASN A 108 -19.47 2.99 25.95
C ASN A 108 -19.09 1.50 25.79
N PHE A 109 -17.81 1.16 25.63
CA PHE A 109 -17.37 -0.22 25.47
C PHE A 109 -17.25 -0.97 26.80
N THR A 110 -16.69 -0.35 27.84
CA THR A 110 -16.29 -1.05 29.09
C THR A 110 -17.00 -0.56 30.35
N ARG A 111 -17.89 0.45 30.25
CA ARG A 111 -18.60 1.13 31.36
C ARG A 111 -17.73 1.85 32.39
N GLN A 112 -16.43 1.62 32.41
CA GLN A 112 -15.47 2.34 33.27
C GLN A 112 -15.27 3.78 32.77
N LYS A 113 -14.92 4.69 33.70
CA LYS A 113 -14.53 6.08 33.40
C LYS A 113 -13.06 6.26 33.72
N LEU A 114 -12.31 6.91 32.82
CA LEU A 114 -10.93 7.33 33.05
C LEU A 114 -10.90 8.80 33.47
N THR A 115 -10.09 9.12 34.49
CA THR A 115 -9.90 10.51 34.97
C THR A 115 -9.14 11.33 33.92
N GLU A 116 -7.94 10.91 33.58
CA GLU A 116 -7.12 11.44 32.49
C GLU A 116 -6.77 10.36 31.46
N ILE A 117 -6.66 10.77 30.19
CA ILE A 117 -6.16 9.96 29.09
C ILE A 117 -4.73 10.39 28.79
N ARG A 118 -3.80 9.45 28.90
CA ARG A 118 -2.37 9.61 28.67
C ARG A 118 -1.84 8.33 28.02
N GLY A 119 -1.07 8.46 26.94
CA GLY A 119 -0.60 7.32 26.15
C GLY A 119 -1.69 6.61 25.36
N PRO A 120 -1.42 5.38 24.87
CA PRO A 120 -2.40 4.52 24.23
C PRO A 120 -3.33 3.84 25.25
N VAL A 121 -4.58 3.59 24.84
CA VAL A 121 -5.57 2.86 25.64
C VAL A 121 -6.07 1.65 24.83
N THR A 122 -5.76 0.44 25.28
CA THR A 122 -6.23 -0.80 24.64
C THR A 122 -7.51 -1.32 25.31
N ILE A 123 -8.51 -1.70 24.51
CA ILE A 123 -9.81 -2.20 24.97
C ILE A 123 -10.29 -3.39 24.14
N VAL A 124 -11.03 -4.31 24.75
CA VAL A 124 -11.75 -5.38 24.04
C VAL A 124 -13.07 -4.84 23.50
N SER A 125 -13.29 -4.95 22.18
CA SER A 125 -14.48 -4.43 21.48
C SER A 125 -15.40 -5.54 20.96
N GLY A 126 -14.87 -6.76 20.79
CA GLY A 126 -15.59 -7.95 20.37
C GLY A 126 -14.69 -9.19 20.45
N LYS A 127 -15.27 -10.40 20.38
CA LYS A 127 -14.56 -11.66 20.69
C LYS A 127 -13.29 -11.93 19.88
N LYS A 128 -13.23 -11.49 18.62
CA LYS A 128 -12.04 -11.55 17.75
C LYS A 128 -11.39 -10.18 17.51
N ARG A 129 -11.70 -9.15 18.33
CA ARG A 129 -11.37 -7.73 18.07
C ARG A 129 -11.12 -6.89 19.32
N ARG A 130 -9.86 -6.48 19.45
CA ARG A 130 -9.33 -5.48 20.39
C ARG A 130 -8.91 -4.21 19.63
N LEU A 131 -9.01 -3.05 20.29
CA LEU A 131 -8.72 -1.73 19.71
C LEU A 131 -7.71 -1.01 20.61
N THR A 132 -6.70 -0.34 20.05
CA THR A 132 -5.86 0.62 20.77
C THR A 132 -6.22 2.03 20.32
N ILE A 133 -6.79 2.84 21.22
CA ILE A 133 -7.19 4.22 20.97
C ILE A 133 -6.05 5.16 21.40
N ILE A 134 -5.73 6.17 20.58
CA ILE A 134 -4.67 7.15 20.86
C ILE A 134 -5.15 8.56 20.49
N GLU A 135 -4.91 9.56 21.34
CA GLU A 135 -5.08 10.97 20.95
C GLU A 135 -3.90 11.44 20.08
N CYS A 136 -4.20 12.17 18.99
CA CYS A 136 -3.21 12.85 18.18
C CYS A 136 -3.11 14.33 18.55
N GLY A 137 -1.91 14.80 18.93
CA GLY A 137 -1.57 16.20 19.14
C GLY A 137 -1.62 17.04 17.87
N CYS A 138 -1.31 18.33 17.97
CA CYS A 138 -1.44 19.29 16.86
C CYS A 138 -0.15 19.43 16.04
N ASP A 139 0.80 18.54 16.30
CA ASP A 139 2.20 18.70 16.00
C ASP A 139 2.60 17.82 14.83
N ILE A 140 3.18 18.44 13.81
CA ILE A 140 3.41 17.76 12.52
C ILE A 140 4.30 16.53 12.66
N ASN A 141 5.16 16.48 13.69
CA ASN A 141 5.93 15.30 14.05
C ASN A 141 5.04 14.13 14.51
N MET A 142 4.21 14.36 15.53
CA MET A 142 3.28 13.36 16.08
C MET A 142 2.25 12.90 15.04
N MET A 143 1.74 13.84 14.22
CA MET A 143 0.89 13.52 13.07
C MET A 143 1.58 12.58 12.07
N ILE A 144 2.86 12.81 11.76
CA ILE A 144 3.63 11.98 10.82
C ILE A 144 3.82 10.56 11.34
N ASP A 145 4.06 10.39 12.64
CA ASP A 145 4.33 9.07 13.21
C ASP A 145 3.03 8.27 13.36
N LEU A 146 1.97 8.87 13.92
CA LEU A 146 0.67 8.24 14.05
C LEU A 146 0.03 7.91 12.69
N ALA A 147 0.23 8.72 11.65
CA ALA A 147 -0.27 8.44 10.30
C ALA A 147 0.44 7.24 9.61
N LYS A 148 1.58 6.75 10.12
CA LYS A 148 2.22 5.51 9.65
C LYS A 148 1.67 4.26 10.38
N VAL A 149 1.17 4.46 11.60
CA VAL A 149 0.76 3.39 12.54
C VAL A 149 -0.76 3.17 12.54
N ALA A 150 -1.57 4.17 12.16
CA ALA A 150 -3.03 4.08 12.17
C ALA A 150 -3.62 3.07 11.17
N ASP A 151 -4.56 2.25 11.64
CA ASP A 151 -5.49 1.47 10.80
C ASP A 151 -6.78 2.27 10.53
N LEU A 152 -7.27 2.94 11.58
CA LEU A 152 -8.45 3.79 11.61
C LEU A 152 -8.10 5.18 12.12
N VAL A 153 -8.64 6.19 11.46
CA VAL A 153 -8.57 7.59 11.90
C VAL A 153 -9.99 8.09 12.16
N LEU A 154 -10.24 8.53 13.39
CA LEU A 154 -11.41 9.33 13.75
C LEU A 154 -11.02 10.80 13.60
N MET A 155 -11.51 11.43 12.53
CA MET A 155 -11.18 12.81 12.16
C MET A 155 -12.24 13.77 12.70
N LEU A 156 -11.93 14.44 13.81
CA LEU A 156 -12.80 15.45 14.42
C LEU A 156 -12.70 16.76 13.64
N ILE A 157 -13.86 17.35 13.35
CA ILE A 157 -14.02 18.59 12.62
C ILE A 157 -15.00 19.45 13.42
N ASP A 158 -14.58 20.66 13.80
CA ASP A 158 -15.48 21.64 14.41
C ASP A 158 -16.51 22.08 13.35
N ALA A 159 -17.81 21.94 13.63
CA ALA A 159 -18.83 22.33 12.67
C ALA A 159 -19.02 23.85 12.53
N SER A 160 -18.71 24.61 13.59
CA SER A 160 -18.84 26.07 13.67
C SER A 160 -17.74 26.77 12.86
N PHE A 161 -16.48 26.33 13.03
CA PHE A 161 -15.32 26.84 12.31
C PHE A 161 -15.17 26.18 10.93
N GLY A 162 -15.26 24.85 10.87
CA GLY A 162 -15.08 24.04 9.68
C GLY A 162 -13.72 23.32 9.66
N PHE A 163 -13.10 23.24 8.48
CA PHE A 163 -11.81 22.55 8.31
C PHE A 163 -10.62 23.46 8.61
N GLU A 164 -9.81 23.08 9.60
CA GLU A 164 -8.53 23.71 9.93
C GLU A 164 -7.36 23.14 9.12
N MET A 165 -6.24 23.85 9.09
CA MET A 165 -5.09 23.53 8.24
C MET A 165 -4.42 22.21 8.65
N GLU A 166 -4.41 21.94 9.94
CA GLU A 166 -3.96 20.71 10.60
C GLU A 166 -4.70 19.48 10.06
N THR A 167 -6.03 19.59 9.87
CA THR A 167 -6.83 18.48 9.30
C THR A 167 -6.46 18.20 7.84
N PHE A 168 -6.19 19.26 7.06
CA PHE A 168 -5.71 19.14 5.69
C PHE A 168 -4.27 18.62 5.62
N GLU A 169 -3.41 18.96 6.57
CA GLU A 169 -2.04 18.45 6.67
C GLU A 169 -2.05 16.95 6.96
N PHE A 170 -2.78 16.50 7.97
CA PHE A 170 -2.92 15.08 8.31
C PHE A 170 -3.46 14.25 7.14
N LEU A 171 -4.49 14.73 6.43
CA LEU A 171 -4.99 14.07 5.22
C LEU A 171 -3.91 13.89 4.15
N ASN A 172 -3.06 14.89 3.93
CA ASN A 172 -1.97 14.81 2.96
C ASN A 172 -0.80 13.94 3.43
N ILE A 173 -0.59 13.79 4.74
CA ILE A 173 0.38 12.85 5.31
C ILE A 173 -0.08 11.41 5.06
N CYS A 174 -1.35 11.10 5.36
CA CYS A 174 -1.95 9.79 5.07
C CYS A 174 -1.92 9.44 3.58
N GLN A 175 -2.22 10.40 2.68
CA GLN A 175 -2.15 10.17 1.23
C GLN A 175 -0.73 9.83 0.72
N VAL A 176 0.32 10.09 1.51
CA VAL A 176 1.72 9.87 1.15
C VAL A 176 2.30 8.60 1.77
N HIS A 177 2.06 8.34 3.07
CA HIS A 177 2.62 7.17 3.74
C HIS A 177 1.75 5.90 3.61
N GLY A 178 0.47 6.05 3.26
CA GLY A 178 -0.49 4.96 3.09
C GLY A 178 -1.84 5.37 3.66
N PHE A 179 -2.91 5.33 2.87
CA PHE A 179 -4.17 5.94 3.27
C PHE A 179 -5.00 4.97 4.14
N PRO A 180 -5.17 5.23 5.45
CA PRO A 180 -5.91 4.34 6.35
C PRO A 180 -7.42 4.51 6.13
N LYS A 181 -8.24 3.78 6.90
CA LYS A 181 -9.68 4.09 6.95
C LYS A 181 -9.88 5.40 7.72
N ILE A 182 -10.66 6.33 7.18
CA ILE A 182 -10.97 7.60 7.83
C ILE A 182 -12.48 7.74 7.99
N MET A 183 -12.93 7.95 9.24
CA MET A 183 -14.29 8.37 9.58
C MET A 183 -14.25 9.83 10.03
N GLY A 184 -15.15 10.66 9.51
CA GLY A 184 -15.30 12.03 10.02
C GLY A 184 -16.26 12.08 11.21
N VAL A 185 -15.98 12.95 12.17
CA VAL A 185 -16.85 13.25 13.31
C VAL A 185 -17.03 14.76 13.39
N LEU A 186 -18.26 15.26 13.23
CA LEU A 186 -18.58 16.69 13.40
C LEU A 186 -19.02 16.98 14.84
N THR A 187 -18.29 17.87 15.52
CA THR A 187 -18.59 18.35 16.88
C THR A 187 -19.11 19.80 16.85
N HIS A 188 -19.52 20.34 18.01
CA HIS A 188 -20.03 21.70 18.20
C HIS A 188 -21.21 22.06 17.27
N LEU A 189 -22.21 21.16 17.20
CA LEU A 189 -23.44 21.36 16.44
C LEU A 189 -24.49 22.17 17.22
N ASP A 190 -24.47 22.04 18.55
CA ASP A 190 -25.12 22.89 19.56
C ASP A 190 -24.95 24.41 19.32
N SER A 191 -23.77 24.82 18.85
CA SER A 191 -23.38 26.21 18.61
C SER A 191 -24.22 26.88 17.50
N PHE A 192 -24.99 26.12 16.71
CA PHE A 192 -25.87 26.63 15.68
C PHE A 192 -27.30 26.89 16.18
N LYS A 193 -27.60 28.14 16.56
CA LYS A 193 -28.96 28.62 16.89
C LYS A 193 -30.01 28.46 15.77
N HIS A 194 -29.62 28.06 14.55
CA HIS A 194 -30.50 28.03 13.37
C HIS A 194 -30.38 26.72 12.56
N ASN A 195 -31.42 25.88 12.64
CA ASN A 195 -31.49 24.59 11.95
C ASN A 195 -31.32 24.64 10.42
N LYS A 196 -31.75 25.73 9.75
CA LYS A 196 -31.51 25.93 8.31
C LYS A 196 -30.01 26.12 7.99
N GLN A 197 -29.29 26.86 8.83
CA GLN A 197 -27.85 27.06 8.72
C GLN A 197 -27.09 25.76 9.04
N LEU A 198 -27.47 25.06 10.13
CA LEU A 198 -26.93 23.76 10.51
C LEU A 198 -27.02 22.75 9.35
N LYS A 199 -28.20 22.57 8.74
CA LYS A 199 -28.39 21.67 7.57
C LYS A 199 -27.51 22.07 6.38
N LYS A 200 -27.40 23.37 6.07
CA LYS A 200 -26.53 23.89 5.00
C LYS A 200 -25.04 23.64 5.28
N THR A 201 -24.60 23.86 6.52
CA THR A 201 -23.21 23.61 6.96
C THR A 201 -22.87 22.12 6.94
N LYS A 202 -23.74 21.24 7.49
CA LYS A 202 -23.58 19.79 7.41
C LYS A 202 -23.41 19.32 5.95
N LYS A 203 -24.26 19.79 5.01
CA LYS A 203 -24.14 19.46 3.57
C LYS A 203 -22.83 19.97 2.95
N ARG A 204 -22.41 21.20 3.28
CA ARG A 204 -21.14 21.81 2.83
C ARG A 204 -19.92 21.02 3.30
N LEU A 205 -19.84 20.72 4.60
CA LEU A 205 -18.71 19.99 5.20
C LEU A 205 -18.67 18.54 4.70
N LYS A 206 -19.82 17.87 4.58
CA LYS A 206 -19.94 16.53 3.98
C LYS A 206 -19.41 16.46 2.54
N HIS A 207 -19.79 17.40 1.68
CA HIS A 207 -19.26 17.46 0.31
C HIS A 207 -17.76 17.75 0.30
N ARG A 208 -17.26 18.63 1.18
CA ARG A 208 -15.82 18.92 1.28
C ARG A 208 -15.03 17.69 1.72
N PHE A 209 -15.49 16.98 2.75
CA PHE A 209 -14.92 15.72 3.23
C PHE A 209 -14.85 14.67 2.10
N TRP A 210 -15.93 14.48 1.35
CA TRP A 210 -15.99 13.59 0.19
C TRP A 210 -15.04 13.96 -0.96
N THR A 211 -14.63 15.24 -1.06
CA THR A 211 -13.70 15.71 -2.09
C THR A 211 -12.23 15.39 -1.74
N GLU A 212 -11.91 15.26 -0.45
CA GLU A 212 -10.53 15.16 0.06
C GLU A 212 -10.20 13.75 0.61
N VAL A 213 -11.23 12.97 1.00
CA VAL A 213 -11.13 11.58 1.48
C VAL A 213 -11.53 10.62 0.37
N TYR A 214 -12.83 10.34 0.21
CA TYR A 214 -13.40 9.69 -0.97
C TYR A 214 -14.93 9.92 -1.04
N PRO A 215 -15.55 9.86 -2.24
CA PRO A 215 -16.99 9.96 -2.38
C PRO A 215 -17.72 8.90 -1.55
N GLY A 216 -18.67 9.32 -0.70
CA GLY A 216 -19.42 8.40 0.16
C GLY A 216 -18.75 8.05 1.50
N ALA A 217 -17.59 8.65 1.84
CA ALA A 217 -16.98 8.49 3.17
C ALA A 217 -17.97 8.83 4.30
N LYS A 218 -17.91 8.06 5.40
CA LYS A 218 -18.85 8.19 6.53
C LYS A 218 -18.50 9.40 7.40
N LEU A 219 -19.53 10.12 7.83
CA LEU A 219 -19.43 11.35 8.60
C LEU A 219 -20.50 11.33 9.68
N PHE A 220 -20.07 11.23 10.94
CA PHE A 220 -20.92 11.25 12.13
C PHE A 220 -21.16 12.68 12.59
N TYR A 221 -22.19 12.85 13.39
CA TYR A 221 -22.61 14.12 13.97
C TYR A 221 -22.76 13.89 15.47
N LEU A 222 -22.00 14.62 16.29
CA LEU A 222 -22.16 14.65 17.74
C LEU A 222 -22.79 15.98 18.12
N SER A 223 -23.98 15.92 18.72
CA SER A 223 -24.89 17.07 18.80
C SER A 223 -24.41 18.14 19.79
N GLY A 224 -24.33 17.80 21.06
CA GLY A 224 -23.83 18.66 22.14
C GLY A 224 -23.41 17.82 23.34
N MET A 225 -22.78 18.45 24.33
CA MET A 225 -22.35 17.78 25.57
C MET A 225 -23.41 17.91 26.66
N VAL A 226 -23.58 16.84 27.46
CA VAL A 226 -24.44 16.78 28.64
C VAL A 226 -23.57 16.28 29.81
N HIS A 227 -23.49 17.04 30.90
CA HIS A 227 -22.57 16.78 32.03
C HIS A 227 -21.09 16.56 31.63
N GLY A 228 -20.65 17.17 30.52
CA GLY A 228 -19.28 17.04 29.98
C GLY A 228 -19.07 15.85 29.03
N GLU A 229 -20.09 15.02 28.80
CA GLU A 229 -20.03 13.81 27.98
C GLU A 229 -20.91 13.96 26.72
N TYR A 230 -20.61 13.25 25.64
CA TYR A 230 -21.46 13.23 24.44
C TYR A 230 -22.68 12.31 24.64
N GLN A 231 -23.71 12.44 23.80
CA GLN A 231 -24.93 11.64 23.94
C GLN A 231 -24.68 10.14 23.65
N ASN A 232 -24.97 9.29 24.63
CA ASN A 232 -24.72 7.84 24.58
C ASN A 232 -25.18 7.15 23.28
N GLN A 233 -26.34 7.51 22.74
CA GLN A 233 -26.85 6.91 21.49
C GLN A 233 -26.01 7.30 20.26
N GLU A 234 -25.43 8.49 20.22
CA GLU A 234 -24.55 8.92 19.12
C GLU A 234 -23.19 8.20 19.22
N ILE A 235 -22.66 8.04 20.44
CA ILE A 235 -21.42 7.30 20.73
C ILE A 235 -21.58 5.81 20.42
N HIS A 236 -22.67 5.19 20.87
CA HIS A 236 -22.96 3.77 20.65
C HIS A 236 -23.07 3.44 19.15
N ASN A 237 -23.72 4.31 18.38
CA ASN A 237 -23.77 4.20 16.92
C ASN A 237 -22.37 4.30 16.29
N LEU A 238 -21.52 5.24 16.74
CA LEU A 238 -20.12 5.32 16.29
C LEU A 238 -19.33 4.04 16.63
N GLY A 239 -19.44 3.55 17.87
CA GLY A 239 -18.82 2.31 18.33
C GLY A 239 -19.20 1.10 17.47
N ARG A 240 -20.50 0.91 17.19
CA ARG A 240 -21.01 -0.14 16.29
C ARG A 240 -20.36 -0.10 14.90
N PHE A 241 -20.13 1.09 14.34
CA PHE A 241 -19.45 1.23 13.05
C PHE A 241 -17.94 0.92 13.11
N ILE A 242 -17.28 1.18 14.23
CA ILE A 242 -15.86 0.83 14.45
C ILE A 242 -15.73 -0.70 14.52
N THR A 243 -16.50 -1.38 15.38
CA THR A 243 -16.40 -2.83 15.61
C THR A 243 -16.62 -3.66 14.34
N VAL A 244 -17.47 -3.20 13.41
CA VAL A 244 -17.81 -3.92 12.16
C VAL A 244 -16.83 -3.65 11.00
N MET A 245 -15.94 -2.64 11.09
CA MET A 245 -15.16 -2.18 9.93
C MET A 245 -14.11 -3.21 9.43
N LYS A 246 -13.99 -3.40 8.12
CA LYS A 246 -12.87 -4.14 7.50
C LYS A 246 -11.78 -3.17 7.00
N PHE A 247 -10.54 -3.48 7.38
CA PHE A 247 -9.34 -2.71 7.02
C PHE A 247 -8.75 -3.23 5.68
N ARG A 248 -7.66 -2.60 5.22
CA ARG A 248 -6.89 -3.06 4.05
C ARG A 248 -5.42 -3.04 4.45
N PRO A 249 -4.64 -4.12 4.20
CA PRO A 249 -3.21 -4.11 4.48
C PRO A 249 -2.51 -2.96 3.73
N LEU A 250 -1.76 -2.13 4.45
CA LEU A 250 -0.88 -1.11 3.88
C LEU A 250 0.52 -1.69 3.72
N THR A 251 1.12 -1.54 2.53
CA THR A 251 2.39 -2.19 2.16
C THR A 251 3.53 -1.91 3.13
N TRP A 252 3.63 -0.69 3.67
CA TRP A 252 4.65 -0.33 4.67
C TRP A 252 4.44 -1.05 6.02
N GLN A 253 3.18 -1.20 6.44
CA GLN A 253 2.85 -1.91 7.68
C GLN A 253 3.03 -3.42 7.54
N THR A 254 2.78 -4.02 6.37
CA THR A 254 2.99 -5.47 6.18
C THR A 254 4.44 -5.85 5.86
N SER A 255 5.31 -4.91 5.45
CA SER A 255 6.73 -5.19 5.18
C SER A 255 7.65 -4.99 6.38
N HIS A 256 7.33 -4.11 7.34
CA HIS A 256 8.16 -3.83 8.52
C HIS A 256 7.49 -4.34 9.81
N PRO A 257 8.24 -4.93 10.76
CA PRO A 257 7.76 -5.10 12.11
C PRO A 257 7.75 -3.74 12.81
N TYR A 258 6.72 -3.46 13.62
CA TYR A 258 6.68 -2.27 14.46
C TYR A 258 5.92 -2.52 15.76
N LEU A 259 6.33 -1.84 16.82
CA LEU A 259 5.68 -1.87 18.12
C LEU A 259 5.28 -0.44 18.51
N LEU A 260 4.06 -0.31 19.02
CA LEU A 260 3.60 0.87 19.74
C LEU A 260 3.80 0.57 21.23
N ALA A 261 4.56 1.38 21.95
CA ALA A 261 4.82 1.14 23.36
C ALA A 261 3.64 1.64 24.20
N ASP A 262 3.05 0.72 24.97
CA ASP A 262 2.01 1.00 25.95
C ASP A 262 2.61 1.46 27.29
N ARG A 263 3.79 0.92 27.67
CA ARG A 263 4.54 1.25 28.90
C ARG A 263 6.04 1.38 28.62
N MET A 264 6.70 2.24 29.39
CA MET A 264 8.16 2.47 29.38
C MET A 264 8.69 2.39 30.82
N GLU A 265 9.88 1.81 30.99
CA GLU A 265 10.61 1.75 32.27
C GLU A 265 12.11 2.02 32.06
N ASP A 266 12.76 2.68 33.01
CA ASP A 266 14.23 2.74 33.09
C ASP A 266 14.73 1.57 33.97
N LEU A 267 15.65 0.78 33.43
CA LEU A 267 16.29 -0.36 34.09
C LEU A 267 17.73 -0.05 34.55
N THR A 268 18.17 1.20 34.41
CA THR A 268 19.53 1.62 34.78
C THR A 268 19.71 1.61 36.29
N ASN A 269 20.84 1.09 36.79
CA ASN A 269 21.07 1.04 38.24
C ASN A 269 21.07 2.44 38.85
N PRO A 270 20.45 2.64 40.03
CA PRO A 270 20.43 3.96 40.68
C PRO A 270 21.83 4.46 41.07
N GLU A 271 22.83 3.59 41.15
CA GLU A 271 24.22 3.97 41.45
C GLU A 271 24.95 4.54 40.23
N ASP A 272 24.71 4.01 39.03
CA ASP A 272 25.20 4.59 37.77
C ASP A 272 24.61 6.00 37.56
N ILE A 273 23.32 6.18 37.89
CA ILE A 273 22.64 7.48 37.86
C ILE A 273 23.22 8.46 38.88
N ARG A 274 23.56 7.98 40.10
CA ARG A 274 24.19 8.80 41.16
C ARG A 274 25.61 9.24 40.80
N THR A 275 26.41 8.36 40.19
CA THR A 275 27.78 8.69 39.77
C THR A 275 27.80 9.58 38.53
N ASN A 276 26.94 9.31 37.54
CA ASN A 276 26.84 10.05 36.30
C ASN A 276 25.38 10.26 35.90
N VAL A 277 24.77 11.38 36.32
CA VAL A 277 23.36 11.73 35.98
C VAL A 277 23.09 11.68 34.47
N LYS A 278 24.11 11.99 33.66
CA LYS A 278 24.08 11.96 32.18
C LYS A 278 24.54 10.63 31.56
N CYS A 279 24.56 9.53 32.31
CA CYS A 279 24.74 8.21 31.72
C CYS A 279 23.61 7.91 30.73
N ASP A 280 23.96 7.27 29.61
CA ASP A 280 22.94 6.64 28.76
C ASP A 280 22.25 5.52 29.53
N ARG A 281 20.99 5.27 29.20
CA ARG A 281 20.07 4.43 29.97
C ARG A 281 19.78 3.10 29.28
N LYS A 282 19.51 2.08 30.09
CA LYS A 282 18.87 0.84 29.63
C LYS A 282 17.37 0.99 29.85
N VAL A 283 16.58 0.88 28.78
CA VAL A 283 15.14 1.12 28.80
C VAL A 283 14.40 -0.13 28.33
N SER A 284 13.40 -0.58 29.09
CA SER A 284 12.43 -1.57 28.59
C SER A 284 11.16 -0.91 28.10
N LEU A 285 10.72 -1.29 26.90
CA LEU A 285 9.49 -0.84 26.25
C LEU A 285 8.56 -2.02 26.06
N TYR A 286 7.33 -1.89 26.55
CA TYR A 286 6.30 -2.94 26.51
C TYR A 286 5.22 -2.55 25.50
N GLY A 287 4.77 -3.50 24.69
CA GLY A 287 3.65 -3.28 23.77
C GLY A 287 3.34 -4.48 22.89
N TYR A 288 2.27 -4.37 22.11
CA TYR A 288 1.91 -5.39 21.13
C TYR A 288 2.68 -5.22 19.82
N LEU A 289 3.29 -6.30 19.34
CA LEU A 289 3.96 -6.32 18.04
C LEU A 289 2.95 -6.28 16.87
N ARG A 290 3.28 -5.55 15.80
CA ARG A 290 2.46 -5.35 14.60
C ARG A 290 3.28 -5.45 13.32
N GLY A 291 2.59 -5.70 12.22
CA GLY A 291 3.17 -5.72 10.88
C GLY A 291 3.80 -7.06 10.54
N ALA A 292 5.10 -7.07 10.24
CA ALA A 292 5.86 -8.30 10.05
C ALA A 292 6.38 -8.88 11.39
N HIS A 293 7.05 -10.04 11.33
CA HIS A 293 7.69 -10.67 12.49
C HIS A 293 8.95 -9.89 12.89
N LEU A 294 9.21 -9.76 14.19
CA LEU A 294 10.41 -9.10 14.72
C LEU A 294 11.50 -10.14 14.99
N LYS A 295 12.75 -9.85 14.59
CA LYS A 295 13.90 -10.73 14.86
C LYS A 295 14.70 -10.24 16.06
N ASN A 296 15.23 -11.18 16.84
CA ASN A 296 16.18 -10.89 17.91
C ASN A 296 17.40 -10.13 17.38
N LYS A 297 17.91 -9.18 18.18
CA LYS A 297 19.07 -8.33 17.88
C LYS A 297 18.96 -7.54 16.55
N SER A 298 17.73 -7.23 16.14
CA SER A 298 17.46 -6.38 14.97
C SER A 298 17.72 -4.89 15.24
N GLN A 299 17.87 -4.10 14.17
CA GLN A 299 17.97 -2.64 14.24
C GLN A 299 16.57 -2.00 14.20
N VAL A 300 16.37 -0.97 15.03
CA VAL A 300 15.07 -0.33 15.25
C VAL A 300 15.25 1.18 15.26
N HIS A 301 14.36 1.91 14.59
CA HIS A 301 14.27 3.36 14.72
C HIS A 301 13.18 3.75 15.73
N MET A 302 13.53 4.62 16.67
CA MET A 302 12.57 5.29 17.56
C MET A 302 12.36 6.74 17.05
N PRO A 303 11.22 7.06 16.38
CA PRO A 303 11.02 8.35 15.75
C PRO A 303 11.09 9.50 16.75
N GLY A 304 12.09 10.38 16.59
CA GLY A 304 12.30 11.51 17.50
C GLY A 304 13.43 11.32 18.52
N VAL A 305 14.04 10.13 18.58
CA VAL A 305 15.18 9.81 19.45
C VAL A 305 16.38 9.37 18.61
N GLY A 306 16.34 8.21 17.96
CA GLY A 306 17.51 7.65 17.26
C GLY A 306 17.30 6.29 16.60
N ASP A 307 18.38 5.75 16.03
CA ASP A 307 18.49 4.34 15.60
C ASP A 307 19.17 3.56 16.74
N PHE A 308 18.62 2.41 17.11
CA PHE A 308 19.12 1.54 18.19
C PHE A 308 19.22 0.08 17.73
N GLY A 309 20.08 -0.70 18.38
CA GLY A 309 20.01 -2.16 18.33
C GLY A 309 19.17 -2.67 19.50
N VAL A 310 18.42 -3.75 19.29
CA VAL A 310 17.76 -4.46 20.40
C VAL A 310 18.78 -5.31 21.14
N SER A 311 18.83 -5.22 22.47
CA SER A 311 19.64 -6.10 23.31
C SER A 311 18.97 -7.46 23.44
N ASP A 312 17.72 -7.46 23.93
CA ASP A 312 16.91 -8.65 24.18
C ASP A 312 15.41 -8.39 23.95
N VAL A 313 14.66 -9.47 23.72
CA VAL A 313 13.21 -9.47 23.51
C VAL A 313 12.58 -10.62 24.27
N SER A 314 11.69 -10.32 25.21
CA SER A 314 10.87 -11.30 25.93
C SER A 314 9.40 -11.15 25.55
N PHE A 315 8.72 -12.26 25.26
CA PHE A 315 7.27 -12.27 25.13
C PHE A 315 6.60 -12.39 26.50
N LEU A 316 5.37 -11.89 26.62
CA LEU A 316 4.61 -11.82 27.86
C LEU A 316 3.15 -12.24 27.62
N PRO A 317 2.45 -12.71 28.66
CA PRO A 317 1.01 -12.99 28.56
C PRO A 317 0.24 -11.71 28.22
N ASP A 318 -0.84 -11.88 27.46
CA ASP A 318 -1.65 -10.80 26.88
C ASP A 318 -2.51 -10.08 27.95
N PRO A 319 -2.31 -8.77 28.20
CA PRO A 319 -3.11 -8.04 29.17
C PRO A 319 -4.55 -7.73 28.71
N CYS A 320 -4.92 -8.04 27.46
CA CYS A 320 -6.29 -7.95 26.93
C CYS A 320 -6.59 -9.14 25.99
N ALA A 321 -6.44 -10.35 26.53
CA ALA A 321 -6.73 -11.62 25.86
C ALA A 321 -8.15 -11.68 25.24
N LEU A 322 -8.27 -12.42 24.13
CA LEU A 322 -9.51 -12.53 23.36
C LEU A 322 -10.37 -13.73 23.82
N PRO A 323 -11.67 -13.54 24.16
CA PRO A 323 -12.55 -14.62 24.62
C PRO A 323 -13.10 -15.46 23.45
N GLU A 324 -12.24 -16.30 22.87
CA GLU A 324 -12.54 -17.17 21.72
C GLU A 324 -13.48 -18.34 22.08
N GLN A 325 -13.29 -18.96 23.26
CA GLN A 325 -13.91 -20.26 23.62
C GLN A 325 -15.45 -20.27 23.76
N GLN A 326 -16.11 -19.11 23.90
CA GLN A 326 -17.56 -19.06 24.14
C GLN A 326 -18.38 -18.71 22.89
N LYS A 327 -19.15 -19.68 22.36
CA LYS A 327 -20.02 -19.54 21.15
C LYS A 327 -21.11 -18.45 21.22
N LYS A 328 -21.38 -17.81 22.38
CA LYS A 328 -22.36 -16.71 22.51
C LYS A 328 -21.95 -15.47 21.71
N ARG A 329 -22.90 -14.83 21.00
CA ARG A 329 -22.66 -13.66 20.11
C ARG A 329 -22.30 -12.36 20.83
N CYS A 330 -22.78 -12.17 22.06
CA CYS A 330 -22.50 -10.99 22.88
C CYS A 330 -21.21 -11.16 23.71
N LEU A 331 -20.63 -10.04 24.13
CA LEU A 331 -19.48 -9.99 25.05
C LEU A 331 -19.96 -9.87 26.50
N ASN A 332 -19.48 -10.74 27.39
CA ASN A 332 -19.83 -10.71 28.81
C ASN A 332 -19.21 -9.49 29.52
N GLU A 333 -19.63 -9.15 30.74
CA GLU A 333 -19.11 -7.95 31.41
C GLU A 333 -17.67 -8.14 31.93
N LYS A 334 -17.33 -9.34 32.39
CA LYS A 334 -15.95 -9.74 32.74
C LYS A 334 -14.98 -9.70 31.55
N GLU A 335 -15.49 -9.78 30.32
CA GLU A 335 -14.69 -9.76 29.08
C GLU A 335 -14.37 -8.32 28.59
N LYS A 336 -14.96 -7.28 29.21
CA LYS A 336 -14.82 -5.87 28.80
C LYS A 336 -13.55 -5.22 29.38
N LEU A 337 -12.41 -5.85 29.12
CA LEU A 337 -11.12 -5.43 29.66
C LEU A 337 -10.65 -4.08 29.09
N VAL A 338 -9.98 -3.29 29.96
CA VAL A 338 -9.26 -2.05 29.64
C VAL A 338 -7.81 -2.23 30.08
N TYR A 339 -6.86 -1.90 29.20
CA TYR A 339 -5.45 -1.79 29.54
C TYR A 339 -4.90 -0.44 29.09
N ALA A 340 -4.53 0.40 30.06
CA ALA A 340 -4.02 1.75 29.83
C ALA A 340 -3.04 2.15 30.95
N PRO A 341 -1.82 1.60 30.97
CA PRO A 341 -0.91 1.70 32.13
C PRO A 341 -0.42 3.12 32.43
N LEU A 342 -0.52 4.04 31.47
CA LEU A 342 -0.18 5.46 31.63
C LEU A 342 -1.39 6.37 31.96
N SER A 343 -2.62 5.85 31.91
CA SER A 343 -3.87 6.59 32.16
C SER A 343 -4.48 6.24 33.52
N GLY A 344 -5.36 7.11 34.02
CA GLY A 344 -6.03 6.93 35.31
C GLY A 344 -7.15 5.89 35.28
N VAL A 345 -6.81 4.60 35.27
CA VAL A 345 -7.78 3.48 35.32
C VAL A 345 -8.26 3.29 36.76
N GLY A 346 -9.57 3.35 36.98
CA GLY A 346 -10.16 3.16 38.32
C GLY A 346 -9.73 4.21 39.36
N GLY A 347 -9.23 5.37 38.93
CA GLY A 347 -8.68 6.42 39.81
C GLY A 347 -7.18 6.26 40.12
N VAL A 348 -6.53 5.19 39.67
CA VAL A 348 -5.08 4.96 39.89
C VAL A 348 -4.27 5.42 38.68
N LEU A 349 -3.33 6.34 38.89
CA LEU A 349 -2.41 6.87 37.89
C LEU A 349 -0.95 6.55 38.28
N TYR A 350 -0.25 5.82 37.41
CA TYR A 350 1.17 5.50 37.56
C TYR A 350 2.04 6.57 36.89
N ASP A 351 3.05 7.09 37.61
CA ASP A 351 4.02 8.05 37.08
C ASP A 351 5.44 7.70 37.56
N LYS A 352 6.14 6.92 36.73
CA LYS A 352 7.51 6.40 36.94
C LYS A 352 7.69 5.68 38.29
N ASP A 353 8.02 6.42 39.33
CA ASP A 353 8.40 5.93 40.66
C ASP A 353 7.26 6.12 41.69
N ALA A 354 6.16 6.79 41.29
CA ALA A 354 5.03 7.14 42.15
C ALA A 354 3.69 6.61 41.62
N VAL A 355 2.74 6.41 42.54
CA VAL A 355 1.36 6.03 42.24
C VAL A 355 0.42 7.04 42.90
N TYR A 356 -0.35 7.75 42.09
CA TYR A 356 -1.38 8.68 42.55
C TYR A 356 -2.74 7.97 42.54
N VAL A 357 -3.51 8.08 43.62
CA VAL A 357 -4.84 7.47 43.75
C VAL A 357 -5.87 8.56 44.05
N ASP A 358 -6.78 8.79 43.11
CA ASP A 358 -7.91 9.72 43.25
C ASP A 358 -9.09 9.02 43.93
N LEU A 359 -9.19 9.18 45.25
CA LEU A 359 -10.33 8.73 46.06
C LEU A 359 -11.52 9.68 45.84
N GLY A 360 -12.17 9.54 44.68
CA GLY A 360 -13.09 10.50 44.09
C GLY A 360 -14.34 10.86 44.89
N GLY A 361 -14.19 11.75 45.89
CA GLY A 361 -15.28 12.54 46.45
C GLY A 361 -15.84 12.14 47.82
N SER A 362 -15.01 11.69 48.77
CA SER A 362 -15.42 11.60 50.18
C SER A 362 -14.27 11.73 51.20
N HIS A 363 -13.09 11.19 50.92
CA HIS A 363 -11.91 11.23 51.80
C HIS A 363 -10.90 12.32 51.41
N GLY A 364 -11.38 13.52 51.10
CA GLY A 364 -10.49 14.66 50.88
C GLY A 364 -9.86 15.10 52.21
N PHE A 365 -8.52 15.18 52.26
CA PHE A 365 -7.77 15.73 53.40
C PHE A 365 -7.91 17.27 53.51
N GLN A 366 -9.15 17.76 53.58
CA GLN A 366 -9.45 18.97 54.32
C GLN A 366 -9.16 18.66 55.81
N ALA A 367 -8.63 19.62 56.56
CA ALA A 367 -8.42 19.42 58.00
C ALA A 367 -9.78 19.15 58.65
N PRO A 368 -9.99 17.98 59.29
CA PRO A 368 -11.31 17.63 59.81
C PRO A 368 -11.63 18.50 61.03
N GLU A 369 -12.72 19.26 60.97
CA GLU A 369 -13.22 20.00 62.15
C GLU A 369 -13.80 19.07 63.22
N GLU A 370 -14.09 17.80 62.87
CA GLU A 370 -14.33 16.70 63.81
C GLU A 370 -13.50 15.48 63.41
N ALA A 371 -12.38 15.25 64.10
CA ALA A 371 -11.54 14.06 63.91
C ALA A 371 -12.09 12.88 64.74
N GLY A 372 -12.45 11.78 64.07
CA GLY A 372 -12.82 10.54 64.76
C GLY A 372 -11.59 9.85 65.38
N PRO A 373 -11.70 9.20 66.55
CA PRO A 373 -10.55 8.63 67.27
C PRO A 373 -9.80 7.54 66.48
N THR A 374 -10.45 6.92 65.49
CA THR A 374 -9.81 5.97 64.56
C THR A 374 -8.82 6.64 63.60
N GLN A 375 -9.08 7.89 63.18
CA GLN A 375 -8.13 8.65 62.36
C GLN A 375 -6.91 9.11 63.17
N GLU A 376 -7.13 9.58 64.40
CA GLU A 376 -6.04 9.92 65.32
C GLU A 376 -5.15 8.72 65.63
N LEU A 377 -5.74 7.54 65.87
CA LEU A 377 -5.01 6.28 66.06
C LEU A 377 -4.14 5.96 64.83
N VAL A 378 -4.71 5.96 63.62
CA VAL A 378 -3.98 5.70 62.37
C VAL A 378 -2.86 6.73 62.15
N GLN A 379 -3.12 8.02 62.38
CA GLN A 379 -2.10 9.06 62.23
C GLN A 379 -0.98 8.93 63.28
N SER A 380 -1.30 8.49 64.51
CA SER A 380 -0.30 8.18 65.53
C SER A 380 0.60 7.02 65.10
N LEU A 381 0.03 5.94 64.56
CA LEU A 381 0.77 4.77 64.06
C LEU A 381 1.69 5.13 62.88
N ILE A 382 1.20 5.95 61.94
CA ILE A 382 2.00 6.47 60.81
C ILE A 382 3.16 7.35 61.30
N SER A 383 2.98 8.10 62.40
CA SER A 383 4.03 8.95 62.98
C SER A 383 5.13 8.17 63.72
N THR A 384 4.89 6.92 64.10
CA THR A 384 5.84 6.14 64.90
C THR A 384 6.89 5.41 64.06
N HIS A 385 8.02 6.08 63.79
CA HIS A 385 9.19 5.53 63.08
C HIS A 385 9.98 4.42 63.83
N SER A 386 9.41 3.80 64.86
CA SER A 386 10.03 2.77 65.70
C SER A 386 9.07 1.60 65.85
N THR A 387 9.52 0.36 65.66
CA THR A 387 8.67 -0.83 65.90
C THR A 387 8.19 -0.88 67.34
N ILE A 388 7.03 -1.51 67.56
CA ILE A 388 6.47 -1.69 68.90
C ILE A 388 7.44 -2.51 69.75
N ASP A 389 8.09 -3.52 69.17
CA ASP A 389 9.08 -4.36 69.85
C ASP A 389 10.32 -3.58 70.29
N ALA A 390 10.84 -2.67 69.44
CA ALA A 390 11.95 -1.81 69.83
C ALA A 390 11.56 -0.85 70.96
N LYS A 391 10.30 -0.36 70.96
CA LYS A 391 9.75 0.41 72.08
C LYS A 391 9.62 -0.44 73.34
N MET A 392 9.10 -1.67 73.27
CA MET A 392 8.94 -2.54 74.44
C MET A 392 10.29 -3.01 75.00
N ALA A 393 11.27 -3.35 74.15
CA ALA A 393 12.64 -3.65 74.58
C ALA A 393 13.37 -2.43 75.20
N SER A 394 13.05 -1.21 74.74
CA SER A 394 13.52 0.03 75.38
C SER A 394 12.76 0.39 76.68
N SER A 395 11.55 -0.16 76.85
CA SER A 395 10.71 0.10 78.01
C SER A 395 11.21 -0.69 79.22
N ARG A 396 11.29 -0.01 80.35
CA ARG A 396 11.92 -0.55 81.56
C ARG A 396 10.90 -0.66 82.66
N VAL A 397 10.68 -1.87 83.15
CA VAL A 397 9.69 -2.15 84.20
C VAL A 397 10.38 -2.09 85.57
N THR A 398 9.79 -1.33 86.49
CA THR A 398 10.15 -1.26 87.92
C THR A 398 9.06 -1.93 88.74
N LEU A 399 9.39 -3.02 89.44
CA LEU A 399 8.41 -3.78 90.23
C LEU A 399 8.00 -3.07 91.54
N PHE A 400 8.88 -2.21 92.07
CA PHE A 400 8.62 -1.34 93.22
C PHE A 400 9.26 0.05 93.02
N SER A 401 8.76 1.07 93.73
CA SER A 401 9.17 2.49 93.59
C SER A 401 10.68 2.74 93.64
N ASP A 402 11.38 2.01 94.51
CA ASP A 402 12.82 2.19 94.79
C ASP A 402 13.68 1.05 94.21
N SER A 403 13.11 0.24 93.32
CA SER A 403 13.79 -0.89 92.67
C SER A 403 14.55 -0.46 91.41
N LYS A 404 15.66 -1.16 91.09
CA LYS A 404 16.32 -0.96 89.80
C LYS A 404 15.43 -1.46 88.66
N PRO A 405 15.29 -0.71 87.56
CA PRO A 405 14.58 -1.19 86.37
C PRO A 405 15.29 -2.39 85.73
N LEU A 406 14.52 -3.38 85.31
CA LEU A 406 14.98 -4.53 84.52
C LEU A 406 14.95 -4.21 83.01
N GLY A 407 15.87 -4.82 82.26
CA GLY A 407 15.85 -4.85 80.79
C GLY A 407 15.51 -6.25 80.25
N SER A 408 15.16 -6.37 78.97
CA SER A 408 14.89 -7.67 78.34
C SER A 408 16.11 -8.60 78.33
N GLU A 409 17.32 -8.03 78.22
CA GLU A 409 18.60 -8.76 78.28
C GLU A 409 18.82 -9.52 79.60
N ASP A 410 18.15 -9.10 80.69
CA ASP A 410 18.19 -9.78 82.00
C ASP A 410 17.27 -11.02 82.05
N ILE A 411 16.31 -11.15 81.12
CA ILE A 411 15.28 -12.20 81.11
C ILE A 411 15.73 -13.42 80.28
N ASP A 412 16.32 -13.19 79.10
CA ASP A 412 16.64 -14.26 78.14
C ASP A 412 17.83 -15.15 78.54
N ASN A 413 18.56 -14.81 79.62
CA ASN A 413 19.81 -15.47 80.02
C ASN A 413 19.63 -16.72 80.93
N GLN A 414 18.46 -17.36 80.95
CA GLN A 414 18.24 -18.66 81.64
C GLN A 414 17.39 -19.64 80.81
N GLY A 415 18.02 -20.41 79.92
CA GLY A 415 17.35 -21.50 79.20
C GLY A 415 17.69 -22.88 79.76
N LEU A 416 16.69 -23.71 80.08
CA LEU A 416 16.85 -25.17 80.34
C LEU A 416 15.52 -25.96 80.33
N TRP A 417 15.54 -27.09 79.59
CA TRP A 417 14.73 -28.32 79.71
C TRP A 417 13.21 -28.38 79.40
N MET A 418 12.85 -29.35 78.53
CA MET A 418 11.49 -29.87 78.26
C MET A 418 11.24 -31.24 78.94
N PRO A 419 10.09 -31.50 79.59
CA PRO A 419 9.75 -32.82 80.17
C PRO A 419 9.56 -33.97 79.13
N LYS A 420 9.46 -35.21 79.61
CA LYS A 420 9.34 -36.45 78.80
C LYS A 420 8.15 -37.33 79.23
N GLU A 421 7.70 -38.21 78.33
CA GLU A 421 6.70 -39.27 78.58
C GLU A 421 7.32 -40.58 79.15
N GLU A 422 6.51 -41.35 79.90
CA GLU A 422 6.80 -42.76 80.26
C GLU A 422 5.59 -43.68 80.07
N LYS A 423 5.82 -45.00 80.08
CA LYS A 423 4.81 -46.07 79.89
C LYS A 423 5.05 -47.18 80.91
N GLN A 424 4.00 -47.71 81.53
CA GLN A 424 4.09 -48.73 82.58
C GLN A 424 3.30 -50.01 82.24
N MET A 425 3.78 -51.16 82.69
CA MET A 425 3.10 -52.46 82.60
C MET A 425 2.46 -52.82 83.96
N ASP A 426 1.22 -53.29 83.96
CA ASP A 426 0.61 -53.88 85.15
C ASP A 426 0.97 -55.37 85.27
N VAL A 427 1.72 -55.68 86.33
CA VAL A 427 2.24 -57.01 86.66
C VAL A 427 1.14 -58.00 87.03
N LYS A 428 -0.08 -57.55 87.38
CA LYS A 428 -1.20 -58.43 87.76
C LYS A 428 -2.16 -58.79 86.61
N THR A 429 -2.15 -58.04 85.50
CA THR A 429 -3.07 -58.28 84.36
C THR A 429 -2.38 -58.46 83.01
N GLY A 430 -1.07 -58.22 82.91
CA GLY A 430 -0.26 -58.59 81.74
C GLY A 430 -0.59 -57.82 80.44
N ARG A 431 -1.30 -56.70 80.52
CA ARG A 431 -1.66 -55.86 79.36
C ARG A 431 -1.02 -54.48 79.46
N VAL A 432 -0.38 -54.05 78.36
CA VAL A 432 0.14 -52.69 78.20
C VAL A 432 -1.02 -51.76 77.82
N ARG A 433 -1.16 -50.62 78.50
CA ARG A 433 -2.02 -49.51 78.05
C ARG A 433 -1.26 -48.19 78.16
N ARG A 434 -1.52 -47.29 77.21
CA ARG A 434 -1.11 -45.87 77.27
C ARG A 434 -2.19 -45.13 78.06
N LYS A 435 -1.82 -44.15 78.88
CA LYS A 435 -2.77 -43.28 79.58
C LYS A 435 -2.40 -41.82 79.33
N ALA A 436 -3.23 -41.13 78.53
CA ALA A 436 -3.32 -39.67 78.60
C ALA A 436 -4.14 -39.31 79.84
N ILE A 437 -3.87 -38.15 80.44
CA ILE A 437 -4.62 -37.63 81.59
C ILE A 437 -5.04 -36.19 81.27
N PHE A 438 -6.34 -36.02 81.12
CA PHE A 438 -7.10 -34.78 81.34
C PHE A 438 -8.14 -35.09 82.44
N GLY A 439 -8.81 -34.07 82.98
CA GLY A 439 -9.41 -34.04 84.32
C GLY A 439 -8.94 -32.75 85.02
N ASP A 440 -9.74 -31.69 85.20
CA ASP A 440 -11.19 -31.58 85.44
C ASP A 440 -11.54 -32.13 86.86
N GLU A 441 -12.37 -31.49 87.71
CA GLU A 441 -13.23 -30.28 87.55
C GLU A 441 -13.52 -29.62 88.93
N ASP A 442 -14.69 -28.97 89.10
CA ASP A 442 -15.46 -28.68 90.36
C ASP A 442 -15.60 -27.22 90.89
N GLU A 443 -16.77 -26.97 91.50
CA GLU A 443 -17.51 -25.68 91.57
C GLU A 443 -17.47 -24.90 92.92
N SER A 444 -17.88 -23.62 92.89
CA SER A 444 -18.65 -22.86 93.92
C SER A 444 -18.73 -21.36 93.56
N GLY A 445 -19.76 -20.56 93.89
CA GLY A 445 -21.11 -20.82 94.43
C GLY A 445 -21.72 -19.57 95.14
N GLU A 446 -22.98 -19.22 94.84
CA GLU A 446 -23.94 -18.37 95.63
C GLU A 446 -23.58 -16.87 95.95
N SER A 447 -24.51 -15.90 96.14
CA SER A 447 -25.97 -15.77 95.89
C SER A 447 -26.47 -14.28 96.03
N ASP A 448 -27.75 -14.01 95.70
CA ASP A 448 -28.67 -12.91 96.19
C ASP A 448 -28.37 -11.41 95.84
N ASP A 449 -29.32 -10.46 95.64
CA ASP A 449 -30.81 -10.49 95.48
C ASP A 449 -31.41 -9.11 94.97
N GLU A 450 -32.74 -9.06 94.74
CA GLU A 450 -33.72 -7.91 94.60
C GLU A 450 -33.93 -7.14 93.24
N ASP A 451 -35.22 -7.05 92.83
CA ASP A 451 -35.99 -6.04 92.03
C ASP A 451 -35.58 -5.61 90.57
N ASP A 452 -36.49 -5.38 89.59
CA ASP A 452 -37.98 -5.43 89.50
C ASP A 452 -38.43 -5.73 88.02
N GLY A 453 -39.73 -6.02 87.79
CA GLY A 453 -40.32 -6.70 86.60
C GLY A 453 -40.30 -6.02 85.20
N GLU A 454 -40.43 -6.75 84.07
CA GLU A 454 -41.63 -7.42 83.48
C GLU A 454 -42.28 -6.56 82.35
N MET A 455 -42.99 -7.04 81.31
CA MET A 455 -43.72 -8.29 80.98
C MET A 455 -43.37 -8.77 79.53
N SER A 456 -43.15 -10.07 79.24
CA SER A 456 -44.12 -11.16 78.88
C SER A 456 -44.53 -11.18 77.39
N GLU A 457 -44.84 -12.31 76.70
CA GLU A 457 -44.92 -13.76 77.02
C GLU A 457 -44.98 -14.58 75.69
N ASP A 458 -44.50 -15.85 75.68
CA ASP A 458 -45.09 -17.11 75.12
C ASP A 458 -45.71 -17.20 73.68
N ASP A 459 -45.71 -18.33 72.90
CA ASP A 459 -44.98 -19.61 72.89
C ASP A 459 -45.19 -20.43 71.56
N ILE A 460 -44.32 -21.42 71.27
CA ILE A 460 -44.54 -22.75 70.59
C ILE A 460 -44.98 -22.93 69.07
N ASP A 461 -44.12 -23.67 68.34
CA ASP A 461 -44.21 -24.72 67.27
C ASP A 461 -44.83 -24.63 65.82
N ASP A 462 -44.07 -25.24 64.88
CA ASP A 462 -44.39 -26.09 63.69
C ASP A 462 -44.81 -25.58 62.27
N GLU A 463 -44.94 -26.54 61.34
CA GLU A 463 -44.49 -26.56 59.91
C GLU A 463 -45.38 -25.95 58.78
N GLU A 464 -44.71 -25.66 57.64
CA GLU A 464 -45.09 -25.63 56.19
C GLU A 464 -46.48 -25.13 55.64
N VAL A 465 -46.42 -24.70 54.35
CA VAL A 465 -47.50 -24.62 53.30
C VAL A 465 -48.30 -23.31 53.07
N GLU A 466 -48.02 -22.69 51.91
CA GLU A 466 -48.85 -21.94 50.90
C GLU A 466 -49.95 -20.87 51.21
N GLU A 467 -50.01 -19.91 50.28
CA GLU A 467 -51.12 -19.05 49.74
C GLU A 467 -51.99 -18.06 50.59
N GLU A 468 -52.09 -16.83 50.02
CA GLU A 468 -53.16 -15.79 50.02
C GLU A 468 -53.87 -15.31 51.33
N GLY A 469 -54.56 -14.14 51.28
CA GLY A 469 -55.50 -13.80 52.37
C GLY A 469 -56.30 -12.48 52.36
N ASP A 470 -55.64 -11.31 52.32
CA ASP A 470 -56.24 -9.95 52.22
C ASP A 470 -57.13 -9.43 53.41
N ALA A 471 -57.47 -8.13 53.34
CA ALA A 471 -58.59 -7.39 53.96
C ALA A 471 -58.55 -6.96 55.46
N ASP A 472 -59.20 -5.85 55.90
CA ASP A 472 -59.53 -4.52 55.28
C ASP A 472 -60.11 -3.55 56.38
N MET A 473 -60.51 -2.34 55.98
CA MET A 473 -61.33 -1.30 56.66
C MET A 473 -60.58 -0.25 57.50
N ALA A 474 -61.02 1.01 57.56
CA ALA A 474 -62.34 1.59 57.22
C ALA A 474 -62.24 3.01 56.58
N GLU A 475 -63.24 3.59 55.90
CA GLU A 475 -64.63 3.12 55.70
C GLU A 475 -65.35 3.64 54.41
N LYS A 476 -66.00 2.72 53.68
CA LYS A 476 -67.21 2.80 52.81
C LYS A 476 -67.60 4.09 52.06
N CYS A 477 -67.65 3.99 50.72
CA CYS A 477 -68.86 4.11 49.85
C CYS A 477 -68.47 4.16 48.36
N MET A 478 -69.11 3.51 47.38
CA MET A 478 -70.18 2.48 47.31
C MET A 478 -69.98 1.61 46.04
N THR A 479 -70.56 0.41 46.01
CA THR A 479 -70.74 -0.42 44.78
C THR A 479 -72.23 -0.45 44.35
N VAL A 480 -72.65 -1.41 43.49
CA VAL A 480 -74.03 -1.59 42.94
C VAL A 480 -74.35 -0.58 41.81
N ARG A 481 -74.81 -0.89 40.58
CA ARG A 481 -75.30 -2.09 39.83
C ARG A 481 -74.75 -1.97 38.37
N GLY A 482 -74.87 -2.91 37.43
CA GLY A 482 -75.66 -4.14 37.37
C GLY A 482 -76.82 -4.07 36.36
N VAL A 483 -76.60 -4.66 35.16
CA VAL A 483 -77.61 -5.23 34.21
C VAL A 483 -78.23 -4.33 33.10
N LYS A 484 -77.99 -4.76 31.84
CA LYS A 484 -78.76 -4.63 30.55
C LYS A 484 -78.68 -3.39 29.63
N ARG A 485 -78.07 -3.64 28.45
CA ARG A 485 -78.48 -3.25 27.07
C ARG A 485 -78.25 -1.77 26.65
N GLN A 486 -78.00 -1.44 25.37
CA GLN A 486 -78.23 -2.20 24.12
C GLN A 486 -77.34 -1.73 22.93
N LYS A 487 -76.97 -2.66 22.01
CA LYS A 487 -76.61 -2.47 20.57
C LYS A 487 -75.26 -1.72 20.27
N LEU A 488 -74.22 -2.35 19.66
CA LEU A 488 -74.00 -2.69 18.22
C LEU A 488 -73.58 -1.44 17.40
N GLU A 489 -72.83 -1.48 16.30
CA GLU A 489 -71.83 -2.40 15.68
C GLU A 489 -70.39 -2.07 16.21
N GLU A 490 -69.20 -2.67 15.92
CA GLU A 490 -68.59 -3.94 15.41
C GLU A 490 -67.07 -3.88 15.83
N LEU A 491 -66.33 -4.95 16.21
CA LEU A 491 -65.58 -5.98 15.43
C LEU A 491 -64.52 -5.43 14.45
N ASP A 492 -63.30 -5.99 14.29
CA ASP A 492 -62.77 -7.35 14.60
C ASP A 492 -61.61 -7.41 15.65
N GLU A 493 -61.16 -8.63 15.99
CA GLU A 493 -60.16 -8.98 17.03
C GLU A 493 -58.80 -9.50 16.47
N ASP A 494 -57.70 -9.16 17.16
CA ASP A 494 -56.55 -9.98 17.63
C ASP A 494 -56.20 -11.38 17.01
N SER A 495 -54.95 -11.88 16.96
CA SER A 495 -53.59 -11.31 17.20
C SER A 495 -52.45 -12.32 16.82
N GLU A 496 -51.18 -11.86 16.86
CA GLU A 496 -49.90 -12.63 16.81
C GLU A 496 -49.52 -13.38 15.49
N VAL A 497 -48.24 -13.62 15.10
CA VAL A 497 -46.91 -13.37 15.73
C VAL A 497 -45.81 -12.95 14.69
N ASP A 498 -44.89 -12.09 15.15
CA ASP A 498 -43.42 -12.06 14.95
C ASP A 498 -42.61 -11.54 13.71
N VAL A 499 -41.58 -10.72 14.04
CA VAL A 499 -40.32 -10.29 13.34
C VAL A 499 -40.33 -9.60 11.94
N PRO A 500 -39.21 -9.00 11.42
CA PRO A 500 -39.17 -7.53 11.31
C PRO A 500 -38.98 -6.96 9.88
N ALA A 501 -39.60 -5.80 9.62
CA ALA A 501 -39.52 -5.11 8.33
C ALA A 501 -38.19 -4.38 8.08
N PHE A 502 -37.63 -4.57 6.88
CA PHE A 502 -36.71 -3.61 6.26
C PHE A 502 -37.52 -2.42 5.72
N ALA A 503 -37.08 -1.19 6.00
CA ALA A 503 -37.64 0.02 5.42
C ALA A 503 -36.70 0.57 4.33
N ASP A 504 -36.90 0.12 3.09
CA ASP A 504 -36.54 0.93 1.92
C ASP A 504 -37.63 2.01 1.73
N SER A 505 -37.21 3.21 1.33
CA SER A 505 -38.10 4.30 0.95
C SER A 505 -37.74 4.73 -0.46
N ASP A 506 -38.56 4.31 -1.42
CA ASP A 506 -38.66 5.01 -2.69
C ASP A 506 -39.23 6.42 -2.47
N ASP A 507 -39.04 7.30 -3.46
CA ASP A 507 -40.04 8.29 -3.85
C ASP A 507 -39.76 8.77 -5.29
N ASP A 508 -40.73 8.52 -6.16
CA ASP A 508 -40.99 8.99 -7.53
C ASP A 508 -39.87 9.45 -8.51
N LEU A 509 -39.92 8.82 -9.69
CA LEU A 509 -39.74 9.52 -10.98
C LEU A 509 -40.90 9.16 -11.92
N GLU A 510 -41.60 10.18 -12.41
CA GLU A 510 -42.74 10.03 -13.32
C GLU A 510 -42.36 9.45 -14.69
N ARG A 511 -43.40 9.00 -15.42
CA ARG A 511 -43.32 8.14 -16.59
C ARG A 511 -44.11 8.73 -17.75
N SER A 512 -43.48 8.90 -18.90
CA SER A 512 -44.16 9.06 -20.19
C SER A 512 -43.47 8.24 -21.28
N SER A 513 -44.18 7.99 -22.38
CA SER A 513 -43.82 6.99 -23.38
C SER A 513 -44.39 7.37 -24.76
N GLY A 514 -43.61 7.11 -25.81
CA GLY A 514 -44.04 7.26 -27.21
C GLY A 514 -42.87 6.97 -28.14
N ASP A 515 -43.14 6.23 -29.23
CA ASP A 515 -42.18 5.89 -30.29
C ASP A 515 -42.41 6.76 -31.55
N GLU A 516 -41.59 6.49 -32.57
CA GLU A 516 -41.76 6.79 -34.00
C GLU A 516 -41.12 8.08 -34.61
N GLU A 517 -40.14 7.78 -35.46
CA GLU A 517 -39.56 8.42 -36.65
C GLU A 517 -39.95 9.87 -37.08
N ALA A 518 -38.93 10.72 -37.22
CA ALA A 518 -38.62 11.46 -38.47
C ALA A 518 -37.19 12.05 -38.45
N GLU A 519 -36.57 12.21 -39.63
CA GLU A 519 -35.40 13.08 -39.85
C GLU A 519 -35.87 14.42 -40.47
N GLU A 520 -35.22 15.55 -40.16
CA GLU A 520 -34.66 16.53 -41.12
C GLU A 520 -34.05 17.77 -40.39
N ALA A 521 -33.46 18.70 -41.15
CA ALA A 521 -32.46 19.68 -40.69
C ALA A 521 -32.92 21.17 -40.54
N ASP A 522 -31.93 22.03 -40.26
CA ASP A 522 -31.88 23.50 -40.38
C ASP A 522 -32.79 24.36 -39.46
N GLU A 523 -32.61 25.69 -39.38
CA GLU A 523 -31.47 26.51 -38.93
C GLU A 523 -32.01 27.94 -38.71
N SER A 524 -32.02 28.45 -37.46
CA SER A 524 -32.00 29.90 -37.10
C SER A 524 -33.17 30.85 -37.46
N SER A 525 -33.14 32.06 -36.87
CA SER A 525 -33.98 33.27 -37.11
C SER A 525 -35.48 33.16 -36.74
N ASP A 526 -36.18 34.20 -36.26
CA ASP A 526 -35.81 35.55 -35.79
C ASP A 526 -36.81 35.99 -34.69
N ASP A 527 -36.48 37.03 -33.90
CA ASP A 527 -37.42 37.75 -33.00
C ASP A 527 -37.16 39.27 -33.07
N GLU A 528 -37.79 39.95 -34.04
CA GLU A 528 -38.19 41.36 -33.95
C GLU A 528 -39.73 41.39 -33.70
N ASP A 529 -40.40 42.40 -33.15
CA ASP A 529 -40.03 43.79 -32.82
C ASP A 529 -41.01 44.37 -31.76
N SER A 530 -40.92 45.68 -31.49
CA SER A 530 -41.98 46.59 -31.01
C SER A 530 -42.32 46.63 -29.50
N ALA A 531 -42.68 47.78 -28.91
CA ALA A 531 -42.46 49.18 -29.33
C ALA A 531 -42.72 50.17 -28.16
N ALA A 532 -41.79 51.11 -27.94
CA ALA A 532 -41.98 52.46 -27.34
C ALA A 532 -40.63 53.21 -27.36
N GLY A 533 -40.53 54.52 -27.59
CA GLY A 533 -41.56 55.54 -27.78
C GLY A 533 -41.20 56.84 -27.04
N GLY A 534 -40.30 57.66 -27.59
CA GLY A 534 -39.85 58.92 -26.97
C GLY A 534 -38.83 59.68 -27.82
N GLU A 535 -38.86 61.02 -27.79
CA GLU A 535 -38.20 61.86 -28.82
C GLU A 535 -36.91 62.59 -28.37
N ARG A 536 -36.07 62.86 -29.38
CA ARG A 536 -35.22 64.05 -29.60
C ARG A 536 -34.86 64.97 -28.41
N SER A 537 -33.56 65.25 -28.28
CA SER A 537 -33.02 66.60 -28.58
C SER A 537 -31.49 66.60 -28.64
N VAL A 538 -30.88 67.73 -29.05
CA VAL A 538 -29.46 67.88 -29.41
C VAL A 538 -28.80 68.96 -28.56
N SER A 539 -27.64 68.68 -27.95
CA SER A 539 -26.60 69.69 -27.66
C SER A 539 -25.26 69.12 -27.18
N ASP A 540 -24.27 69.11 -28.07
CA ASP A 540 -22.90 69.56 -27.76
C ASP A 540 -22.93 71.11 -27.53
N PRO A 541 -21.94 71.81 -26.91
CA PRO A 541 -20.50 71.48 -26.98
C PRO A 541 -19.59 71.89 -25.77
N LYS A 542 -18.27 71.79 -26.03
CA LYS A 542 -17.11 72.57 -25.50
C LYS A 542 -16.27 71.99 -24.35
N ALA A 543 -15.02 72.46 -24.32
CA ALA A 543 -13.86 71.89 -23.61
C ALA A 543 -13.07 72.99 -22.85
N VAL A 544 -11.81 72.69 -22.47
CA VAL A 544 -10.89 73.37 -21.50
C VAL A 544 -10.95 72.68 -20.12
N GLY A 545 -9.84 72.36 -19.44
CA GLY A 545 -8.42 72.48 -19.79
C GLY A 545 -7.44 71.85 -18.75
N GLU A 546 -6.17 71.72 -19.15
CA GLU A 546 -4.93 71.50 -18.36
C GLU A 546 -4.91 70.69 -17.03
N GLY A 547 -4.51 69.41 -17.13
CA GLY A 547 -3.26 68.86 -16.54
C GLY A 547 -3.02 68.82 -15.02
N GLY A 548 -3.03 67.60 -14.41
CA GLY A 548 -2.50 67.37 -13.05
C GLY A 548 -2.32 65.89 -12.62
N LYS A 549 -1.06 65.49 -12.38
CA LYS A 549 -0.53 64.23 -11.76
C LYS A 549 -1.49 63.14 -11.22
N VAL A 550 -1.38 61.95 -11.84
CA VAL A 550 -1.20 60.59 -11.27
C VAL A 550 -1.61 60.33 -9.79
N GLY A 551 -2.55 59.39 -9.60
CA GLY A 551 -2.85 58.70 -8.33
C GLY A 551 -3.28 57.23 -8.57
N LEU A 552 -3.24 56.39 -7.53
CA LEU A 552 -3.64 54.96 -7.54
C LEU A 552 -5.06 54.77 -6.95
N ALA A 553 -5.75 53.63 -7.01
CA ALA A 553 -5.91 52.53 -8.00
C ALA A 553 -6.88 51.48 -7.42
N ALA A 554 -7.78 50.87 -8.21
CA ALA A 554 -8.52 49.66 -7.80
C ALA A 554 -9.20 48.94 -8.99
N ALA A 555 -9.22 47.59 -8.95
CA ALA A 555 -10.13 46.65 -9.66
C ALA A 555 -10.29 46.73 -11.21
N SER A 556 -10.72 45.67 -11.91
CA SER A 556 -10.57 44.21 -11.72
C SER A 556 -11.10 43.49 -12.97
N HIS A 557 -10.39 42.52 -13.54
CA HIS A 557 -10.99 41.49 -14.41
C HIS A 557 -10.15 40.20 -14.43
N ALA A 558 -10.81 39.07 -14.71
CA ALA A 558 -10.23 37.73 -14.68
C ALA A 558 -9.43 37.39 -15.96
N SER A 559 -8.61 36.35 -15.89
CA SER A 559 -7.82 35.81 -17.01
C SER A 559 -8.04 34.32 -17.16
N ASP A 560 -8.51 33.88 -18.33
CA ASP A 560 -8.81 32.47 -18.60
C ASP A 560 -7.63 31.68 -19.18
N HIS A 561 -7.76 30.36 -19.24
CA HIS A 561 -6.68 29.41 -19.46
C HIS A 561 -6.15 29.34 -20.92
N LEU A 562 -4.84 29.13 -21.05
CA LEU A 562 -4.19 28.69 -22.31
C LEU A 562 -3.32 27.45 -22.06
N ASN A 563 -3.64 26.35 -22.74
CA ASN A 563 -2.82 25.13 -22.77
C ASN A 563 -1.85 25.15 -23.96
N LEU A 564 -0.64 24.60 -23.77
CA LEU A 564 0.45 24.67 -24.75
C LEU A 564 0.91 23.28 -25.22
N GLY A 565 0.59 22.93 -26.47
CA GLY A 565 1.02 21.68 -27.12
C GLY A 565 2.49 21.68 -27.56
N LYS A 566 3.10 20.49 -27.65
CA LYS A 566 4.49 20.28 -28.11
C LYS A 566 4.61 20.14 -29.64
N SER A 567 5.84 20.29 -30.12
CA SER A 567 6.25 20.39 -31.53
C SER A 567 6.85 19.11 -32.13
N LEU A 568 6.63 18.87 -33.43
CA LEU A 568 7.56 18.25 -34.39
C LEU A 568 7.23 18.82 -35.82
N PRO A 569 7.91 18.42 -36.92
CA PRO A 569 9.22 18.95 -37.32
C PRO A 569 9.19 19.71 -38.66
N THR A 570 10.21 20.52 -38.93
CA THR A 570 10.38 21.22 -40.23
C THR A 570 11.43 20.54 -41.11
N LYS A 571 11.08 20.18 -42.35
CA LYS A 571 12.02 19.97 -43.47
C LYS A 571 11.84 21.08 -44.51
N ASN A 572 12.90 21.34 -45.28
CA ASN A 572 12.96 22.43 -46.25
C ASN A 572 12.34 22.04 -47.59
N VAL A 573 11.88 23.03 -48.35
CA VAL A 573 11.66 22.92 -49.81
C VAL A 573 12.42 24.07 -50.47
N ALA A 574 13.24 23.74 -51.46
CA ALA A 574 13.81 24.69 -52.41
C ALA A 574 13.05 24.60 -53.74
N LEU A 575 13.04 25.68 -54.51
CA LEU A 575 12.46 25.73 -55.85
C LEU A 575 13.58 25.75 -56.89
N THR A 576 13.46 24.91 -57.90
CA THR A 576 14.24 24.93 -59.15
C THR A 576 13.29 24.83 -60.35
N THR A 577 13.73 25.31 -61.51
CA THR A 577 12.89 25.60 -62.67
C THR A 577 13.46 25.01 -63.95
N ALA A 578 12.57 24.62 -64.86
CA ALA A 578 12.80 24.11 -66.22
C ALA A 578 13.49 22.72 -66.27
N ASP A 579 13.03 21.71 -67.02
CA ASP A 579 12.25 21.60 -68.28
C ASP A 579 13.11 21.33 -69.52
N SER A 580 13.18 20.06 -69.86
CA SER A 580 13.40 19.46 -71.19
C SER A 580 13.23 17.93 -71.04
N GLY A 581 12.86 17.22 -72.09
CA GLY A 581 12.63 15.76 -72.03
C GLY A 581 12.76 15.08 -73.39
N HIS A 582 12.39 13.79 -73.44
CA HIS A 582 12.48 12.90 -74.63
C HIS A 582 13.94 12.46 -74.95
N CYS A 583 14.27 11.21 -75.26
CA CYS A 583 13.64 9.90 -75.01
C CYS A 583 14.70 8.78 -75.30
N THR A 584 14.31 7.50 -75.24
CA THR A 584 15.11 6.30 -75.61
C THR A 584 16.33 5.99 -74.72
N ALA A 585 16.75 4.73 -74.53
CA ALA A 585 16.06 3.43 -74.60
C ALA A 585 16.90 2.37 -73.83
N GLU A 586 16.35 1.15 -73.75
CA GLU A 586 16.99 -0.12 -73.34
C GLU A 586 17.23 -0.41 -71.85
N GLU A 587 16.95 -1.62 -71.33
CA GLU A 587 15.83 -2.57 -71.58
C GLU A 587 15.61 -3.37 -70.28
N ALA A 588 14.35 -3.73 -69.95
CA ALA A 588 14.01 -4.66 -68.86
C ALA A 588 12.54 -5.16 -68.92
N PHE A 589 12.25 -6.06 -69.87
CA PHE A 589 11.33 -7.18 -69.64
C PHE A 589 12.20 -8.40 -69.26
N GLY A 590 11.74 -9.50 -68.65
CA GLY A 590 10.41 -9.86 -68.15
C GLY A 590 10.17 -11.37 -68.28
N SER A 591 9.99 -12.06 -67.14
CA SER A 591 9.57 -13.47 -67.00
C SER A 591 8.93 -13.64 -65.60
N GLU A 592 8.00 -14.54 -65.29
CA GLU A 592 7.67 -15.91 -65.74
C GLU A 592 8.54 -17.02 -65.10
N ASP A 593 7.82 -17.82 -64.29
CA ASP A 593 7.86 -19.25 -63.94
C ASP A 593 9.05 -20.00 -63.27
N GLU A 594 8.71 -20.60 -62.13
CA GLU A 594 8.88 -22.00 -61.64
C GLU A 594 10.24 -22.75 -61.54
N SER A 595 10.22 -23.70 -60.59
CA SER A 595 11.01 -24.95 -60.48
C SER A 595 12.41 -24.93 -59.84
N GLU A 596 12.95 -26.12 -59.55
CA GLU A 596 13.84 -26.43 -58.41
C GLU A 596 15.24 -27.00 -58.80
N GLU A 597 15.88 -27.67 -57.81
CA GLU A 597 17.06 -28.56 -57.86
C GLU A 597 18.47 -27.94 -57.80
N GLY A 598 19.49 -28.77 -57.46
CA GLY A 598 20.87 -28.48 -57.90
C GLY A 598 22.09 -28.75 -57.01
N SER A 599 22.00 -29.58 -55.96
CA SER A 599 23.11 -30.36 -55.33
C SER A 599 24.61 -29.93 -55.44
N SER A 600 25.24 -29.72 -54.26
CA SER A 600 26.61 -30.14 -53.82
C SER A 600 27.90 -29.92 -54.68
N LEU A 601 28.93 -29.36 -54.03
CA LEU A 601 30.19 -30.07 -53.70
C LEU A 601 31.09 -29.27 -52.72
N SER A 602 32.10 -29.95 -52.14
CA SER A 602 32.98 -29.51 -51.03
C SER A 602 34.36 -28.98 -51.53
N SER A 603 35.37 -28.58 -50.72
CA SER A 603 35.67 -28.81 -49.28
C SER A 603 36.77 -27.82 -48.78
N GLN A 604 36.80 -27.54 -47.46
CA GLN A 604 37.95 -27.04 -46.65
C GLN A 604 38.52 -25.63 -47.01
N GLU A 605 39.17 -24.83 -46.15
CA GLU A 605 39.29 -24.68 -44.67
C GLU A 605 39.97 -23.29 -44.42
N GLU A 606 39.80 -22.57 -43.31
CA GLU A 606 38.80 -22.64 -42.22
C GLU A 606 37.59 -21.73 -42.57
N GLY A 607 37.09 -20.71 -41.85
CA GLY A 607 37.34 -20.11 -40.51
C GLY A 607 36.77 -18.68 -40.43
N SER A 608 36.10 -18.26 -39.35
CA SER A 608 35.33 -16.98 -39.38
C SER A 608 35.02 -16.25 -38.06
N GLU A 609 34.99 -14.92 -38.16
CA GLU A 609 34.40 -13.94 -37.23
C GLU A 609 32.84 -13.95 -37.25
N SER A 610 32.16 -13.19 -36.37
CA SER A 610 30.72 -12.91 -36.54
C SER A 610 30.18 -11.66 -35.80
N GLU A 611 29.49 -10.77 -36.55
CA GLU A 611 28.49 -9.75 -36.15
C GLU A 611 27.49 -9.60 -37.33
N GLU A 612 26.21 -9.20 -37.22
CA GLU A 612 25.33 -8.83 -36.10
C GLU A 612 23.86 -9.19 -36.50
N VAL A 613 22.97 -9.57 -35.55
CA VAL A 613 21.49 -9.37 -35.61
C VAL A 613 20.67 -10.17 -36.68
N PRO A 614 19.37 -10.57 -36.46
CA PRO A 614 18.59 -10.82 -35.22
C PRO A 614 17.89 -12.20 -35.15
N ARG A 615 17.72 -12.73 -33.93
CA ARG A 615 16.61 -13.65 -33.52
C ARG A 615 16.15 -13.26 -32.11
N GLY A 616 14.97 -13.61 -31.60
CA GLY A 616 14.05 -14.71 -31.95
C GLY A 616 14.14 -15.77 -30.85
N LYS A 617 13.35 -15.64 -29.78
CA LYS A 617 13.53 -16.40 -28.53
C LYS A 617 13.12 -17.88 -28.65
N LEU A 618 14.13 -18.74 -28.53
CA LEU A 618 14.12 -20.09 -27.96
C LEU A 618 15.16 -20.05 -26.83
N ALA A 619 14.91 -20.54 -25.61
CA ALA A 619 14.77 -21.94 -25.16
C ALA A 619 16.14 -22.63 -24.98
N GLU A 620 16.21 -23.61 -24.07
CA GLU A 620 17.42 -24.33 -23.58
C GLU A 620 18.44 -23.49 -22.76
N PRO A 621 19.35 -24.12 -22.00
CA PRO A 621 19.14 -25.32 -21.17
C PRO A 621 19.67 -25.15 -19.72
N SER A 622 19.14 -25.93 -18.77
CA SER A 622 19.67 -26.02 -17.39
C SER A 622 20.51 -27.27 -17.19
N GLN A 623 21.83 -27.11 -17.07
CA GLN A 623 22.70 -28.19 -16.56
C GLN A 623 22.42 -28.44 -15.07
N ALA A 624 22.46 -29.72 -14.67
CA ALA A 624 22.11 -30.13 -13.32
C ALA A 624 23.23 -29.84 -12.31
N GLY A 625 22.91 -29.06 -11.28
CA GLY A 625 23.69 -28.98 -10.03
C GLY A 625 22.82 -29.44 -8.87
N ARG A 626 22.99 -30.69 -8.41
CA ARG A 626 22.25 -31.21 -7.24
C ARG A 626 22.73 -30.54 -5.94
N ARG A 627 21.79 -30.09 -5.12
CA ARG A 627 21.93 -30.13 -3.65
C ARG A 627 20.58 -30.50 -3.04
N TRP A 628 20.57 -31.45 -2.12
CA TRP A 628 19.35 -32.01 -1.55
C TRP A 628 18.66 -31.08 -0.55
N THR A 629 17.33 -31.18 -0.55
CA THR A 629 16.46 -30.96 0.61
C THR A 629 16.04 -32.33 1.16
N PRO A 630 16.28 -32.65 2.44
CA PRO A 630 15.50 -33.69 3.13
C PRO A 630 14.13 -33.09 3.50
N GLY A 631 13.06 -33.85 3.28
CA GLY A 631 11.70 -33.51 3.70
C GLY A 631 11.12 -34.61 4.58
N SER A 632 10.17 -34.25 5.45
CA SER A 632 9.39 -35.20 6.24
C SER A 632 7.99 -34.64 6.51
N GLU A 633 7.13 -34.80 5.51
CA GLU A 633 5.68 -35.01 5.69
C GLU A 633 5.54 -36.55 5.73
N ASN A 634 4.89 -37.24 6.68
CA ASN A 634 3.95 -36.86 7.73
C ASN A 634 2.52 -36.58 7.21
N LEU A 635 1.64 -37.54 7.52
CA LEU A 635 0.20 -37.53 7.30
C LEU A 635 -0.45 -36.20 7.71
N ALA A 636 -1.35 -35.70 6.87
CA ALA A 636 -2.75 -35.58 7.29
C ALA A 636 -3.68 -35.55 6.06
N SER A 637 -4.64 -36.48 6.02
CA SER A 637 -5.85 -36.30 5.22
C SER A 637 -6.83 -35.44 6.00
N GLU A 638 -7.36 -34.36 5.40
CA GLU A 638 -8.61 -33.77 5.84
C GLU A 638 -9.67 -33.82 4.74
N THR A 639 -10.60 -34.76 4.91
CA THR A 639 -12.03 -34.46 4.72
C THR A 639 -12.38 -33.24 5.58
N SER A 640 -13.32 -32.37 5.23
CA SER A 640 -14.64 -32.73 4.70
C SER A 640 -15.34 -31.56 4.01
N ASP A 641 -16.29 -31.89 3.14
CA ASP A 641 -17.46 -31.03 2.88
C ASP A 641 -18.72 -31.70 3.48
N ILE A 642 -19.74 -30.89 3.78
CA ILE A 642 -21.08 -31.27 4.26
C ILE A 642 -21.18 -31.68 5.76
N GLU A 643 -21.50 -30.69 6.60
CA GLU A 643 -22.55 -30.87 7.62
C GLU A 643 -23.91 -30.72 6.93
N ASP A 644 -24.84 -31.67 7.10
CA ASP A 644 -26.28 -31.35 7.28
C ASP A 644 -27.09 -32.58 7.73
N LEU A 645 -27.44 -32.64 9.03
CA LEU A 645 -28.78 -32.99 9.56
C LEU A 645 -28.73 -33.15 11.10
N LEU A 646 -29.69 -32.51 11.78
CA LEU A 646 -30.00 -32.69 13.21
C LEU A 646 -30.85 -33.96 13.37
N LYS A 647 -30.73 -34.81 14.40
CA LYS A 647 -30.59 -34.67 15.87
C LYS A 647 -31.93 -34.74 16.64
N GLU A 648 -32.46 -35.96 16.70
CA GLU A 648 -33.38 -36.54 17.70
C GLU A 648 -32.72 -37.92 18.06
N GLU A 649 -32.82 -38.52 19.24
CA GLU A 649 -33.56 -38.25 20.49
C GLU A 649 -32.75 -38.84 21.68
N GLU A 650 -33.22 -38.70 22.92
CA GLU A 650 -32.55 -39.14 24.18
C GLU A 650 -33.61 -39.92 25.05
N GLU A 651 -33.38 -40.86 26.00
CA GLU A 651 -32.26 -41.18 26.93
C GLU A 651 -32.39 -42.64 27.54
N TYR A 652 -31.33 -43.19 28.18
CA TYR A 652 -31.23 -44.50 28.95
C TYR A 652 -31.43 -45.84 28.16
N THR A 653 -31.09 -47.06 28.63
CA THR A 653 -30.49 -47.65 29.88
C THR A 653 -29.18 -48.45 29.52
N GLU A 654 -28.50 -49.32 30.29
CA GLU A 654 -28.61 -49.94 31.65
C GLU A 654 -27.16 -50.21 32.17
N GLU A 655 -26.94 -50.27 33.50
CA GLU A 655 -25.65 -50.67 34.08
C GLU A 655 -25.47 -52.19 34.21
N LYS A 656 -24.23 -52.69 34.08
CA LYS A 656 -23.74 -53.85 34.85
C LYS A 656 -22.21 -53.89 34.96
N SER A 657 -21.71 -53.61 36.16
CA SER A 657 -20.37 -53.98 36.61
C SER A 657 -20.49 -55.00 37.75
N TYR A 658 -19.77 -56.13 37.69
CA TYR A 658 -19.50 -57.13 38.75
C TYR A 658 -18.79 -58.32 38.05
N SER A 659 -17.69 -58.92 38.53
CA SER A 659 -16.70 -58.52 39.55
C SER A 659 -15.43 -59.40 39.48
N THR A 660 -14.38 -59.00 40.21
CA THR A 660 -13.32 -59.85 40.81
C THR A 660 -12.49 -60.81 39.93
N GLU A 661 -11.26 -60.36 39.67
CA GLU A 661 -9.99 -61.10 39.85
C GLU A 661 -9.94 -62.64 39.78
N THR A 662 -9.09 -63.18 38.89
CA THR A 662 -8.19 -64.29 39.27
C THR A 662 -6.91 -64.32 38.43
N SER A 663 -5.76 -64.31 39.10
CA SER A 663 -4.44 -64.80 38.66
C SER A 663 -3.99 -64.60 37.18
N GLY A 664 -3.13 -63.60 36.97
CA GLY A 664 -1.70 -63.96 36.86
C GLY A 664 -1.06 -64.16 35.49
N ALA A 665 -1.60 -63.62 34.39
CA ALA A 665 -0.88 -63.53 33.11
C ALA A 665 -1.20 -62.23 32.34
N LEU A 666 -0.36 -61.91 31.34
CA LEU A 666 -0.62 -60.93 30.25
C LEU A 666 -0.68 -59.41 30.56
N LYS A 667 -0.56 -58.93 31.81
CA LYS A 667 -0.48 -57.48 32.13
C LYS A 667 0.61 -56.68 31.37
N TRP A 668 1.59 -57.34 30.75
CA TRP A 668 2.59 -56.69 29.90
C TRP A 668 2.07 -56.25 28.53
N LYS A 669 0.92 -56.78 28.07
CA LYS A 669 0.30 -56.41 26.78
C LYS A 669 -0.60 -55.18 26.86
N GLU A 670 -1.28 -54.95 27.97
CA GLU A 670 -2.26 -53.87 28.14
C GLU A 670 -1.61 -52.48 27.99
N ASP A 671 -0.42 -52.31 28.58
CA ASP A 671 0.40 -51.12 28.40
C ASP A 671 1.28 -51.14 27.14
N LEU A 672 1.25 -52.16 26.27
CA LEU A 672 2.30 -52.31 25.24
C LEU A 672 2.28 -51.17 24.22
N SER A 673 1.10 -50.74 23.77
CA SER A 673 0.93 -49.57 22.89
C SER A 673 1.36 -48.28 23.58
N ARG A 674 0.99 -48.10 24.85
CA ARG A 674 1.37 -46.95 25.67
C ARG A 674 2.88 -46.89 25.91
N LYS A 675 3.52 -48.01 26.24
CA LYS A 675 4.97 -48.13 26.42
C LYS A 675 5.73 -48.05 25.10
N ALA A 676 5.14 -48.46 23.97
CA ALA A 676 5.70 -48.21 22.65
C ALA A 676 5.64 -46.72 22.29
N ALA A 677 4.53 -46.02 22.57
CA ALA A 677 4.41 -44.57 22.38
C ALA A 677 5.34 -43.79 23.32
N GLU A 678 5.37 -44.13 24.61
CA GLU A 678 6.28 -43.54 25.60
C GLU A 678 7.75 -43.84 25.25
N ALA A 679 8.09 -45.04 24.76
CA ALA A 679 9.44 -45.36 24.28
C ALA A 679 9.80 -44.64 22.98
N PHE A 680 8.86 -44.49 22.04
CA PHE A 680 9.04 -43.73 20.80
C PHE A 680 9.26 -42.24 21.09
N LEU A 681 8.47 -41.64 21.99
CA LEU A 681 8.69 -40.28 22.47
C LEU A 681 10.04 -40.15 23.20
N ARG A 682 10.41 -41.13 24.02
CA ARG A 682 11.72 -41.17 24.70
C ARG A 682 12.87 -41.36 23.71
N GLN A 683 12.65 -42.05 22.59
CA GLN A 683 13.60 -42.23 21.50
C GLN A 683 13.71 -40.99 20.60
N GLN A 684 12.63 -40.23 20.39
CA GLN A 684 12.66 -38.88 19.80
C GLN A 684 13.41 -37.89 20.72
N GLN A 685 13.16 -37.93 22.04
CA GLN A 685 13.85 -37.10 23.02
C GLN A 685 15.34 -37.47 23.16
N ALA A 686 15.70 -38.74 22.99
CA ALA A 686 17.09 -39.21 22.96
C ALA A 686 17.77 -39.06 21.58
N ALA A 687 17.02 -38.84 20.50
CA ALA A 687 17.59 -38.56 19.21
C ALA A 687 18.32 -37.20 19.25
N PRO A 688 19.59 -37.12 18.83
CA PRO A 688 20.36 -35.89 18.94
C PRO A 688 19.82 -34.84 17.95
N ASN A 689 18.97 -33.94 18.46
CA ASN A 689 18.30 -32.94 17.66
C ASN A 689 19.32 -32.08 16.90
N LEU A 690 19.34 -32.23 15.57
CA LEU A 690 20.29 -31.57 14.67
C LEU A 690 20.29 -30.04 14.83
N ARG A 691 19.15 -29.44 15.18
CA ARG A 691 19.03 -28.02 15.54
C ARG A 691 19.94 -27.65 16.71
N LYS A 692 19.96 -28.47 17.76
CA LYS A 692 20.78 -28.23 18.97
C LYS A 692 22.26 -28.49 18.70
N LEU A 693 22.60 -29.38 17.77
CA LEU A 693 23.99 -29.58 17.33
C LEU A 693 24.51 -28.45 16.43
N ILE A 694 23.69 -27.91 15.53
CA ILE A 694 24.09 -26.87 14.57
C ILE A 694 24.04 -25.45 15.16
N TYR A 695 23.07 -25.17 16.04
CA TYR A 695 22.79 -23.83 16.57
C TYR A 695 22.85 -23.73 18.10
N GLY A 696 23.00 -24.84 18.83
CA GLY A 696 23.27 -24.78 20.26
C GLY A 696 24.67 -24.19 20.50
N THR A 697 24.82 -23.44 21.59
CA THR A 697 26.16 -23.18 22.12
C THR A 697 26.78 -24.51 22.50
N VAL A 698 27.81 -24.93 21.77
CA VAL A 698 28.70 -26.01 22.20
C VAL A 698 29.42 -25.52 23.44
N THR A 699 28.90 -25.89 24.61
CA THR A 699 29.71 -26.05 25.80
C THR A 699 30.76 -27.10 25.47
N GLU A 700 32.04 -26.79 25.68
CA GLU A 700 33.12 -27.77 25.60
C GLU A 700 33.07 -28.63 26.86
N ASP A 701 32.03 -29.47 26.92
CA ASP A 701 31.74 -30.40 28.01
C ASP A 701 32.78 -31.53 27.97
N ASN A 702 33.97 -31.20 28.50
CA ASN A 702 35.04 -32.13 28.84
C ASN A 702 34.65 -32.94 30.09
N GLU A 703 33.47 -33.58 30.03
CA GLU A 703 33.00 -34.51 31.05
C GLU A 703 33.66 -35.87 30.82
N GLU A 704 34.85 -36.03 31.41
CA GLU A 704 35.52 -37.31 31.61
C GLU A 704 34.77 -38.17 32.64
N GLU A 705 33.52 -38.56 32.35
CA GLU A 705 32.82 -39.59 33.14
C GLU A 705 33.10 -40.99 32.59
N GLU A 706 33.99 -41.73 33.27
CA GLU A 706 34.21 -43.16 33.05
C GLU A 706 33.02 -44.01 33.55
N GLY A 707 31.92 -44.03 32.79
CA GLY A 707 30.79 -44.93 33.01
C GLY A 707 30.94 -46.28 32.28
N ASP A 708 31.28 -47.35 33.02
CA ASP A 708 31.51 -48.70 32.48
C ASP A 708 30.23 -49.36 31.90
N PRO A 709 30.16 -49.67 30.59
CA PRO A 709 28.97 -50.21 29.96
C PRO A 709 29.07 -51.75 29.76
N ARG A 710 28.73 -52.52 30.80
CA ARG A 710 28.56 -53.98 30.73
C ARG A 710 27.25 -54.49 31.33
N GLU A 711 26.13 -54.18 30.69
CA GLU A 711 24.88 -54.97 30.82
C GLU A 711 24.53 -55.64 29.49
N GLU A 712 24.83 -56.95 29.38
CA GLU A 712 24.51 -57.76 28.20
C GLU A 712 23.05 -58.26 28.25
N LEU A 713 22.12 -57.51 27.67
CA LEU A 713 20.74 -57.96 27.51
C LEU A 713 20.61 -59.01 26.39
N GLY A 714 20.70 -60.29 26.77
CA GLY A 714 20.09 -61.40 26.03
C GLY A 714 20.88 -62.00 24.86
N GLY A 715 22.16 -61.65 24.68
CA GLY A 715 23.14 -62.46 23.93
C GLY A 715 22.94 -62.66 22.42
N LEU A 716 21.91 -62.08 21.80
CA LEU A 716 21.58 -62.31 20.38
C LEU A 716 21.60 -61.05 19.49
N PHE A 717 21.70 -59.85 20.07
CA PHE A 717 21.72 -58.58 19.33
C PHE A 717 22.89 -57.70 19.76
N ARG A 718 23.74 -57.31 18.80
CA ARG A 718 24.77 -56.28 19.00
C ARG A 718 24.18 -54.91 18.64
N VAL A 719 23.96 -54.05 19.63
CA VAL A 719 23.68 -52.63 19.38
C VAL A 719 24.96 -51.96 18.88
N SER A 720 24.97 -51.56 17.61
CA SER A 720 26.06 -50.78 17.03
C SER A 720 26.00 -49.33 17.50
N GLN A 721 26.91 -48.93 18.40
CA GLN A 721 27.16 -47.50 18.63
C GLN A 721 27.84 -46.90 17.39
N PRO A 722 27.39 -45.75 16.87
CA PRO A 722 28.06 -45.08 15.75
C PRO A 722 29.39 -44.44 16.21
N ASP A 723 30.44 -44.59 15.40
CA ASP A 723 31.78 -44.11 15.72
C ASP A 723 31.82 -42.61 16.04
N ARG A 724 32.14 -42.25 17.30
CA ARG A 724 32.35 -40.86 17.72
C ARG A 724 33.46 -40.18 16.88
N GLY A 725 34.44 -40.94 16.41
CA GLY A 725 35.60 -40.45 15.65
C GLY A 725 35.32 -39.85 14.27
N CYS A 726 34.12 -40.04 13.70
CA CYS A 726 33.76 -39.39 12.44
C CYS A 726 33.48 -37.88 12.62
N LYS A 727 32.94 -37.47 13.78
CA LYS A 727 32.35 -36.14 13.99
C LYS A 727 33.33 -34.99 13.79
N HIS A 728 34.59 -35.12 14.22
CA HIS A 728 35.59 -34.06 14.10
C HIS A 728 36.15 -33.86 12.68
N LYS A 729 35.86 -34.75 11.71
CA LYS A 729 36.31 -34.55 10.33
C LYS A 729 35.41 -33.59 9.56
N ALA A 730 34.09 -33.68 9.74
CA ALA A 730 33.11 -32.92 8.96
C ALA A 730 33.35 -31.40 9.04
N ASP A 731 33.51 -30.86 10.25
CA ASP A 731 33.73 -29.41 10.45
C ASP A 731 35.11 -28.91 9.98
N SER A 732 36.03 -29.82 9.65
CA SER A 732 37.36 -29.49 9.09
C SER A 732 37.40 -29.42 7.56
N LEU A 733 36.33 -29.85 6.88
CA LEU A 733 36.28 -29.92 5.41
C LEU A 733 35.80 -28.61 4.79
N ASP A 734 36.68 -27.96 4.03
CA ASP A 734 36.39 -26.72 3.31
C ASP A 734 35.33 -26.93 2.22
N CYS A 735 34.14 -26.34 2.45
CA CYS A 735 33.01 -26.27 1.52
C CYS A 735 33.32 -25.69 0.13
N SER A 736 34.51 -25.11 -0.11
CA SER A 736 34.97 -24.74 -1.46
C SER A 736 35.24 -25.95 -2.36
N ARG A 737 35.40 -27.15 -1.78
CA ARG A 737 35.53 -28.42 -2.48
C ARG A 737 34.40 -29.35 -2.09
N PHE A 738 33.98 -30.19 -3.03
CA PHE A 738 33.04 -31.29 -2.78
C PHE A 738 33.81 -32.62 -2.84
N PRO A 739 34.22 -33.20 -1.70
CA PRO A 739 34.90 -34.49 -1.69
C PRO A 739 33.86 -35.59 -1.82
N VAL A 740 33.91 -36.37 -2.90
CA VAL A 740 33.20 -37.65 -2.95
C VAL A 740 34.04 -38.65 -2.17
N GLU A 741 33.78 -38.79 -0.87
CA GLU A 741 34.64 -39.54 0.06
C GLU A 741 34.74 -41.04 -0.26
N ALA A 742 33.75 -41.59 -0.97
CA ALA A 742 33.88 -42.83 -1.73
C ALA A 742 33.02 -42.78 -3.01
N PRO A 743 33.58 -42.97 -4.22
CA PRO A 743 32.75 -43.34 -5.37
C PRO A 743 32.09 -44.68 -5.04
N HIS A 744 30.77 -44.74 -5.12
CA HIS A 744 30.03 -45.98 -4.97
C HIS A 744 30.09 -46.75 -6.30
N ASP A 745 30.30 -48.06 -6.25
CA ASP A 745 30.26 -48.91 -7.45
C ASP A 745 28.80 -49.10 -7.88
N TRP A 746 28.33 -48.21 -8.75
CA TRP A 746 26.96 -48.19 -9.26
C TRP A 746 26.59 -49.42 -10.11
N ASP A 747 27.57 -50.25 -10.47
CA ASP A 747 27.38 -51.51 -11.20
C ASP A 747 26.84 -52.65 -10.30
N LEU A 748 26.79 -52.46 -8.97
CA LEU A 748 26.22 -53.44 -8.03
C LEU A 748 24.68 -53.38 -8.05
N GLU A 749 24.03 -54.51 -8.38
CA GLU A 749 22.57 -54.61 -8.45
C GLU A 749 21.86 -54.27 -7.12
N GLU A 750 22.46 -54.58 -5.97
CA GLU A 750 21.94 -54.20 -4.66
C GLU A 750 21.86 -52.67 -4.50
N VAL A 751 22.92 -51.96 -4.93
CA VAL A 751 22.97 -50.49 -4.92
C VAL A 751 21.98 -49.93 -5.94
N MET A 752 21.96 -50.46 -7.18
CA MET A 752 20.99 -50.05 -8.20
C MET A 752 19.54 -50.23 -7.74
N ASN A 753 19.21 -51.32 -7.06
CA ASN A 753 17.87 -51.57 -6.53
C ASN A 753 17.53 -50.58 -5.40
N SER A 754 18.47 -50.28 -4.50
CA SER A 754 18.27 -49.28 -3.43
C SER A 754 18.03 -47.85 -3.92
N ILE A 755 18.43 -47.53 -5.15
CA ILE A 755 18.26 -46.20 -5.77
C ILE A 755 17.27 -46.20 -6.94
N ARG A 756 16.76 -47.34 -7.41
CA ARG A 756 15.85 -47.47 -8.57
C ARG A 756 14.63 -46.56 -8.40
N ASP A 757 14.10 -46.57 -7.19
CA ASP A 757 13.00 -45.76 -6.70
C ASP A 757 13.23 -44.23 -6.83
N CYS A 758 14.49 -43.78 -6.77
CA CYS A 758 14.86 -42.37 -6.96
C CYS A 758 14.90 -41.92 -8.44
N PHE A 759 14.69 -42.82 -9.39
CA PHE A 759 14.61 -42.51 -10.83
C PHE A 759 13.19 -42.54 -11.39
N VAL A 760 12.21 -43.09 -10.65
CA VAL A 760 10.78 -43.06 -11.04
C VAL A 760 10.22 -41.67 -10.73
N THR A 761 9.94 -40.87 -11.76
CA THR A 761 9.46 -39.48 -11.61
C THR A 761 7.96 -39.39 -11.32
N GLY A 762 7.49 -40.12 -10.30
CA GLY A 762 6.14 -40.05 -9.75
C GLY A 762 6.12 -39.40 -8.36
N LYS A 763 4.97 -38.84 -7.96
CA LYS A 763 4.74 -38.53 -6.54
C LYS A 763 4.44 -39.83 -5.81
N TRP A 764 5.13 -40.03 -4.69
CA TRP A 764 4.88 -41.14 -3.78
C TRP A 764 3.64 -40.85 -2.93
N GLU A 765 2.82 -41.87 -2.71
CA GLU A 765 1.88 -41.96 -1.61
C GLU A 765 2.25 -43.20 -0.79
N GLU A 766 2.11 -43.14 0.52
CA GLU A 766 2.73 -44.09 1.47
C GLU A 766 2.30 -45.56 1.27
N ASP A 767 1.19 -45.81 0.56
CA ASP A 767 0.60 -47.15 0.32
C ASP A 767 0.98 -47.83 -1.03
N LYS A 768 1.95 -47.32 -1.82
CA LYS A 768 2.13 -47.78 -3.22
C LYS A 768 3.57 -48.11 -3.64
N ASP A 769 3.85 -49.40 -3.88
CA ASP A 769 5.14 -49.89 -4.39
C ASP A 769 5.50 -49.35 -5.79
N ALA A 770 6.72 -48.84 -5.96
CA ALA A 770 7.24 -48.40 -7.26
C ALA A 770 7.25 -49.50 -8.34
N ALA A 771 7.41 -50.77 -7.93
CA ALA A 771 7.38 -51.93 -8.82
C ALA A 771 6.05 -52.09 -9.60
N LYS A 772 4.93 -51.60 -9.05
CA LYS A 772 3.64 -51.62 -9.77
C LYS A 772 3.56 -50.53 -10.84
N ILE A 773 4.19 -49.37 -10.61
CA ILE A 773 4.16 -48.23 -11.55
C ILE A 773 5.00 -48.57 -12.78
N LEU A 774 6.19 -49.13 -12.61
CA LEU A 774 7.04 -49.58 -13.72
C LEU A 774 6.35 -50.64 -14.60
N ALA A 775 5.58 -51.56 -13.99
CA ALA A 775 4.79 -52.54 -14.73
C ALA A 775 3.60 -51.90 -15.49
N GLU A 776 2.97 -50.84 -14.95
CA GLU A 776 1.92 -50.12 -15.67
C GLU A 776 2.46 -49.22 -16.81
N ASP A 777 3.71 -48.73 -16.72
CA ASP A 777 4.37 -47.97 -17.80
C ASP A 777 4.89 -48.89 -18.94
N GLU A 778 5.41 -50.09 -18.64
CA GLU A 778 5.78 -51.07 -19.68
C GLU A 778 4.56 -51.56 -20.48
N GLU A 779 3.39 -51.74 -19.84
CA GLU A 779 2.13 -52.04 -20.54
C GLU A 779 1.64 -50.86 -21.43
N LEU A 780 2.01 -49.61 -21.13
CA LEU A 780 1.48 -48.41 -21.79
C LEU A 780 2.16 -48.07 -23.13
N TYR A 781 3.37 -48.57 -23.37
CA TYR A 781 4.16 -48.28 -24.58
C TYR A 781 4.38 -49.50 -25.52
N GLY A 782 3.77 -50.65 -25.23
CA GLY A 782 4.11 -51.94 -25.87
C GLY A 782 3.59 -52.18 -27.31
N ASP A 783 2.43 -51.61 -27.69
CA ASP A 783 1.80 -51.80 -29.00
C ASP A 783 1.52 -50.44 -29.67
N PHE A 784 2.19 -50.14 -30.78
CA PHE A 784 1.91 -48.95 -31.61
C PHE A 784 1.34 -49.39 -32.97
N GLU A 785 0.16 -48.87 -33.33
CA GLU A 785 -0.60 -49.24 -34.53
C GLU A 785 -0.58 -48.09 -35.55
N ASP A 786 0.09 -48.29 -36.68
CA ASP A 786 0.40 -47.19 -37.62
C ASP A 786 -0.77 -46.92 -38.59
N LEU A 787 -1.50 -45.84 -38.32
CA LEU A 787 -2.87 -45.59 -38.82
C LEU A 787 -3.02 -45.27 -40.32
N GLU A 788 -1.93 -45.20 -41.10
CA GLU A 788 -1.99 -45.16 -42.58
C GLU A 788 -1.65 -46.50 -43.26
N THR A 789 -1.20 -47.53 -42.52
CA THR A 789 -0.83 -48.85 -43.09
C THR A 789 -1.48 -50.06 -42.39
N GLY A 790 -1.70 -50.01 -41.06
CA GLY A 790 -2.46 -51.01 -40.31
C GLY A 790 -1.71 -52.28 -39.86
N ASP A 791 -0.38 -52.32 -39.94
CA ASP A 791 0.44 -53.44 -39.48
C ASP A 791 0.94 -53.25 -38.03
N VAL A 792 0.33 -53.95 -37.06
CA VAL A 792 0.72 -53.91 -35.63
C VAL A 792 2.09 -54.55 -35.41
N HIS A 793 3.09 -53.74 -35.06
CA HIS A 793 4.47 -54.19 -34.83
C HIS A 793 4.70 -54.65 -33.38
N LYS A 794 4.31 -55.90 -33.07
CA LYS A 794 4.62 -56.53 -31.78
C LYS A 794 6.11 -56.88 -31.65
N GLY A 795 6.75 -56.39 -30.59
CA GLY A 795 8.13 -56.77 -30.24
C GLY A 795 8.24 -58.26 -29.90
N LYS A 796 9.00 -59.02 -30.68
CA LYS A 796 9.25 -60.45 -30.44
C LYS A 796 10.50 -60.68 -29.60
N SER A 797 10.36 -61.43 -28.52
CA SER A 797 11.46 -62.19 -27.93
C SER A 797 11.97 -63.27 -28.92
N GLY A 798 13.25 -63.64 -28.79
CA GLY A 798 14.00 -64.34 -29.85
C GLY A 798 13.66 -65.84 -30.04
N PRO A 799 14.05 -66.44 -31.19
CA PRO A 799 13.77 -67.83 -31.51
C PRO A 799 14.97 -68.79 -31.28
N ASP A 800 14.72 -69.92 -30.62
CA ASP A 800 15.28 -71.26 -30.91
C ASP A 800 14.68 -72.29 -29.92
N THR A 801 14.17 -73.48 -30.28
CA THR A 801 13.89 -74.08 -31.60
C THR A 801 12.70 -75.09 -31.46
N GLN A 802 11.91 -75.26 -32.53
CA GLN A 802 10.98 -76.38 -32.94
C GLN A 802 10.95 -77.68 -32.07
N ILE A 803 9.87 -78.47 -31.90
CA ILE A 803 8.52 -78.65 -32.53
C ILE A 803 7.65 -79.50 -31.54
N GLU A 804 6.33 -79.76 -31.60
CA GLU A 804 5.22 -79.72 -32.59
C GLU A 804 3.84 -79.47 -31.90
N ASP A 805 2.72 -79.41 -32.63
CA ASP A 805 1.34 -79.23 -32.11
C ASP A 805 0.63 -80.54 -31.70
N VAL A 806 -0.32 -80.50 -30.75
CA VAL A 806 -1.68 -81.15 -30.82
C VAL A 806 -2.52 -80.93 -29.54
N ALA A 807 -3.83 -80.75 -29.76
CA ALA A 807 -4.97 -80.84 -28.82
C ALA A 807 -5.25 -79.69 -27.81
N GLU A 808 -6.54 -79.44 -27.63
CA GLU A 808 -7.13 -78.58 -26.60
C GLU A 808 -7.27 -79.36 -25.28
N GLU A 809 -7.03 -78.71 -24.15
CA GLU A 809 -7.76 -79.03 -22.92
C GLU A 809 -7.96 -77.75 -22.09
N LYS A 810 -9.00 -77.70 -21.26
CA LYS A 810 -9.39 -76.51 -20.48
C LYS A 810 -9.02 -76.70 -19.02
N GLU A 811 -8.31 -75.73 -18.46
CA GLU A 811 -8.30 -75.49 -17.01
C GLU A 811 -8.80 -74.08 -16.69
N GLU A 812 -9.20 -73.86 -15.44
CA GLU A 812 -10.14 -72.81 -15.05
C GLU A 812 -9.46 -71.48 -14.73
N LEU A 813 -10.12 -70.37 -15.10
CA LEU A 813 -9.68 -69.01 -14.75
C LEU A 813 -10.43 -68.53 -13.50
N ASP A 814 -9.67 -68.20 -12.46
CA ASP A 814 -10.19 -67.77 -11.16
C ASP A 814 -11.17 -66.58 -11.23
N PRO A 815 -12.37 -66.67 -10.62
CA PRO A 815 -13.31 -65.54 -10.54
C PRO A 815 -12.71 -64.28 -9.86
N SER A 816 -11.70 -64.45 -9.01
CA SER A 816 -11.00 -63.36 -8.33
C SER A 816 -10.18 -62.48 -9.30
N ALA A 817 -9.68 -63.04 -10.40
CA ALA A 817 -8.95 -62.30 -11.43
C ALA A 817 -9.90 -61.35 -12.19
N GLU A 818 -11.11 -61.81 -12.52
CA GLU A 818 -12.13 -60.93 -13.13
C GLU A 818 -12.60 -59.84 -12.18
N GLU A 819 -12.82 -60.13 -10.89
CA GLU A 819 -13.21 -59.09 -9.93
C GLU A 819 -12.14 -58.02 -9.74
N THR A 820 -10.87 -58.42 -9.63
CA THR A 820 -9.75 -57.48 -9.48
C THR A 820 -9.51 -56.67 -10.74
N ALA A 821 -9.66 -57.26 -11.94
CA ALA A 821 -9.66 -56.53 -13.20
C ALA A 821 -10.82 -55.52 -13.31
N LYS A 822 -12.04 -55.92 -12.91
CA LYS A 822 -13.22 -55.02 -12.90
C LYS A 822 -13.07 -53.87 -11.89
N LYS A 823 -12.47 -54.13 -10.72
CA LYS A 823 -12.09 -53.09 -9.74
C LYS A 823 -11.04 -52.15 -10.34
N LYS A 824 -9.92 -52.66 -10.89
CA LYS A 824 -8.92 -51.86 -11.63
C LYS A 824 -9.55 -50.99 -12.73
N HIS A 825 -10.51 -51.51 -13.50
CA HIS A 825 -11.21 -50.73 -14.54
C HIS A 825 -12.13 -49.66 -13.96
N LEU A 826 -12.84 -49.93 -12.86
CA LEU A 826 -13.64 -48.93 -12.14
C LEU A 826 -12.74 -47.83 -11.56
N ASP A 827 -11.60 -48.19 -10.97
CA ASP A 827 -10.65 -47.23 -10.39
C ASP A 827 -9.94 -46.41 -11.48
N LYS A 828 -9.53 -47.03 -12.61
CA LYS A 828 -9.01 -46.31 -13.78
C LYS A 828 -10.06 -45.34 -14.34
N LYS A 829 -11.33 -45.76 -14.44
CA LYS A 829 -12.45 -44.91 -14.89
C LYS A 829 -12.78 -43.79 -13.88
N ARG A 830 -12.65 -44.05 -12.58
CA ARG A 830 -12.82 -43.06 -11.51
C ARG A 830 -11.71 -42.02 -11.56
N LYS A 831 -10.43 -42.42 -11.63
CA LYS A 831 -9.29 -41.50 -11.78
C LYS A 831 -9.39 -40.66 -13.05
N LEU A 832 -9.75 -41.27 -14.19
CA LEU A 832 -10.01 -40.55 -15.43
C LEU A 832 -11.14 -39.51 -15.29
N LYS A 833 -12.18 -39.82 -14.50
CA LYS A 833 -13.24 -38.85 -14.19
C LYS A 833 -12.76 -37.75 -13.25
N GLU A 834 -12.01 -38.07 -12.20
CA GLU A 834 -11.45 -37.09 -11.25
C GLU A 834 -10.48 -36.13 -11.94
N LEU A 835 -9.66 -36.62 -12.89
CA LEU A 835 -8.82 -35.79 -13.76
C LEU A 835 -9.62 -34.91 -14.72
N PHE A 836 -10.67 -35.47 -15.35
CA PHE A 836 -11.50 -34.74 -16.30
C PHE A 836 -12.38 -33.67 -15.63
N ASP A 837 -12.95 -33.98 -14.46
CA ASP A 837 -13.71 -33.01 -13.66
C ASP A 837 -12.78 -31.86 -13.21
N ALA A 838 -11.55 -32.17 -12.77
CA ALA A 838 -10.57 -31.15 -12.39
C ALA A 838 -10.18 -30.22 -13.57
N GLU A 839 -9.92 -30.76 -14.76
CA GLU A 839 -9.61 -29.96 -15.96
C GLU A 839 -10.80 -29.06 -16.40
N TYR A 840 -12.04 -29.44 -16.05
CA TYR A 840 -13.23 -28.64 -16.36
C TYR A 840 -13.57 -27.59 -15.29
N ASP A 841 -13.37 -27.87 -14.00
CA ASP A 841 -13.66 -26.92 -12.92
C ASP A 841 -12.68 -25.73 -12.87
N GLU A 842 -11.49 -25.84 -13.46
CA GLU A 842 -10.58 -24.70 -13.68
C GLU A 842 -11.15 -23.63 -14.64
N GLY A 843 -12.24 -23.92 -15.37
CA GLY A 843 -12.77 -23.06 -16.45
C GLY A 843 -13.41 -21.72 -16.06
N GLU A 844 -13.72 -21.46 -14.78
CA GLU A 844 -14.42 -20.24 -14.32
C GLU A 844 -13.58 -19.26 -13.49
N SER A 845 -12.33 -19.59 -13.14
CA SER A 845 -11.49 -18.71 -12.32
C SER A 845 -11.05 -17.44 -13.09
N THR A 846 -10.51 -16.45 -12.37
CA THR A 846 -9.85 -15.32 -13.00
C THR A 846 -8.43 -15.19 -12.47
N TYR A 847 -7.50 -14.71 -13.29
CA TYR A 847 -6.09 -14.47 -12.92
C TYR A 847 -5.88 -13.69 -11.60
N PHE A 848 -6.86 -12.88 -11.17
CA PHE A 848 -6.84 -12.24 -9.85
C PHE A 848 -7.14 -13.21 -8.71
N ASP A 849 -8.11 -14.10 -8.91
CA ASP A 849 -8.52 -15.13 -7.96
C ASP A 849 -7.50 -16.27 -7.92
N ASP A 850 -6.85 -16.61 -9.04
CA ASP A 850 -5.74 -17.59 -9.14
C ASP A 850 -4.54 -17.17 -8.28
N LEU A 851 -3.99 -15.98 -8.53
CA LEU A 851 -2.90 -15.39 -7.73
C LEU A 851 -3.27 -15.30 -6.24
N LYS A 852 -4.54 -14.99 -5.93
CA LYS A 852 -5.03 -14.96 -4.56
C LYS A 852 -5.11 -16.37 -3.96
N GLY A 853 -5.46 -17.39 -4.74
CA GLY A 853 -5.43 -18.80 -4.37
C GLY A 853 -4.03 -19.28 -4.06
N GLU A 854 -3.05 -19.03 -4.94
CA GLU A 854 -1.62 -19.31 -4.70
C GLU A 854 -1.13 -18.66 -3.39
N MET A 855 -1.43 -17.37 -3.20
CA MET A 855 -1.05 -16.63 -2.00
C MET A 855 -1.73 -17.14 -0.73
N GLN A 856 -2.94 -17.70 -0.82
CA GLN A 856 -3.61 -18.34 0.30
C GLN A 856 -3.05 -19.74 0.60
N LYS A 857 -2.80 -20.56 -0.44
CA LYS A 857 -2.16 -21.88 -0.30
C LYS A 857 -0.79 -21.77 0.39
N GLN A 858 0.05 -20.82 -0.03
CA GLN A 858 1.32 -20.53 0.65
C GLN A 858 1.10 -20.11 2.11
N ALA A 859 0.12 -19.25 2.40
CA ALA A 859 -0.18 -18.81 3.76
C ALA A 859 -0.84 -19.89 4.65
N GLN A 860 -1.34 -20.99 4.08
CA GLN A 860 -1.82 -22.18 4.79
C GLN A 860 -0.65 -23.13 5.08
N LEU A 861 0.19 -23.40 4.09
CA LEU A 861 1.42 -24.19 4.22
C LEU A 861 2.32 -23.61 5.33
N ASN A 862 2.61 -22.31 5.28
CA ASN A 862 3.34 -21.55 6.31
C ASN A 862 2.68 -21.53 7.71
N ARG A 863 1.48 -22.10 7.90
CA ARG A 863 0.85 -22.28 9.22
C ARG A 863 1.01 -23.71 9.71
N ALA A 864 0.69 -24.69 8.86
CA ALA A 864 0.83 -26.12 9.15
C ALA A 864 2.27 -26.49 9.57
N GLU A 865 3.29 -25.96 8.88
CA GLU A 865 4.73 -26.17 9.22
C GLU A 865 5.11 -25.83 10.67
N PHE A 866 4.31 -25.03 11.38
CA PHE A 866 4.61 -24.50 12.71
C PHE A 866 3.47 -24.68 13.72
N GLU A 867 2.43 -25.45 13.40
CA GLU A 867 1.29 -25.67 14.31
C GLU A 867 1.66 -26.61 15.48
N ASP A 868 2.43 -27.66 15.20
CA ASP A 868 2.95 -28.62 16.19
C ASP A 868 4.17 -28.13 17.02
N GLN A 869 4.59 -26.86 16.85
CA GLN A 869 5.83 -26.35 17.46
C GLN A 869 5.56 -25.40 18.63
N ASP A 870 6.21 -25.67 19.78
CA ASP A 870 6.22 -24.78 20.94
C ASP A 870 6.55 -23.32 20.57
N ASP A 871 5.88 -22.36 21.21
CA ASP A 871 6.02 -20.94 20.89
C ASP A 871 7.47 -20.43 21.01
N GLU A 872 8.26 -20.90 21.98
CA GLU A 872 9.68 -20.55 22.08
C GLU A 872 10.51 -21.14 20.94
N ALA A 873 10.25 -22.40 20.58
CA ALA A 873 10.90 -23.08 19.46
C ALA A 873 10.57 -22.38 18.13
N ARG A 874 9.32 -21.91 17.97
CA ARG A 874 8.80 -21.19 16.80
C ARG A 874 9.33 -19.75 16.69
N VAL A 875 9.41 -19.01 17.80
CA VAL A 875 9.95 -17.64 17.85
C VAL A 875 11.41 -17.58 17.39
N GLN A 876 12.20 -18.63 17.63
CA GLN A 876 13.57 -18.70 17.13
C GLN A 876 13.66 -18.85 15.59
N TYR A 877 12.64 -19.42 14.93
CA TYR A 877 12.59 -19.59 13.46
C TYR A 877 11.90 -18.41 12.76
N GLU A 878 10.64 -18.12 13.11
CA GLU A 878 9.85 -17.04 12.50
C GLU A 878 10.34 -15.64 12.94
N GLY A 879 10.84 -15.53 14.18
CA GLY A 879 10.81 -14.30 14.95
C GLY A 879 9.50 -14.15 15.73
N PHE A 880 9.43 -13.13 16.60
CA PHE A 880 8.23 -12.80 17.34
C PHE A 880 7.08 -12.48 16.39
N ARG A 881 5.93 -13.13 16.57
CA ARG A 881 4.76 -12.96 15.72
C ARG A 881 4.05 -11.64 16.05
N PRO A 882 3.49 -10.92 15.06
CA PRO A 882 2.54 -9.85 15.35
C PRO A 882 1.37 -10.40 16.18
N GLY A 883 0.76 -9.57 17.03
CA GLY A 883 -0.30 -9.99 17.95
C GLY A 883 0.17 -10.32 19.36
N MET A 884 1.40 -10.84 19.52
CA MET A 884 2.02 -11.10 20.84
C MET A 884 2.26 -9.79 21.61
N TYR A 885 2.16 -9.86 22.94
CA TYR A 885 2.60 -8.78 23.84
C TYR A 885 4.08 -9.00 24.20
N VAL A 886 4.89 -7.95 24.10
CA VAL A 886 6.36 -8.08 24.05
C VAL A 886 7.04 -6.97 24.86
N ARG A 887 8.10 -7.35 25.58
CA ARG A 887 9.05 -6.48 26.29
C ARG A 887 10.35 -6.43 25.49
N ILE A 888 10.72 -5.25 25.01
CA ILE A 888 11.95 -5.00 24.24
C ILE A 888 12.93 -4.21 25.12
N GLU A 889 14.14 -4.72 25.30
CA GLU A 889 15.22 -4.01 26.01
C GLU A 889 16.14 -3.28 25.02
N LEU A 890 16.35 -1.98 25.27
CA LEU A 890 17.26 -1.13 24.51
C LEU A 890 18.37 -0.58 25.42
N GLU A 891 19.62 -0.76 25.02
CA GLU A 891 20.79 -0.12 25.64
C GLU A 891 21.16 1.20 24.96
N ASN A 892 21.97 2.00 25.66
CA ASN A 892 22.55 3.26 25.18
C ASN A 892 21.50 4.31 24.77
N VAL A 893 20.36 4.37 25.46
CA VAL A 893 19.29 5.34 25.21
C VAL A 893 19.63 6.68 25.88
N PRO A 894 19.65 7.83 25.17
CA PRO A 894 20.06 9.10 25.75
C PRO A 894 19.28 9.52 26.99
N CYS A 895 19.97 10.01 28.02
CA CYS A 895 19.37 10.40 29.30
C CYS A 895 18.23 11.42 29.14
N GLU A 896 18.31 12.30 28.15
CA GLU A 896 17.30 13.32 27.87
C GLU A 896 15.96 12.73 27.42
N PHE A 897 15.92 11.50 26.90
CA PHE A 897 14.67 10.83 26.56
C PHE A 897 13.90 10.42 27.82
N VAL A 898 14.59 9.79 28.78
CA VAL A 898 13.98 9.31 30.04
C VAL A 898 13.58 10.48 30.93
N LEU A 899 14.44 11.50 31.04
CA LEU A 899 14.17 12.70 31.82
C LEU A 899 12.98 13.50 31.24
N ASN A 900 12.97 13.74 29.94
CA ASN A 900 11.92 14.51 29.26
C ASN A 900 10.77 13.65 28.72
N PHE A 901 10.59 12.42 29.20
CA PHE A 901 9.48 11.55 28.80
C PHE A 901 8.12 12.23 29.07
N ASP A 902 7.18 12.08 28.14
CA ASP A 902 5.85 12.67 28.21
C ASP A 902 4.83 11.67 27.64
N PRO A 903 3.91 11.13 28.46
CA PRO A 903 2.88 10.20 28.04
C PRO A 903 1.99 10.68 26.89
N HIS A 904 1.89 11.98 26.60
CA HIS A 904 1.12 12.48 25.46
C HIS A 904 1.76 12.15 24.10
N TYR A 905 3.07 11.89 24.05
CA TYR A 905 3.78 11.57 22.81
C TYR A 905 3.96 10.05 22.67
N PRO A 906 3.37 9.39 21.65
CA PRO A 906 3.49 7.95 21.46
C PRO A 906 4.93 7.56 21.14
N VAL A 907 5.46 6.62 21.91
CA VAL A 907 6.74 5.96 21.59
C VAL A 907 6.45 4.81 20.64
N ILE A 908 7.05 4.90 19.45
CA ILE A 908 6.93 3.90 18.38
C ILE A 908 8.31 3.33 18.11
N LEU A 909 8.39 2.02 17.93
CA LEU A 909 9.57 1.29 17.52
C LEU A 909 9.34 0.72 16.12
N GLY A 910 10.05 1.24 15.13
CA GLY A 910 9.97 0.78 13.74
C GLY A 910 11.18 -0.06 13.36
N GLY A 911 11.00 -1.36 13.10
CA GLY A 911 12.08 -2.24 12.66
C GLY A 911 12.63 -1.85 11.28
N LEU A 912 13.95 -1.75 11.20
CA LEU A 912 14.68 -1.36 10.00
C LEU A 912 15.07 -2.59 9.18
N GLY A 913 14.87 -2.54 7.87
CA GLY A 913 15.40 -3.57 6.97
C GLY A 913 16.93 -3.53 6.87
N ASN A 914 17.57 -4.66 6.57
CA ASN A 914 19.04 -4.79 6.48
C ASN A 914 19.69 -3.77 5.53
N SER A 915 18.97 -3.33 4.49
CA SER A 915 19.41 -2.28 3.57
C SER A 915 19.27 -0.86 4.13
N GLU A 916 18.37 -0.64 5.09
CA GLU A 916 17.99 0.68 5.62
C GLU A 916 18.91 1.20 6.72
N GLY A 917 19.74 0.35 7.33
CA GLY A 917 20.85 0.80 8.17
C GLY A 917 21.91 1.60 7.39
N ASN A 918 21.97 1.45 6.06
CA ASN A 918 22.99 2.08 5.23
C ASN A 918 22.61 3.50 4.77
N VAL A 919 23.60 4.39 4.72
CA VAL A 919 23.46 5.76 4.22
C VAL A 919 24.08 5.86 2.82
N GLY A 920 23.38 6.49 1.88
CA GLY A 920 23.79 6.57 0.47
C GLY A 920 23.19 7.76 -0.27
N TYR A 921 23.25 7.73 -1.61
CA TYR A 921 22.57 8.71 -2.46
C TYR A 921 21.19 8.19 -2.86
N VAL A 922 20.13 8.85 -2.39
CA VAL A 922 18.74 8.45 -2.67
C VAL A 922 18.22 9.23 -3.89
N GLN A 923 17.71 8.52 -4.90
CA GLN A 923 17.02 9.13 -6.04
C GLN A 923 15.51 9.22 -5.78
N MET A 924 14.93 10.41 -5.91
CA MET A 924 13.52 10.69 -5.61
C MET A 924 12.80 11.41 -6.74
N ARG A 925 11.49 11.13 -6.88
CA ARG A 925 10.56 11.90 -7.73
C ARG A 925 9.74 12.87 -6.87
N LEU A 926 10.23 14.11 -6.74
CA LEU A 926 9.62 15.14 -5.90
C LEU A 926 8.67 16.05 -6.70
N LYS A 927 7.56 16.46 -6.08
CA LYS A 927 6.65 17.52 -6.56
C LYS A 927 6.31 18.48 -5.44
N LYS A 928 6.41 19.79 -5.71
CA LYS A 928 5.95 20.83 -4.78
C LYS A 928 4.45 20.63 -4.47
N HIS A 929 4.05 20.72 -3.21
CA HIS A 929 2.65 20.57 -2.82
C HIS A 929 1.77 21.69 -3.41
N ARG A 930 0.48 21.39 -3.67
CA ARG A 930 -0.47 22.31 -4.33
C ARG A 930 -0.75 23.56 -3.49
N TRP A 931 -0.96 23.39 -2.19
CA TRP A 931 -1.31 24.47 -1.24
C TRP A 931 -0.09 25.16 -0.64
N TYR A 932 1.11 24.58 -0.75
CA TYR A 932 2.33 25.24 -0.32
C TYR A 932 2.58 26.50 -1.16
N LYS A 933 2.88 27.62 -0.52
CA LYS A 933 2.96 28.94 -1.18
C LYS A 933 4.26 29.13 -1.95
N LYS A 934 5.40 28.88 -1.29
CA LYS A 934 6.76 29.15 -1.80
C LYS A 934 7.17 28.12 -2.87
N ILE A 935 8.32 28.31 -3.52
CA ILE A 935 8.98 27.29 -4.35
C ILE A 935 10.26 26.85 -3.65
N LEU A 936 10.60 25.56 -3.74
CA LEU A 936 11.80 25.02 -3.10
C LEU A 936 13.03 25.32 -3.97
N LYS A 937 14.16 25.56 -3.31
CA LYS A 937 15.44 25.97 -3.93
C LYS A 937 16.47 24.86 -3.73
N SER A 938 17.21 24.53 -4.80
CA SER A 938 18.30 23.53 -4.72
C SER A 938 19.40 24.06 -3.80
N ARG A 939 19.93 23.19 -2.92
CA ARG A 939 20.84 23.56 -1.82
C ARG A 939 20.25 24.52 -0.76
N ASP A 940 18.95 24.42 -0.48
CA ASP A 940 18.40 24.81 0.82
C ASP A 940 18.05 23.54 1.60
N PRO A 941 18.23 23.52 2.93
CA PRO A 941 17.86 22.37 3.75
C PRO A 941 16.35 22.17 3.76
N ILE A 942 15.93 20.91 3.81
CA ILE A 942 14.53 20.49 3.99
C ILE A 942 14.48 19.23 4.85
N ILE A 943 13.39 19.05 5.59
CA ILE A 943 13.15 17.87 6.43
C ILE A 943 12.34 16.88 5.60
N PHE A 944 12.81 15.64 5.48
CA PHE A 944 12.06 14.53 4.90
C PHE A 944 11.55 13.59 5.99
N SER A 945 10.36 13.05 5.79
CA SER A 945 9.89 11.80 6.42
C SER A 945 9.92 10.72 5.35
N VAL A 946 10.76 9.69 5.54
CA VAL A 946 10.91 8.55 4.63
C VAL A 946 10.96 7.28 5.47
N GLY A 947 10.02 6.36 5.25
CA GLY A 947 9.81 5.24 6.15
C GLY A 947 9.59 5.70 7.59
N TRP A 948 10.25 5.05 8.55
CA TRP A 948 10.23 5.47 9.95
C TRP A 948 10.96 6.80 10.20
N ARG A 949 12.08 7.05 9.51
CA ARG A 949 13.01 8.13 9.84
C ARG A 949 12.52 9.53 9.43
N ARG A 950 12.82 10.51 10.29
CA ARG A 950 12.68 11.94 10.03
C ARG A 950 14.05 12.60 10.08
N PHE A 951 14.46 13.26 9.01
CA PHE A 951 15.80 13.87 8.93
C PHE A 951 15.84 15.09 8.01
N GLN A 952 16.74 16.02 8.32
CA GLN A 952 17.06 17.17 7.49
C GLN A 952 18.24 16.83 6.56
N THR A 953 18.10 17.17 5.27
CA THR A 953 19.16 17.04 4.25
C THR A 953 19.14 18.21 3.26
N ILE A 954 20.10 18.27 2.34
CA ILE A 954 20.30 19.37 1.39
C ILE A 954 20.14 18.84 -0.06
N PRO A 955 18.90 18.78 -0.59
CA PRO A 955 18.65 18.19 -1.91
C PRO A 955 19.10 19.05 -3.09
N LEU A 956 19.44 18.37 -4.18
CA LEU A 956 19.62 18.92 -5.52
C LEU A 956 18.42 18.53 -6.40
N TYR A 957 17.67 19.52 -6.90
CA TYR A 957 16.59 19.28 -7.85
C TYR A 957 17.12 19.27 -9.28
N TYR A 958 16.66 18.35 -10.13
CA TYR A 958 17.04 18.22 -11.52
C TYR A 958 15.85 17.79 -12.40
N ILE A 959 16.00 17.95 -13.71
CA ILE A 959 15.12 17.34 -14.72
C ILE A 959 16.01 16.62 -15.71
N GLU A 960 15.58 15.43 -16.11
CA GLU A 960 16.19 14.69 -17.21
C GLU A 960 15.90 15.41 -18.55
N ASP A 961 16.96 15.81 -19.26
CA ASP A 961 16.87 16.24 -20.65
C ASP A 961 16.78 14.99 -21.56
N HIS A 962 16.20 15.11 -22.77
CA HIS A 962 15.98 14.07 -23.79
C HIS A 962 17.20 13.21 -24.24
N ASN A 963 18.36 13.40 -23.62
CA ASN A 963 19.61 12.69 -23.85
C ASN A 963 20.03 11.85 -22.62
N GLY A 964 19.09 11.48 -21.73
CA GLY A 964 19.38 10.78 -20.46
C GLY A 964 20.13 11.63 -19.42
N ARG A 965 20.16 12.97 -19.58
CA ARG A 965 21.04 13.85 -18.80
C ARG A 965 20.29 14.52 -17.66
N GLN A 966 20.65 14.15 -16.43
CA GLN A 966 20.15 14.76 -15.20
C GLN A 966 20.62 16.22 -15.06
N ARG A 967 19.85 17.18 -15.58
CA ARG A 967 20.21 18.60 -15.58
C ARG A 967 19.72 19.29 -14.31
N LEU A 968 20.66 19.79 -13.51
CA LEU A 968 20.41 20.58 -12.31
C LEU A 968 19.46 21.77 -12.57
N LEU A 969 18.42 21.88 -11.74
CA LEU A 969 17.56 23.04 -11.58
C LEU A 969 18.06 23.94 -10.44
N LYS A 970 17.65 25.21 -10.45
CA LYS A 970 17.84 26.13 -9.31
C LYS A 970 16.69 26.04 -8.29
N TYR A 971 15.50 25.67 -8.77
CA TYR A 971 14.26 25.62 -8.01
C TYR A 971 13.38 24.48 -8.54
N THR A 972 12.48 23.95 -7.71
CA THR A 972 11.41 23.04 -8.15
C THR A 972 10.46 23.74 -9.12
N PRO A 973 9.99 23.09 -10.21
CA PRO A 973 8.88 23.60 -11.01
C PRO A 973 7.58 23.62 -10.18
N GLN A 974 6.67 24.54 -10.49
CA GLN A 974 5.53 24.85 -9.60
C GLN A 974 4.46 23.74 -9.54
N HIS A 975 4.21 23.02 -10.64
CA HIS A 975 3.14 22.02 -10.75
C HIS A 975 3.59 20.68 -11.37
N MET A 976 4.87 20.55 -11.72
CA MET A 976 5.47 19.39 -12.38
C MET A 976 6.30 18.59 -11.36
N HIS A 977 6.52 17.30 -11.60
CA HIS A 977 7.53 16.53 -10.87
C HIS A 977 8.94 16.89 -11.37
N CYS A 978 9.92 16.81 -10.48
CA CYS A 978 11.34 16.88 -10.79
C CYS A 978 12.08 15.74 -10.07
N GLY A 979 13.24 15.36 -10.60
CA GLY A 979 14.17 14.53 -9.84
C GLY A 979 14.69 15.33 -8.64
N ALA A 980 14.85 14.67 -7.51
CA ALA A 980 15.51 15.18 -6.32
C ALA A 980 16.51 14.14 -5.83
N THR A 981 17.68 14.59 -5.40
CA THR A 981 18.75 13.72 -4.92
C THR A 981 19.46 14.35 -3.74
N PHE A 982 19.75 13.52 -2.73
CA PHE A 982 20.41 13.92 -1.49
C PHE A 982 21.27 12.77 -0.94
N TRP A 983 21.97 13.04 0.17
CA TRP A 983 22.66 12.05 0.98
C TRP A 983 21.82 11.73 2.23
N GLY A 984 21.54 10.45 2.49
CA GLY A 984 20.64 10.02 3.56
C GLY A 984 20.42 8.50 3.59
N PRO A 985 19.61 7.99 4.52
CA PRO A 985 19.34 6.56 4.66
C PRO A 985 18.71 6.00 3.38
N ILE A 986 19.16 4.80 3.00
CA ILE A 986 18.61 3.99 1.93
C ILE A 986 17.24 3.46 2.39
N THR A 987 16.24 3.46 1.50
CA THR A 987 14.87 3.00 1.79
C THR A 987 14.27 2.32 0.55
N PRO A 988 13.40 1.30 0.66
CA PRO A 988 12.83 0.59 -0.48
C PRO A 988 12.28 1.48 -1.61
N GLN A 989 12.40 0.98 -2.85
CA GLN A 989 11.83 1.65 -4.02
C GLN A 989 10.29 1.76 -3.90
N GLY A 990 9.70 2.83 -4.43
CA GLY A 990 8.25 3.03 -4.33
C GLY A 990 7.76 3.57 -2.99
N THR A 991 8.62 3.68 -1.96
CA THR A 991 8.24 4.31 -0.67
C THR A 991 7.86 5.78 -0.86
N GLY A 992 6.67 6.14 -0.38
CA GLY A 992 6.18 7.51 -0.36
C GLY A 992 6.87 8.37 0.70
N PHE A 993 7.20 9.61 0.36
CA PHE A 993 7.86 10.55 1.27
C PHE A 993 7.16 11.91 1.34
N LEU A 994 7.23 12.49 2.53
CA LEU A 994 6.79 13.85 2.85
C LEU A 994 8.01 14.77 2.98
N ALA A 995 7.90 16.02 2.57
CA ALA A 995 8.95 17.03 2.79
C ALA A 995 8.38 18.33 3.39
N VAL A 996 8.97 18.77 4.50
CA VAL A 996 8.55 19.89 5.35
C VAL A 996 9.71 20.90 5.47
N GLN A 997 9.41 22.20 5.45
CA GLN A 997 10.46 23.25 5.53
C GLN A 997 10.85 23.61 6.97
N SER A 998 9.90 23.57 7.91
CA SER A 998 10.10 23.85 9.34
C SER A 998 9.09 23.02 10.12
N VAL A 999 9.52 22.39 11.20
CA VAL A 999 8.63 21.79 12.22
C VAL A 999 8.22 22.86 13.23
N SER A 1000 9.21 23.62 13.72
CA SER A 1000 9.02 24.72 14.67
C SER A 1000 7.96 25.75 14.26
N GLY A 1001 7.00 25.94 15.16
CA GLY A 1001 6.07 27.07 15.24
C GLY A 1001 4.71 26.84 14.59
N VAL A 1002 3.66 27.32 15.27
CA VAL A 1002 2.30 27.40 14.70
C VAL A 1002 2.31 28.42 13.54
N MET A 1003 2.35 27.91 12.31
CA MET A 1003 2.30 28.71 11.09
C MET A 1003 0.89 28.69 10.49
N PRO A 1004 0.28 29.84 10.16
CA PRO A 1004 -1.02 29.87 9.47
C PRO A 1004 -0.92 29.53 7.96
N ASP A 1005 0.30 29.48 7.40
CA ASP A 1005 0.57 28.97 6.04
C ASP A 1005 0.88 27.46 6.14
N PHE A 1006 0.22 26.63 5.31
CA PHE A 1006 0.42 25.17 5.18
C PHE A 1006 1.90 24.73 5.22
N ARG A 1007 2.27 23.88 6.20
CA ARG A 1007 3.64 23.48 6.57
C ARG A 1007 4.29 22.50 5.58
N ILE A 1008 3.51 21.58 5.01
CA ILE A 1008 4.00 20.54 4.08
C ILE A 1008 4.39 21.19 2.74
N ALA A 1009 5.66 21.05 2.36
CA ALA A 1009 6.25 21.78 1.24
C ALA A 1009 6.24 21.00 -0.09
N ALA A 1010 6.48 19.69 -0.02
CA ALA A 1010 6.49 18.79 -1.17
C ALA A 1010 6.15 17.36 -0.78
N THR A 1011 5.74 16.58 -1.78
CA THR A 1011 5.46 15.14 -1.66
C THR A 1011 6.12 14.41 -2.82
N GLY A 1012 6.33 13.11 -2.68
CA GLY A 1012 6.91 12.30 -3.75
C GLY A 1012 7.10 10.85 -3.39
N VAL A 1013 7.85 10.15 -4.24
CA VAL A 1013 8.14 8.72 -4.13
C VAL A 1013 9.64 8.48 -4.39
N VAL A 1014 10.24 7.54 -3.64
CA VAL A 1014 11.61 7.06 -3.86
C VAL A 1014 11.65 6.26 -5.18
N LEU A 1015 12.64 6.54 -6.01
CA LEU A 1015 12.88 5.83 -7.27
C LEU A 1015 13.97 4.76 -7.07
N ASP A 1016 15.24 5.16 -7.09
CA ASP A 1016 16.38 4.26 -7.20
C ASP A 1016 17.42 4.47 -6.09
N LEU A 1017 18.24 3.44 -5.88
CA LEU A 1017 19.21 3.32 -4.79
C LEU A 1017 20.63 3.22 -5.35
N ASP A 1018 21.06 4.31 -5.99
CA ASP A 1018 22.34 4.39 -6.69
C ASP A 1018 23.52 4.71 -5.77
N LYS A 1019 24.62 3.95 -5.88
CA LYS A 1019 25.88 4.27 -5.19
C LYS A 1019 26.55 5.55 -5.73
N SER A 1020 26.20 6.04 -6.93
CA SER A 1020 26.70 7.33 -7.45
C SER A 1020 25.80 7.94 -8.52
N ILE A 1021 25.50 9.24 -8.43
CA ILE A 1021 24.57 9.93 -9.35
C ILE A 1021 25.22 11.17 -10.00
N LYS A 1022 25.22 11.23 -11.34
CA LYS A 1022 25.98 12.24 -12.13
C LYS A 1022 25.13 13.44 -12.58
N ILE A 1023 24.76 14.28 -11.62
CA ILE A 1023 23.99 15.52 -11.86
C ILE A 1023 24.85 16.57 -12.58
N VAL A 1024 24.37 17.12 -13.70
CA VAL A 1024 25.10 18.14 -14.48
C VAL A 1024 24.44 19.52 -14.46
N LYS A 1025 25.23 20.54 -14.15
CA LYS A 1025 24.85 21.96 -14.26
C LYS A 1025 25.27 22.50 -15.62
N LYS A 1026 24.32 23.08 -16.34
CA LYS A 1026 24.55 23.73 -17.63
C LYS A 1026 25.34 25.02 -17.44
N LEU A 1027 26.50 25.12 -18.08
CA LEU A 1027 27.34 26.31 -18.12
C LEU A 1027 27.32 26.89 -19.55
N LYS A 1028 27.50 28.20 -19.67
CA LYS A 1028 27.66 28.89 -20.95
C LYS A 1028 28.91 29.74 -20.88
N LEU A 1029 29.89 29.44 -21.71
CA LEU A 1029 30.99 30.36 -22.00
C LEU A 1029 30.48 31.32 -23.08
N THR A 1030 30.61 32.63 -22.87
CA THR A 1030 30.09 33.68 -23.75
C THR A 1030 31.23 34.52 -24.29
N GLY A 1031 31.25 34.80 -25.58
CA GLY A 1031 32.24 35.66 -26.21
C GLY A 1031 31.62 36.54 -27.30
N PHE A 1032 32.38 37.55 -27.71
CA PHE A 1032 31.93 38.59 -28.62
C PHE A 1032 32.79 38.61 -29.89
N PRO A 1033 32.19 38.72 -31.09
CA PRO A 1033 32.96 38.88 -32.32
C PRO A 1033 33.64 40.25 -32.33
N TYR A 1034 34.90 40.31 -32.78
CA TYR A 1034 35.63 41.58 -32.95
C TYR A 1034 36.13 41.84 -34.38
N LYS A 1035 36.24 40.78 -35.19
CA LYS A 1035 36.42 40.85 -36.66
C LYS A 1035 35.52 39.81 -37.31
N ILE A 1036 34.78 40.20 -38.36
CA ILE A 1036 33.79 39.35 -39.03
C ILE A 1036 33.98 39.44 -40.55
N PHE A 1037 34.11 38.30 -41.22
CA PHE A 1037 34.27 38.20 -42.67
C PHE A 1037 32.93 37.83 -43.33
N LYS A 1038 32.90 36.80 -44.19
CA LYS A 1038 31.64 36.13 -44.61
C LYS A 1038 31.26 35.12 -43.53
N ASN A 1039 31.77 33.90 -43.65
CA ASN A 1039 31.45 32.79 -42.74
C ASN A 1039 32.43 32.65 -41.56
N THR A 1040 33.62 33.24 -41.64
CA THR A 1040 34.58 33.24 -40.53
C THR A 1040 34.45 34.49 -39.67
N SER A 1041 34.65 34.34 -38.35
CA SER A 1041 34.82 35.46 -37.42
C SER A 1041 35.90 35.16 -36.39
N PHE A 1042 36.48 36.22 -35.84
CA PHE A 1042 37.39 36.16 -34.70
C PHE A 1042 36.64 36.63 -33.46
N ILE A 1043 36.66 35.82 -32.40
CA ILE A 1043 35.90 36.00 -31.17
C ILE A 1043 36.89 36.23 -30.02
N LYS A 1044 36.51 37.11 -29.08
CA LYS A 1044 37.28 37.41 -27.85
C LYS A 1044 36.40 37.29 -26.61
N GLY A 1045 37.05 37.11 -25.45
CA GLY A 1045 36.40 37.16 -24.12
C GLY A 1045 35.55 35.94 -23.75
N MET A 1046 35.68 34.82 -24.46
CA MET A 1046 35.10 33.52 -24.06
C MET A 1046 36.08 32.66 -23.24
N PHE A 1047 37.37 32.89 -23.47
CA PHE A 1047 38.53 32.24 -22.85
C PHE A 1047 39.56 33.33 -22.54
N ASN A 1048 40.48 33.03 -21.64
CA ASN A 1048 41.59 33.89 -21.25
C ASN A 1048 42.90 33.46 -21.94
N SER A 1049 43.14 32.15 -22.09
CA SER A 1049 44.39 31.60 -22.63
C SER A 1049 44.19 30.85 -23.95
N ALA A 1050 45.24 30.85 -24.80
CA ALA A 1050 45.30 30.02 -26.00
C ALA A 1050 45.25 28.51 -25.69
N LEU A 1051 45.70 28.09 -24.50
CA LEU A 1051 45.63 26.69 -24.05
C LEU A 1051 44.18 26.25 -23.80
N GLU A 1052 43.34 27.13 -23.26
CA GLU A 1052 41.90 26.87 -23.10
C GLU A 1052 41.23 26.75 -24.47
N VAL A 1053 41.57 27.62 -25.42
CA VAL A 1053 41.05 27.52 -26.79
C VAL A 1053 41.44 26.19 -27.43
N ALA A 1054 42.69 25.76 -27.30
CA ALA A 1054 43.16 24.49 -27.85
C ALA A 1054 42.38 23.29 -27.26
N LYS A 1055 42.12 23.30 -25.95
CA LYS A 1055 41.27 22.30 -25.27
C LYS A 1055 39.82 22.27 -25.76
N PHE A 1056 39.35 23.34 -26.40
CA PHE A 1056 38.03 23.43 -27.02
C PHE A 1056 38.08 23.63 -28.55
N GLU A 1057 39.19 23.26 -29.20
CA GLU A 1057 39.24 23.28 -30.67
C GLU A 1057 38.26 22.25 -31.26
N GLY A 1058 37.63 22.58 -32.39
CA GLY A 1058 36.54 21.78 -32.95
C GLY A 1058 35.20 21.86 -32.20
N ALA A 1059 35.11 22.52 -31.03
CA ALA A 1059 33.88 22.60 -30.26
C ALA A 1059 32.76 23.39 -30.96
N VAL A 1060 31.52 22.92 -30.79
CA VAL A 1060 30.32 23.54 -31.39
C VAL A 1060 29.82 24.72 -30.57
N ILE A 1061 29.73 25.87 -31.22
CA ILE A 1061 29.25 27.14 -30.68
C ILE A 1061 27.98 27.61 -31.43
N ARG A 1062 27.17 28.47 -30.81
CA ARG A 1062 26.00 29.10 -31.45
C ARG A 1062 25.88 30.56 -31.05
N THR A 1063 25.28 31.38 -31.90
CA THR A 1063 24.93 32.77 -31.54
C THR A 1063 23.54 32.86 -30.93
N VAL A 1064 23.23 33.99 -30.29
CA VAL A 1064 21.86 34.32 -29.85
C VAL A 1064 20.88 34.41 -31.04
N SER A 1065 21.36 34.83 -32.21
CA SER A 1065 20.60 34.80 -33.47
C SER A 1065 20.38 33.39 -34.06
N GLY A 1066 20.93 32.34 -33.44
CA GLY A 1066 20.67 30.93 -33.77
C GLY A 1066 21.70 30.27 -34.69
N ILE A 1067 22.53 31.06 -35.37
CA ILE A 1067 23.57 30.60 -36.30
C ILE A 1067 24.55 29.67 -35.58
N ARG A 1068 24.79 28.47 -36.13
CA ARG A 1068 25.75 27.49 -35.61
C ARG A 1068 27.15 27.80 -36.14
N GLY A 1069 28.16 27.38 -35.39
CA GLY A 1069 29.56 27.47 -35.79
C GLY A 1069 30.47 26.51 -35.01
N GLN A 1070 31.74 26.55 -35.35
CA GLN A 1070 32.78 25.69 -34.77
C GLN A 1070 34.06 26.50 -34.49
N ILE A 1071 34.71 26.23 -33.36
CA ILE A 1071 36.08 26.73 -33.08
C ILE A 1071 37.07 26.05 -34.04
N LYS A 1072 37.98 26.83 -34.64
CA LYS A 1072 38.88 26.38 -35.71
C LYS A 1072 40.39 26.63 -35.52
N LYS A 1073 40.80 27.57 -34.67
CA LYS A 1073 42.18 27.70 -34.13
C LYS A 1073 42.26 28.83 -33.09
N ALA A 1074 43.15 28.70 -32.10
CA ALA A 1074 43.60 29.82 -31.29
C ALA A 1074 44.31 30.92 -32.13
N LEU A 1075 44.25 32.17 -31.65
CA LEU A 1075 45.02 33.30 -32.17
C LEU A 1075 46.16 33.64 -31.20
N ARG A 1076 47.30 34.10 -31.73
CA ARG A 1076 48.45 34.52 -30.92
C ARG A 1076 48.22 35.83 -30.16
N ALA A 1077 47.40 36.73 -30.73
CA ALA A 1077 47.01 37.99 -30.09
C ALA A 1077 45.63 38.46 -30.60
N PRO A 1078 44.76 39.04 -29.75
CA PRO A 1078 44.88 39.05 -28.28
C PRO A 1078 44.70 37.65 -27.68
N GLU A 1079 45.13 37.46 -26.44
CA GLU A 1079 45.04 36.16 -25.75
C GLU A 1079 43.59 35.70 -25.54
N GLY A 1080 43.38 34.39 -25.48
CA GLY A 1080 42.04 33.78 -25.38
C GLY A 1080 41.14 33.96 -26.60
N ALA A 1081 41.58 34.73 -27.62
CA ALA A 1081 40.84 34.92 -28.85
C ALA A 1081 41.07 33.76 -29.84
N PHE A 1082 40.05 33.51 -30.67
CA PHE A 1082 40.05 32.37 -31.58
C PHE A 1082 39.35 32.66 -32.89
N ARG A 1083 39.77 31.93 -33.94
CA ARG A 1083 39.07 31.84 -35.21
C ARG A 1083 37.96 30.80 -35.12
N ALA A 1084 36.77 31.16 -35.58
CA ALA A 1084 35.66 30.24 -35.76
C ALA A 1084 35.01 30.40 -37.13
N SER A 1085 34.36 29.33 -37.60
CA SER A 1085 33.54 29.30 -38.81
C SER A 1085 32.06 29.13 -38.45
N PHE A 1086 31.18 29.81 -39.17
CA PHE A 1086 29.73 29.83 -38.98
C PHE A 1086 28.98 29.56 -40.29
N GLU A 1087 27.72 29.16 -40.17
CA GLU A 1087 26.83 28.92 -41.32
C GLU A 1087 26.56 30.18 -42.14
N ASP A 1088 26.43 31.33 -41.48
CA ASP A 1088 26.15 32.64 -42.09
C ASP A 1088 26.89 33.75 -41.33
N LYS A 1089 26.90 34.96 -41.90
CA LYS A 1089 27.61 36.13 -41.41
C LYS A 1089 27.00 36.70 -40.13
N LEU A 1090 27.83 36.80 -39.09
CA LEU A 1090 27.46 37.41 -37.81
C LEU A 1090 27.35 38.95 -37.89
N LEU A 1091 26.66 39.53 -36.92
CA LEU A 1091 26.69 40.97 -36.62
C LEU A 1091 27.64 41.25 -35.44
N MET A 1092 28.21 42.46 -35.37
CA MET A 1092 29.02 42.89 -34.21
C MET A 1092 28.22 42.93 -32.89
N SER A 1093 26.88 42.92 -32.98
CA SER A 1093 25.96 42.82 -31.84
C SER A 1093 25.60 41.39 -31.42
N ASP A 1094 26.06 40.36 -32.15
CA ASP A 1094 25.78 38.97 -31.78
C ASP A 1094 26.63 38.54 -30.58
N ILE A 1095 25.99 37.92 -29.60
CA ILE A 1095 26.70 37.20 -28.53
C ILE A 1095 26.84 35.75 -28.97
N VAL A 1096 28.09 35.27 -29.01
CA VAL A 1096 28.41 33.85 -29.27
C VAL A 1096 28.48 33.12 -27.94
N PHE A 1097 27.96 31.90 -27.86
CA PHE A 1097 28.11 31.06 -26.68
C PHE A 1097 28.41 29.60 -27.03
N MET A 1098 29.22 28.98 -26.17
CA MET A 1098 29.34 27.52 -26.07
C MET A 1098 28.33 27.00 -25.03
N ARG A 1099 27.88 25.75 -25.18
CA ARG A 1099 27.05 25.06 -24.19
C ARG A 1099 27.86 23.93 -23.56
N THR A 1100 28.37 24.16 -22.35
CA THR A 1100 29.14 23.17 -21.59
C THR A 1100 28.31 22.62 -20.43
N TRP A 1101 28.77 21.52 -19.84
CA TRP A 1101 28.11 20.81 -18.76
C TRP A 1101 29.16 20.51 -17.69
N TYR A 1102 28.87 20.88 -16.44
CA TYR A 1102 29.76 20.72 -15.31
C TYR A 1102 29.09 19.79 -14.28
N PRO A 1103 29.72 18.67 -13.87
CA PRO A 1103 29.16 17.79 -12.85
C PRO A 1103 29.11 18.52 -11.50
N VAL A 1104 28.04 18.32 -10.73
CA VAL A 1104 27.85 18.98 -9.43
C VAL A 1104 27.68 17.93 -8.34
N SER A 1105 28.60 17.94 -7.38
CA SER A 1105 28.51 17.11 -6.18
C SER A 1105 27.29 17.45 -5.32
N ILE A 1106 26.66 16.40 -4.82
CA ILE A 1106 25.63 16.42 -3.78
C ILE A 1106 26.33 16.64 -2.43
N PRO A 1107 25.86 17.55 -1.55
CA PRO A 1107 26.42 17.67 -0.21
C PRO A 1107 26.08 16.43 0.64
N ALA A 1108 27.09 15.83 1.27
CA ALA A 1108 26.89 14.79 2.28
C ALA A 1108 26.47 15.43 3.61
N PHE A 1109 25.17 15.73 3.76
CA PHE A 1109 24.59 16.28 4.99
C PHE A 1109 23.32 15.52 5.36
N TYR A 1110 23.31 14.98 6.57
CA TYR A 1110 22.22 14.25 7.21
C TYR A 1110 22.16 14.68 8.67
N ASN A 1111 20.96 14.98 9.17
CA ASN A 1111 20.73 15.41 10.54
C ASN A 1111 19.34 14.91 11.01
N PRO A 1112 19.24 13.91 11.89
CA PRO A 1112 17.96 13.37 12.34
C PRO A 1112 17.13 14.39 13.14
N VAL A 1113 15.80 14.26 13.09
CA VAL A 1113 14.88 15.12 13.86
C VAL A 1113 14.66 14.50 15.24
N THR A 1114 15.45 14.97 16.21
CA THR A 1114 15.49 14.51 17.60
C THR A 1114 14.52 15.29 18.51
N SER A 1115 13.21 15.29 18.18
CA SER A 1115 12.23 16.10 18.92
C SER A 1115 11.84 15.56 20.30
N LEU A 1116 11.97 14.26 20.56
CA LEU A 1116 11.58 13.68 21.86
C LEU A 1116 12.66 13.86 22.94
N LEU A 1117 13.91 14.14 22.55
CA LEU A 1117 15.01 14.53 23.45
C LEU A 1117 14.88 15.95 24.02
N LYS A 1118 13.88 16.73 23.60
CA LYS A 1118 13.68 18.11 24.03
C LYS A 1118 12.89 18.20 25.35
N PRO A 1119 13.15 19.21 26.20
CA PRO A 1119 12.37 19.47 27.40
C PRO A 1119 10.86 19.54 27.16
N LEU A 1120 10.11 19.23 28.20
CA LEU A 1120 8.65 19.34 28.23
C LEU A 1120 8.22 20.76 27.79
N GLY A 1121 7.26 20.84 26.87
CA GLY A 1121 6.82 22.09 26.24
C GLY A 1121 7.72 22.67 25.13
N GLU A 1122 8.98 22.22 24.98
CA GLU A 1122 9.86 22.65 23.87
C GLU A 1122 9.86 21.71 22.65
N LYS A 1123 9.28 20.51 22.74
CA LYS A 1123 9.41 19.42 21.75
C LYS A 1123 9.10 19.84 20.31
N ASP A 1124 8.10 20.69 20.12
CA ASP A 1124 7.66 21.18 18.81
C ASP A 1124 8.57 22.25 18.21
N THR A 1125 9.40 22.89 19.05
CA THR A 1125 10.31 23.99 18.66
C THR A 1125 11.60 23.52 17.97
N TRP A 1126 11.73 22.21 17.70
CA TRP A 1126 12.93 21.62 17.09
C TRP A 1126 13.37 22.40 15.84
N SER A 1127 14.63 22.85 15.85
CA SER A 1127 15.18 23.70 14.79
C SER A 1127 16.56 23.23 14.33
N GLY A 1128 16.62 22.78 13.08
CA GLY A 1128 17.85 22.42 12.38
C GLY A 1128 18.47 23.59 11.60
N MET A 1129 19.21 23.25 10.54
CA MET A 1129 19.82 24.21 9.62
C MET A 1129 18.75 25.15 9.01
N ARG A 1130 18.93 26.46 9.18
CA ARG A 1130 18.02 27.48 8.65
C ARG A 1130 18.18 27.67 7.14
N THR A 1131 17.11 27.99 6.44
CA THR A 1131 17.12 28.21 4.97
C THR A 1131 17.93 29.44 4.57
N THR A 1132 18.37 29.50 3.31
CA THR A 1132 19.13 30.65 2.77
C THR A 1132 18.30 31.95 2.68
N GLY A 1133 16.98 31.86 2.85
CA GLY A 1133 16.10 33.02 3.07
C GLY A 1133 16.13 33.51 4.52
N GLN A 1134 15.92 32.61 5.48
CA GLN A 1134 15.93 32.92 6.92
C GLN A 1134 17.30 33.45 7.39
N LEU A 1135 18.40 32.84 6.95
CA LEU A 1135 19.76 33.28 7.30
C LEU A 1135 20.02 34.72 6.83
N ARG A 1136 19.62 35.07 5.60
CA ARG A 1136 19.75 36.44 5.07
C ARG A 1136 18.86 37.44 5.78
N LEU A 1137 17.67 37.04 6.21
CA LEU A 1137 16.78 37.90 6.98
C LEU A 1137 17.39 38.22 8.34
N ALA A 1138 17.88 37.20 9.07
CA ALA A 1138 18.55 37.37 10.35
C ALA A 1138 19.84 38.20 10.26
N GLN A 1139 20.58 38.11 9.14
CA GLN A 1139 21.78 38.92 8.88
C GLN A 1139 21.50 40.26 8.17
N GLY A 1140 20.24 40.61 7.89
CA GLY A 1140 19.87 41.83 7.16
C GLY A 1140 20.31 41.91 5.69
N ILE A 1141 20.83 40.83 5.10
CA ILE A 1141 21.48 40.82 3.77
C ILE A 1141 20.45 40.87 2.63
N LYS A 1142 20.20 42.08 2.12
CA LYS A 1142 19.32 42.32 0.96
C LYS A 1142 19.98 41.88 -0.35
N LEU A 1143 19.33 40.98 -1.09
CA LEU A 1143 19.81 40.46 -2.38
C LEU A 1143 19.74 41.53 -3.49
N LYS A 1144 20.89 42.00 -3.98
CA LYS A 1144 20.98 42.89 -5.16
C LYS A 1144 20.99 42.05 -6.46
N PRO A 1145 19.96 42.10 -7.32
CA PRO A 1145 19.95 41.34 -8.58
C PRO A 1145 20.88 41.98 -9.63
N ASN A 1146 21.46 41.15 -10.52
CA ASN A 1146 22.24 41.67 -11.65
C ASN A 1146 21.32 42.37 -12.68
N LYS A 1147 21.60 43.64 -12.96
CA LYS A 1147 20.86 44.52 -13.89
C LYS A 1147 20.74 43.98 -15.33
N ASP A 1148 21.67 43.11 -15.73
CA ASP A 1148 21.71 42.51 -17.08
C ASP A 1148 20.95 41.18 -17.16
N SER A 1149 20.63 40.58 -16.00
CA SER A 1149 19.81 39.36 -15.90
C SER A 1149 18.31 39.66 -15.74
N LEU A 1150 17.93 40.92 -15.57
CA LEU A 1150 16.53 41.36 -15.49
C LEU A 1150 15.94 41.52 -16.89
N TYR A 1151 14.80 40.87 -17.14
CA TYR A 1151 14.05 41.02 -18.39
C TYR A 1151 13.51 42.45 -18.53
N LYS A 1152 13.56 42.97 -19.76
CA LYS A 1152 13.10 44.32 -20.14
C LYS A 1152 12.25 44.20 -21.43
N PRO A 1153 11.20 45.01 -21.62
CA PRO A 1153 10.41 44.97 -22.85
C PRO A 1153 11.27 45.40 -24.06
N ILE A 1154 11.25 44.60 -25.13
CA ILE A 1154 12.13 44.80 -26.30
C ILE A 1154 11.35 45.45 -27.45
N LEU A 1155 11.42 46.78 -27.54
CA LEU A 1155 10.84 47.54 -28.66
C LEU A 1155 11.72 47.35 -29.93
N ARG A 1156 11.27 46.46 -30.83
CA ARG A 1156 11.99 46.17 -32.09
C ARG A 1156 11.61 47.16 -33.19
N GLN A 1157 12.57 47.98 -33.63
CA GLN A 1157 12.40 48.85 -34.80
C GLN A 1157 12.25 48.02 -36.09
N ARG A 1158 11.50 48.53 -37.08
CA ARG A 1158 11.35 47.91 -38.41
C ARG A 1158 12.70 47.99 -39.13
N LYS A 1159 13.37 46.84 -39.35
CA LYS A 1159 14.58 46.79 -40.16
C LYS A 1159 14.26 47.14 -41.61
N HIS A 1160 14.86 48.21 -42.11
CA HIS A 1160 14.93 48.52 -43.53
C HIS A 1160 16.26 47.99 -44.08
N PHE A 1161 16.20 47.15 -45.11
CA PHE A 1161 17.38 46.65 -45.80
C PHE A 1161 17.78 47.59 -46.93
N ASN A 1162 19.08 47.66 -47.23
CA ASN A 1162 19.59 48.42 -48.37
C ASN A 1162 19.06 47.83 -49.69
N SER A 1163 18.90 48.67 -50.71
CA SER A 1163 18.56 48.22 -52.06
C SER A 1163 19.68 47.37 -52.67
N LEU A 1164 19.31 46.46 -53.58
CA LEU A 1164 20.25 45.58 -54.26
C LEU A 1164 21.27 46.39 -55.08
N HIS A 1165 22.54 46.34 -54.68
CA HIS A 1165 23.64 46.96 -55.42
C HIS A 1165 24.25 45.97 -56.42
N ILE A 1166 23.94 46.15 -57.70
CA ILE A 1166 24.52 45.35 -58.79
C ILE A 1166 25.93 45.88 -59.11
N PRO A 1167 26.99 45.06 -59.08
CA PRO A 1167 28.34 45.51 -59.42
C PRO A 1167 28.43 46.04 -60.85
N LYS A 1168 29.11 47.17 -61.06
CA LYS A 1168 29.21 47.86 -62.36
C LYS A 1168 29.71 46.95 -63.50
N ALA A 1169 30.64 46.05 -63.23
CA ALA A 1169 31.14 45.08 -64.21
C ALA A 1169 30.03 44.13 -64.68
N LEU A 1170 29.26 43.55 -63.75
CA LEU A 1170 28.12 42.70 -64.07
C LEU A 1170 27.00 43.50 -64.76
N GLN A 1171 26.72 44.74 -64.32
CA GLN A 1171 25.76 45.63 -64.97
C GLN A 1171 26.13 45.94 -66.45
N LYS A 1172 27.43 46.06 -66.76
CA LYS A 1172 27.92 46.21 -68.14
C LYS A 1172 27.70 44.93 -68.96
N ALA A 1173 27.94 43.76 -68.36
CA ALA A 1173 27.87 42.45 -69.00
C ALA A 1173 26.46 41.85 -69.15
N LEU A 1174 25.47 42.28 -68.35
CA LEU A 1174 24.08 41.80 -68.45
C LEU A 1174 23.51 41.98 -69.87
N PRO A 1175 22.68 41.04 -70.39
CA PRO A 1175 21.95 41.23 -71.64
C PRO A 1175 21.07 42.49 -71.63
N PHE A 1176 20.90 43.16 -72.77
CA PHE A 1176 20.21 44.46 -72.87
C PHE A 1176 18.83 44.49 -72.20
N LYS A 1177 18.01 43.44 -72.40
CA LYS A 1177 16.68 43.27 -71.77
C LYS A 1177 16.73 43.28 -70.23
N ASN A 1178 17.83 42.81 -69.65
CA ASN A 1178 18.00 42.64 -68.20
C ASN A 1178 18.84 43.77 -67.56
N LYS A 1179 19.37 44.73 -68.33
CA LYS A 1179 20.08 45.89 -67.77
C LYS A 1179 19.09 46.78 -67.00
N PRO A 1180 19.34 47.08 -65.72
CA PRO A 1180 18.43 47.93 -64.94
C PRO A 1180 18.42 49.35 -65.53
N LYS A 1181 17.22 49.84 -65.86
CA LYS A 1181 16.98 51.19 -66.42
C LYS A 1181 17.09 52.27 -65.35
N THR A 1182 18.18 52.27 -64.59
CA THR A 1182 18.49 53.31 -63.61
C THR A 1182 18.87 54.59 -64.34
N GLN A 1183 17.92 55.52 -64.47
CA GLN A 1183 18.24 56.87 -64.91
C GLN A 1183 19.30 57.45 -63.96
N ALA A 1184 20.36 58.05 -64.52
CA ALA A 1184 21.29 58.84 -63.72
C ALA A 1184 20.49 59.96 -63.04
N LYS A 1185 20.78 60.26 -61.76
CA LYS A 1185 20.24 61.47 -61.13
C LYS A 1185 20.64 62.65 -62.01
N ALA A 1186 19.65 63.34 -62.58
CA ALA A 1186 19.92 64.46 -63.47
C ALA A 1186 20.82 65.48 -62.75
N GLY A 1187 21.92 65.87 -63.40
CA GLY A 1187 22.63 67.08 -63.02
C GLY A 1187 21.69 68.28 -63.11
N LYS A 1188 22.07 69.42 -62.51
CA LYS A 1188 21.26 70.65 -62.58
C LYS A 1188 20.89 70.93 -64.04
N VAL A 1189 19.62 70.75 -64.38
CA VAL A 1189 19.11 70.98 -65.74
C VAL A 1189 19.30 72.46 -66.07
N PRO A 1190 19.88 72.83 -67.23
CA PRO A 1190 20.00 74.22 -67.64
C PRO A 1190 18.64 74.92 -67.57
N LYS A 1191 18.61 76.17 -67.07
CA LYS A 1191 17.36 76.91 -66.80
C LYS A 1191 16.41 76.90 -68.00
N ASP A 1192 16.96 77.00 -69.20
CA ASP A 1192 16.26 77.11 -70.49
C ASP A 1192 15.44 75.86 -70.85
N ARG A 1193 15.70 74.72 -70.19
CA ARG A 1193 14.91 73.49 -70.31
C ARG A 1193 14.00 73.21 -69.11
N VAL A 1194 13.98 74.10 -68.10
CA VAL A 1194 13.07 74.02 -66.96
C VAL A 1194 11.84 74.88 -67.27
N ARG A 1195 10.70 74.23 -67.53
CA ARG A 1195 9.42 74.94 -67.68
C ARG A 1195 9.15 75.80 -66.42
N PRO A 1196 8.67 77.06 -66.55
CA PRO A 1196 8.36 77.90 -65.40
C PRO A 1196 7.42 77.19 -64.41
N ALA A 1197 7.90 76.98 -63.18
CA ALA A 1197 7.13 76.35 -62.13
C ALA A 1197 6.18 77.38 -61.50
N VAL A 1198 4.87 77.25 -61.75
CA VAL A 1198 3.85 78.12 -61.16
C VAL A 1198 3.91 78.05 -59.63
N ILE A 1199 4.21 79.18 -59.00
CA ILE A 1199 4.35 79.29 -57.55
C ILE A 1199 2.95 79.39 -56.94
N ARG A 1200 2.45 78.26 -56.42
CA ARG A 1200 1.12 78.18 -55.80
C ARG A 1200 0.92 79.14 -54.63
N GLU A 1201 -0.29 79.68 -54.55
CA GLU A 1201 -0.72 80.59 -53.49
C GLU A 1201 -0.66 79.95 -52.09
N PRO A 1202 -0.63 80.75 -51.00
CA PRO A 1202 -0.67 80.22 -49.64
C PRO A 1202 -1.89 79.32 -49.35
N HIS A 1203 -3.05 79.60 -49.96
CA HIS A 1203 -4.26 78.81 -49.80
C HIS A 1203 -4.18 77.47 -50.55
N GLU A 1204 -3.86 77.50 -51.84
CA GLU A 1204 -3.62 76.29 -52.64
C GLU A 1204 -2.56 75.37 -52.02
N ARG A 1205 -1.51 75.96 -51.43
CA ARG A 1205 -0.43 75.23 -50.75
C ARG A 1205 -0.91 74.50 -49.51
N LYS A 1206 -1.84 75.10 -48.74
CA LYS A 1206 -2.52 74.43 -47.61
C LYS A 1206 -3.42 73.30 -48.11
N ILE A 1207 -4.23 73.51 -49.15
CA ILE A 1207 -5.06 72.46 -49.76
C ILE A 1207 -4.19 71.31 -50.28
N ARG A 1208 -3.09 71.62 -50.97
CA ARG A 1208 -2.16 70.61 -51.48
C ARG A 1208 -1.53 69.80 -50.35
N ALA A 1209 -1.06 70.44 -49.29
CA ALA A 1209 -0.52 69.77 -48.11
C ALA A 1209 -1.57 68.90 -47.40
N LEU A 1210 -2.83 69.34 -47.31
CA LEU A 1210 -3.95 68.56 -46.78
C LEU A 1210 -4.22 67.32 -47.64
N LEU A 1211 -4.32 67.46 -48.96
CA LEU A 1211 -4.55 66.35 -49.90
C LEU A 1211 -3.39 65.35 -49.89
N ASP A 1212 -2.14 65.83 -49.88
CA ASP A 1212 -0.96 64.98 -49.77
C ASP A 1212 -0.96 64.23 -48.41
N ALA A 1213 -1.25 64.91 -47.30
CA ALA A 1213 -1.39 64.27 -45.98
C ALA A 1213 -2.50 63.20 -45.95
N LEU A 1214 -3.71 63.52 -46.42
CA LEU A 1214 -4.82 62.59 -46.55
C LEU A 1214 -4.46 61.37 -47.41
N SER A 1215 -3.74 61.58 -48.52
CA SER A 1215 -3.26 60.47 -49.37
C SER A 1215 -2.25 59.56 -48.64
N THR A 1216 -1.36 60.12 -47.81
CA THR A 1216 -0.44 59.32 -46.99
C THR A 1216 -1.19 58.54 -45.91
N VAL A 1217 -2.17 59.15 -45.22
CA VAL A 1217 -3.00 58.46 -44.22
C VAL A 1217 -3.82 57.34 -44.87
N HIS A 1218 -4.44 57.61 -46.03
CA HIS A 1218 -5.19 56.60 -46.79
C HIS A 1218 -4.29 55.45 -47.24
N SER A 1219 -3.11 55.72 -47.82
CA SER A 1219 -2.18 54.66 -48.22
C SER A 1219 -1.66 53.84 -47.03
N GLN A 1220 -1.48 54.45 -45.85
CA GLN A 1220 -1.16 53.73 -44.62
C GLN A 1220 -2.32 52.89 -44.10
N LYS A 1221 -3.57 53.39 -44.15
CA LYS A 1221 -4.79 52.62 -43.80
C LYS A 1221 -4.94 51.40 -44.72
N MET A 1222 -4.81 51.60 -46.03
CA MET A 1222 -4.88 50.52 -47.02
C MET A 1222 -3.71 49.52 -46.89
N ARG A 1223 -2.49 49.97 -46.55
CA ARG A 1223 -1.38 49.05 -46.26
C ARG A 1223 -1.65 48.23 -45.00
N LYS A 1224 -2.12 48.84 -43.90
CA LYS A 1224 -2.49 48.12 -42.67
C LYS A 1224 -3.59 47.09 -42.94
N ALA A 1225 -4.64 47.47 -43.66
CA ALA A 1225 -5.73 46.57 -44.02
C ALA A 1225 -5.25 45.39 -44.91
N LYS A 1226 -4.32 45.64 -45.85
CA LYS A 1226 -3.71 44.59 -46.66
C LYS A 1226 -2.76 43.68 -45.85
N GLU A 1227 -1.99 44.24 -44.91
CA GLU A 1227 -1.15 43.50 -43.96
C GLU A 1227 -2.04 42.61 -43.05
N GLN A 1228 -3.17 43.12 -42.55
CA GLN A 1228 -4.17 42.37 -41.76
C GLN A 1228 -4.86 41.26 -42.58
N ARG A 1229 -5.39 41.57 -43.76
CA ARG A 1229 -6.02 40.56 -44.65
C ARG A 1229 -5.03 39.46 -45.04
N HIS A 1230 -3.76 39.79 -45.26
CA HIS A 1230 -2.73 38.79 -45.52
C HIS A 1230 -2.44 37.88 -44.31
N LEU A 1231 -2.48 38.40 -43.07
CA LEU A 1231 -2.37 37.58 -41.86
C LEU A 1231 -3.57 36.63 -41.73
N HIS A 1232 -4.79 37.16 -41.81
CA HIS A 1232 -6.03 36.38 -41.75
C HIS A 1232 -6.09 35.29 -42.83
N ASN A 1233 -5.83 35.62 -44.10
CA ASN A 1233 -5.77 34.64 -45.20
C ASN A 1233 -4.73 33.54 -44.93
N LYS A 1234 -3.60 33.86 -44.29
CA LYS A 1234 -2.54 32.88 -43.95
C LYS A 1234 -2.94 31.97 -42.79
N GLU A 1235 -3.74 32.45 -41.86
CA GLU A 1235 -4.30 31.65 -40.76
C GLU A 1235 -5.42 30.75 -41.26
N HIS A 1236 -6.34 31.28 -42.08
CA HIS A 1236 -7.37 30.51 -42.78
C HIS A 1236 -6.76 29.40 -43.66
N LEU A 1237 -5.73 29.70 -44.45
CA LEU A 1237 -5.04 28.69 -45.27
C LEU A 1237 -4.45 27.55 -44.43
N ARG A 1238 -3.93 27.85 -43.24
CA ARG A 1238 -3.42 26.84 -42.29
C ARG A 1238 -4.51 26.01 -41.63
N ALA A 1239 -5.71 26.58 -41.41
CA ALA A 1239 -6.86 25.83 -40.95
C ALA A 1239 -7.33 24.85 -42.04
N LYS A 1240 -7.54 25.35 -43.27
CA LYS A 1240 -7.95 24.55 -44.42
C LYS A 1240 -6.98 23.39 -44.72
N GLN A 1241 -5.67 23.62 -44.60
CA GLN A 1241 -4.65 22.56 -44.75
C GLN A 1241 -4.81 21.43 -43.72
N LYS A 1242 -5.14 21.73 -42.45
CA LYS A 1242 -5.41 20.70 -41.43
C LYS A 1242 -6.68 19.92 -41.74
N GLU A 1243 -7.74 20.60 -42.15
CA GLU A 1243 -8.98 19.94 -42.57
C GLU A 1243 -8.76 19.02 -43.78
N GLU A 1244 -7.96 19.44 -44.75
CA GLU A 1244 -7.59 18.63 -45.92
C GLU A 1244 -6.77 17.40 -45.50
N GLU A 1245 -5.81 17.54 -44.58
CA GLU A 1245 -5.11 16.40 -43.97
C GLU A 1245 -6.06 15.44 -43.24
N GLU A 1246 -7.06 15.94 -42.50
CA GLU A 1246 -8.06 15.11 -41.81
C GLU A 1246 -9.02 14.42 -42.77
N LYS A 1247 -9.55 15.13 -43.76
CA LYS A 1247 -10.40 14.58 -44.82
C LYS A 1247 -9.66 13.48 -45.58
N LEU A 1248 -8.37 13.66 -45.86
CA LEU A 1248 -7.50 12.68 -46.50
C LEU A 1248 -7.20 11.46 -45.60
N LYS A 1249 -7.06 11.64 -44.27
CA LYS A 1249 -7.00 10.51 -43.30
C LYS A 1249 -8.31 9.70 -43.31
N ARG A 1250 -9.47 10.37 -43.17
CA ARG A 1250 -10.80 9.72 -43.21
C ARG A 1250 -11.02 8.94 -44.50
N GLN A 1251 -10.65 9.50 -45.66
CA GLN A 1251 -10.70 8.82 -46.95
C GLN A 1251 -9.79 7.59 -47.01
N LYS A 1252 -8.55 7.66 -46.50
CA LYS A 1252 -7.64 6.50 -46.43
C LYS A 1252 -8.22 5.36 -45.58
N ASP A 1253 -8.81 5.67 -44.43
CA ASP A 1253 -9.36 4.64 -43.55
C ASP A 1253 -10.70 4.07 -44.05
N LEU A 1254 -11.53 4.88 -44.71
CA LEU A 1254 -12.70 4.39 -45.46
C LEU A 1254 -12.27 3.46 -46.61
N ARG A 1255 -11.26 3.83 -47.40
CA ARG A 1255 -10.73 3.00 -48.49
C ARG A 1255 -10.14 1.67 -47.98
N LYS A 1256 -9.43 1.69 -46.85
CA LYS A 1256 -8.98 0.47 -46.15
C LYS A 1256 -10.16 -0.41 -45.69
N LYS A 1257 -11.19 0.18 -45.08
CA LYS A 1257 -12.40 -0.56 -44.65
C LYS A 1257 -13.10 -1.20 -45.84
N LEU A 1258 -13.25 -0.47 -46.95
CA LEU A 1258 -13.88 -0.95 -48.18
C LEU A 1258 -13.10 -2.13 -48.78
N PHE A 1259 -11.79 -1.99 -48.99
CA PHE A 1259 -10.95 -3.09 -49.48
C PHE A 1259 -10.93 -4.30 -48.53
N ARG A 1260 -10.97 -4.09 -47.20
CA ARG A 1260 -11.09 -5.20 -46.25
C ARG A 1260 -12.41 -5.95 -46.39
N MET A 1261 -13.53 -5.25 -46.56
CA MET A 1261 -14.84 -5.88 -46.82
C MET A 1261 -14.87 -6.58 -48.19
N GLN A 1262 -14.26 -5.99 -49.22
CA GLN A 1262 -14.15 -6.58 -50.55
C GLN A 1262 -13.32 -7.87 -50.50
N GLY A 1263 -12.11 -7.86 -49.92
CA GLY A 1263 -11.29 -9.06 -49.77
C GLY A 1263 -11.93 -10.14 -48.88
N GLN A 1264 -12.71 -9.77 -47.87
CA GLN A 1264 -13.53 -10.72 -47.11
C GLN A 1264 -14.68 -11.31 -47.93
N LYS A 1265 -15.30 -10.52 -48.82
CA LYS A 1265 -16.34 -10.97 -49.75
C LYS A 1265 -15.76 -11.88 -50.84
N GLU A 1266 -14.60 -11.56 -51.38
CA GLU A 1266 -13.88 -12.37 -52.37
C GLU A 1266 -13.41 -13.70 -51.75
N LYS A 1267 -12.82 -13.69 -50.54
CA LYS A 1267 -12.50 -14.93 -49.82
C LYS A 1267 -13.74 -15.76 -49.47
N ARG A 1268 -14.90 -15.12 -49.18
CA ARG A 1268 -16.18 -15.84 -49.02
C ARG A 1268 -16.66 -16.46 -50.34
N ASN A 1269 -16.58 -15.73 -51.45
CA ASN A 1269 -16.93 -16.22 -52.78
C ASN A 1269 -16.05 -17.42 -53.17
N GLN A 1270 -14.73 -17.31 -53.02
CA GLN A 1270 -13.77 -18.40 -53.27
C GLN A 1270 -14.06 -19.63 -52.41
N LYS A 1271 -14.31 -19.46 -51.10
CA LYS A 1271 -14.72 -20.58 -50.23
C LYS A 1271 -16.08 -21.17 -50.59
N SER A 1272 -16.96 -20.42 -51.25
CA SER A 1272 -18.24 -20.95 -51.76
C SER A 1272 -18.13 -21.65 -53.12
N SER A 1273 -17.21 -21.24 -54.00
CA SER A 1273 -16.96 -21.94 -55.27
C SER A 1273 -16.18 -23.23 -55.07
N LEU A 1274 -15.20 -23.25 -54.14
CA LEU A 1274 -14.47 -24.47 -53.78
C LEU A 1274 -15.37 -25.55 -53.15
N LYS A 1275 -16.46 -25.16 -52.48
CA LYS A 1275 -17.48 -26.11 -51.98
C LYS A 1275 -18.48 -26.61 -53.05
N GLY A 1276 -18.29 -26.25 -54.32
CA GLY A 1276 -19.16 -26.66 -55.43
C GLY A 1276 -18.56 -27.71 -56.39
N ALA A 1277 -17.34 -28.19 -56.15
CA ALA A 1277 -16.58 -29.04 -57.07
C ALA A 1277 -16.35 -30.48 -56.56
N GLY A 1278 -17.24 -30.99 -55.69
CA GLY A 1278 -17.10 -32.29 -55.03
C GLY A 1278 -18.38 -33.14 -55.07
N SER A 1279 -19.14 -33.10 -56.16
CA SER A 1279 -20.28 -33.99 -56.41
C SER A 1279 -20.71 -33.95 -57.89
N ASN A 1280 -19.96 -34.63 -58.76
CA ASN A 1280 -20.37 -34.97 -60.13
C ASN A 1280 -19.47 -36.10 -60.65
#